data_AF-A0A537NG43-F1
#
_entry.id   AF-A0A537NG43-F1
#
_cell.length_a   1.000
_cell.length_b   1.000
_cell.length_c   1.000
_cell.angle_alpha   90.00
_cell.angle_beta   90.00
_cell.angle_gamma   90.00
#
_symmetry.space_group_name_H-M   'P 1'
#
loop_
_entity.id
_entity.type
_entity.pdbx_description
1 polymer ?
#
loop_
_entity_poly.entity_id
_entity_poly.type
_entity_poly.pdbx_seq_one_letter_code
_entity_poly.pdbx_strand_id
1 'polypeptide(L)'
;VLEPGLTPLEDRQLLSEDEYLKAQEEFGADSFTAAIGAEAIREMLKALDLDKMQADLRAEMAASDSDIKKKKLAKRLKIVEAFQQSGNKPEWMILTQVPVIPPDLRPLVPLDGGRFATSDLNDLYRRVINRNNRLKRLIELRAPDIIIRNEKRMLQEAVDALFDNGRRGRVITGANKRPLKSLADMLKGKQGRFRQNLLGKRVDYSGRSVIVVGPELKLHQCGLPKKMALELFKPFIYSRLDAKGLSTTVKQAKKLVEKEKPEVWDILDEVIREHPVLLNRAPTLHRLGIQAFEPVLIEGKAIQLHPLVCAAFNADFDGDQMAVHVPLSLEAQLEARVLMMSTNNILHPANGSPIIVPSQDIVLGLYYLSIMSEGDPREWKLDLHTEEQLKRDAKKKNIVRGFYRNLSEIEHALQEKAIGLHTKIKYRWEGVDEQGNPVRQWFETTPGRVMLGDVLPRSSKISFEIVNKLMTKREISSMIDQVYRHCGQKDTVIFCDRIMALGFHNAFKAGISFGKDDMVVPTTKWKIIDKTRAEAKEFEQQYNDGLITQGEKYNKVVDAWSKATDQIADEMMHQISSVERVERGRSAQVNSIYMMSHSGARGSPAQMRQLAGMRGLMAKPSGEIIETPIISNFKEGLSVLEYFNSTHGARKGLADTALKTANSGYLTRRLVDVAQDCIITTEDCGTSAGIKVRAIIDAGTVVASLESRVLGRTAAEDVRDPSSHDVIIKAGTLLEEPEVEAIRAAGVQELRIRSVLTCETTSGVCGKCYGRDLARGTPVNMGEAVGVIAAQSIGEPGTQLTMRTFHIGGAAQISEQSFIESNFDGKIKIKNKGVVKNSDGQVVAMVRNMIVAVLDPDGTERAVHRIQYGARLLVDEGDTIKRGQRIAEWDPYTRPMLTEVEGTIGFEDLVEGQSMSEALDESTGIAKRVVIDWRTHRGADLRPAIVIKDKHNKLLKLGRGGEARYQLAVDAIISVDPGAHVKAGDVIARIPTESAKTRDITGGLPRVAELFEARRPKEAAIIAETSGTIRFGRDYKNKRRIVIEPNDKDEEPREYLIPKGKHIHLQDGDVIEKGDSIVEGNPAPHDILAIKGVEELAAYLVNEIQDVYRLQGVAINDKHIEVIVRQMLQKVEIDDAAETELIQGEQIDRVELDEINARAREEGKKEAVAHPVLLGITKASLQTRSFISAASFQETTRVLTEAAVNGKVDTLEGLKENVIVGRLIPAGTGAMMNTLREVAGKRDALILEEREREAAAKVAEAEIPEPAQLPAAE
;
A
#
# COMPACT_ATOMS: atom_id res chain seq x y z
N VAL A 1 6.01 54.89 -12.41
CA VAL A 1 6.86 55.96 -11.84
C VAL A 1 7.93 55.29 -10.99
N LEU A 2 9.19 55.70 -11.12
CA LEU A 2 10.33 55.21 -10.32
C LEU A 2 10.58 56.13 -9.12
N GLU A 3 10.60 57.44 -9.36
CA GLU A 3 10.74 58.46 -8.32
C GLU A 3 9.69 59.54 -8.58
N PRO A 4 8.68 59.68 -7.70
CA PRO A 4 7.61 60.66 -7.88
C PRO A 4 8.06 62.11 -7.59
N GLY A 5 9.21 62.32 -6.94
CA GLY A 5 9.72 63.66 -6.64
C GLY A 5 8.73 64.48 -5.80
N LEU A 6 8.49 65.74 -6.21
CA LEU A 6 7.50 66.65 -5.59
C LEU A 6 6.13 66.61 -6.29
N THR A 7 5.93 65.69 -7.22
CA THR A 7 4.67 65.58 -8.00
C THR A 7 3.60 64.82 -7.20
N PRO A 8 2.31 64.96 -7.55
CA PRO A 8 1.22 64.19 -6.92
C PRO A 8 1.18 62.71 -7.32
N LEU A 9 2.15 62.24 -8.11
CA LEU A 9 2.23 60.84 -8.54
C LEU A 9 2.68 59.95 -7.38
N GLU A 10 2.17 58.72 -7.32
CA GLU A 10 2.60 57.75 -6.31
C GLU A 10 3.82 56.95 -6.77
N ASP A 11 4.67 56.53 -5.82
CA ASP A 11 5.70 55.54 -6.10
C ASP A 11 5.03 54.28 -6.68
N ARG A 12 5.61 53.72 -7.75
CA ARG A 12 5.11 52.53 -8.47
C ARG A 12 3.77 52.70 -9.17
N GLN A 13 3.26 53.92 -9.31
CA GLN A 13 2.08 54.20 -10.12
C GLN A 13 2.33 53.84 -11.59
N LEU A 14 1.38 53.12 -12.20
CA LEU A 14 1.39 52.83 -13.62
C LEU A 14 0.80 54.03 -14.37
N LEU A 15 1.51 54.49 -15.40
CA LEU A 15 1.07 55.55 -16.31
C LEU A 15 0.94 54.96 -17.71
N SER A 16 -0.16 55.27 -18.38
CA SER A 16 -0.26 55.09 -19.84
C SER A 16 0.65 56.10 -20.57
N GLU A 17 0.90 55.87 -21.86
CA GLU A 17 1.76 56.76 -22.66
C GLU A 17 1.18 58.18 -22.74
N ASP A 18 -0.14 58.30 -22.87
CA ASP A 18 -0.85 59.60 -22.86
C ASP A 18 -0.80 60.29 -21.50
N GLU A 19 -0.96 59.54 -20.40
CA GLU A 19 -0.86 60.09 -19.03
C GLU A 19 0.57 60.51 -18.70
N TYR A 20 1.58 59.77 -19.18
CA TYR A 20 2.98 60.14 -19.02
C TYR A 20 3.31 61.44 -19.76
N LEU A 21 2.82 61.59 -21.00
CA LEU A 21 2.99 62.83 -21.77
C LEU A 21 2.31 64.01 -21.09
N LYS A 22 1.07 63.84 -20.61
CA LYS A 22 0.35 64.88 -19.84
C LYS A 22 1.08 65.24 -18.55
N ALA A 23 1.57 64.26 -17.81
CA ALA A 23 2.34 64.51 -16.59
C ALA A 23 3.67 65.23 -16.89
N GLN A 24 4.34 64.92 -18.00
CA GLN A 24 5.53 65.66 -18.44
C GLN A 24 5.20 67.10 -18.86
N GLU A 25 4.05 67.33 -19.51
CA GLU A 25 3.58 68.67 -19.88
C GLU A 25 3.20 69.51 -18.63
N GLU A 26 2.56 68.89 -17.63
CA GLU A 26 2.12 69.58 -16.40
C GLU A 26 3.27 69.86 -15.42
N PHE A 27 4.14 68.89 -15.16
CA PHE A 27 5.15 68.98 -14.09
C PHE A 27 6.57 69.24 -14.61
N GLY A 28 6.81 69.10 -15.91
CA GLY A 28 8.13 69.21 -16.54
C GLY A 28 8.92 67.89 -16.48
N ALA A 29 9.79 67.68 -17.46
CA ALA A 29 10.48 66.41 -17.70
C ALA A 29 11.43 65.95 -16.58
N ASP A 30 11.95 66.88 -15.76
CA ASP A 30 12.91 66.60 -14.68
C ASP A 30 12.26 66.46 -13.29
N SER A 31 10.94 66.67 -13.19
CA SER A 31 10.23 66.74 -11.90
C SER A 31 9.90 65.36 -11.29
N PHE A 32 9.78 64.35 -12.13
CA PHE A 32 9.56 62.95 -11.74
C PHE A 32 10.28 62.02 -12.73
N THR A 33 10.72 60.87 -12.25
CA THR A 33 11.38 59.87 -13.08
C THR A 33 10.41 58.72 -13.35
N ALA A 34 10.11 58.43 -14.62
CA ALA A 34 9.42 57.21 -15.00
C ALA A 34 10.15 56.51 -16.14
N ALA A 35 10.23 55.18 -16.05
CA ALA A 35 10.81 54.32 -17.07
C ALA A 35 9.86 53.18 -17.42
N ILE A 36 10.14 52.49 -18.54
CA ILE A 36 9.33 51.37 -19.03
C ILE A 36 10.18 50.12 -19.23
N GLY A 37 9.56 48.94 -19.08
CA GLY A 37 10.17 47.65 -19.40
C GLY A 37 11.08 47.08 -18.30
N ALA A 38 11.98 46.17 -18.69
CA ALA A 38 12.83 45.42 -17.75
C ALA A 38 13.85 46.31 -17.00
N GLU A 39 14.31 47.39 -17.63
CA GLU A 39 15.21 48.37 -17.01
C GLU A 39 14.53 49.07 -15.83
N ALA A 40 13.27 49.48 -15.99
CA ALA A 40 12.47 50.08 -14.92
C ALA A 40 12.32 49.12 -13.73
N ILE A 41 11.95 47.86 -14.00
CA ILE A 41 11.82 46.84 -12.95
C ILE A 41 13.14 46.62 -12.21
N ARG A 42 14.27 46.61 -12.92
CA ARG A 42 15.58 46.44 -12.30
C ARG A 42 15.94 47.59 -11.37
N GLU A 43 15.74 48.84 -11.79
CA GLU A 43 15.99 50.01 -10.92
C GLU A 43 15.04 50.00 -9.72
N MET A 44 13.78 49.63 -9.89
CA MET A 44 12.85 49.44 -8.76
C MET A 44 13.36 48.40 -7.76
N LEU A 45 13.85 47.25 -8.24
CA LEU A 45 14.38 46.19 -7.37
C LEU A 45 15.66 46.60 -6.66
N LYS A 46 16.51 47.40 -7.32
CA LYS A 46 17.76 47.93 -6.76
C LYS A 46 17.52 49.00 -5.68
N ALA A 47 16.45 49.77 -5.81
CA ALA A 47 16.05 50.79 -4.84
C ALA A 47 15.36 50.21 -3.58
N LEU A 48 15.11 48.90 -3.53
CA LEU A 48 14.49 48.27 -2.37
C LEU A 48 15.47 48.20 -1.19
N ASP A 49 15.08 48.82 -0.08
CA ASP A 49 15.69 48.61 1.23
C ASP A 49 14.95 47.46 1.94
N LEU A 50 15.63 46.31 2.06
CA LEU A 50 15.07 45.10 2.63
C LEU A 50 14.91 45.20 4.16
N ASP A 51 15.81 45.89 4.84
CA ASP A 51 15.82 46.01 6.31
C ASP A 51 14.65 46.87 6.77
N LYS A 52 14.45 48.02 6.10
CA LYS A 52 13.30 48.87 6.34
C LYS A 52 11.99 48.14 6.03
N MET A 53 11.93 47.40 4.91
CA MET A 53 10.73 46.67 4.51
C MET A 53 10.38 45.55 5.50
N GLN A 54 11.36 44.88 6.09
CA GLN A 54 11.12 43.86 7.12
C GLN A 54 10.48 44.48 8.37
N ALA A 55 11.04 45.60 8.86
CA ALA A 55 10.52 46.31 10.03
C ALA A 55 9.09 46.82 9.81
N ASP A 56 8.82 47.42 8.64
CA ASP A 56 7.50 47.90 8.26
C ASP A 56 6.48 46.74 8.19
N LEU A 57 6.86 45.62 7.58
CA LEU A 57 5.99 44.43 7.48
C LEU A 57 5.65 43.82 8.85
N ARG A 58 6.61 43.77 9.77
CA ARG A 58 6.38 43.29 11.15
C ARG A 58 5.43 44.23 11.91
N ALA A 59 5.62 45.55 11.78
CA ALA A 59 4.73 46.53 12.37
C ALA A 59 3.30 46.46 11.81
N GLU A 60 3.15 46.34 10.48
CA GLU A 60 1.83 46.17 9.83
C GLU A 60 1.14 44.87 10.23
N MET A 61 1.90 43.78 10.43
CA MET A 61 1.36 42.51 10.89
C MET A 61 0.84 42.61 12.33
N ALA A 62 1.57 43.30 13.22
CA ALA A 62 1.16 43.52 14.60
C ALA A 62 -0.10 44.41 14.70
N ALA A 63 -0.24 45.40 13.80
CA ALA A 63 -1.35 46.34 13.82
C ALA A 63 -2.64 45.84 13.13
N SER A 64 -2.60 44.72 12.40
CA SER A 64 -3.74 44.26 11.61
C SER A 64 -4.55 43.17 12.31
N ASP A 65 -5.87 43.35 12.44
CA ASP A 65 -6.77 42.32 12.99
C ASP A 65 -7.28 41.30 11.95
N SER A 66 -6.96 41.46 10.66
CA SER A 66 -7.49 40.61 9.59
C SER A 66 -6.56 39.43 9.25
N ASP A 67 -7.03 38.20 9.42
CA ASP A 67 -6.29 36.96 9.10
C ASP A 67 -5.79 36.89 7.65
N ILE A 68 -6.60 37.35 6.70
CA ILE A 68 -6.22 37.33 5.27
C ILE A 68 -5.05 38.27 5.02
N LYS A 69 -5.09 39.47 5.63
CA LYS A 69 -4.01 40.46 5.50
C LYS A 69 -2.75 39.96 6.19
N LYS A 70 -2.86 39.41 7.41
CA LYS A 70 -1.75 38.76 8.13
C LYS A 70 -1.08 37.68 7.28
N LYS A 71 -1.84 36.75 6.68
CA LYS A 71 -1.29 35.69 5.81
C LYS A 71 -0.57 36.22 4.57
N LYS A 72 -1.07 37.31 3.97
CA LYS A 72 -0.43 37.94 2.81
C LYS A 72 0.88 38.64 3.19
N LEU A 73 0.89 39.35 4.30
CA LEU A 73 2.07 40.04 4.83
C LEU A 73 3.14 39.02 5.26
N ALA A 74 2.75 37.96 5.98
CA ALA A 74 3.63 36.85 6.38
C ALA A 74 4.37 36.23 5.18
N LYS A 75 3.67 35.92 4.09
CA LYS A 75 4.30 35.39 2.86
C LYS A 75 5.32 36.34 2.25
N ARG A 76 5.06 37.66 2.32
CA ARG A 76 5.96 38.66 1.79
C ARG A 76 7.18 38.83 2.69
N LEU A 77 6.97 38.88 4.00
CA LEU A 77 8.02 38.93 5.02
C LEU A 77 9.00 37.77 4.84
N LYS A 78 8.47 36.55 4.65
CA LYS A 78 9.29 35.35 4.40
C LYS A 78 10.22 35.48 3.18
N ILE A 79 9.75 36.09 2.09
CA ILE A 79 10.58 36.30 0.89
C ILE A 79 11.68 37.33 1.19
N VAL A 80 11.36 38.40 1.92
CA VAL A 80 12.34 39.43 2.30
C VAL A 80 13.42 38.82 3.20
N GLU A 81 13.03 38.06 4.22
CA GLU A 81 13.95 37.36 5.13
C GLU A 81 14.82 36.34 4.38
N ALA A 82 14.24 35.60 3.42
CA ALA A 82 15.00 34.69 2.57
C ALA A 82 16.06 35.40 1.73
N PHE A 83 15.77 36.58 1.17
CA PHE A 83 16.76 37.36 0.42
C PHE A 83 17.88 37.89 1.33
N GLN A 84 17.55 38.35 2.54
CA GLN A 84 18.54 38.79 3.53
C GLN A 84 19.45 37.62 3.95
N GLN A 85 18.88 36.48 4.34
CA GLN A 85 19.64 35.30 4.79
C GLN A 85 20.50 34.70 3.68
N SER A 86 20.00 34.65 2.45
CA SER A 86 20.74 34.08 1.31
C SER A 86 21.86 34.99 0.80
N GLY A 87 21.85 36.28 1.15
CA GLY A 87 22.74 37.28 0.56
C GLY A 87 22.48 37.55 -0.92
N ASN A 88 21.39 37.02 -1.47
CA ASN A 88 21.00 37.27 -2.86
C ASN A 88 20.48 38.69 -3.02
N LYS A 89 20.76 39.31 -4.17
CA LYS A 89 20.26 40.65 -4.48
C LYS A 89 19.01 40.58 -5.36
N PRO A 90 17.91 41.30 -5.06
CA PRO A 90 16.67 41.26 -5.84
C PRO A 90 16.88 41.58 -7.33
N GLU A 91 17.80 42.49 -7.67
CA GLU A 91 18.07 42.88 -9.05
C GLU A 91 18.68 41.75 -9.92
N TRP A 92 19.20 40.68 -9.32
CA TRP A 92 19.70 39.50 -10.06
C TRP A 92 18.60 38.72 -10.78
N MET A 93 17.33 38.94 -10.43
CA MET A 93 16.19 38.40 -11.19
C MET A 93 16.12 38.94 -12.63
N ILE A 94 16.71 40.11 -12.89
CA ILE A 94 16.79 40.70 -14.23
C ILE A 94 18.19 40.45 -14.81
N LEU A 95 18.29 39.46 -15.70
CA LEU A 95 19.54 39.04 -16.32
C LEU A 95 20.05 40.11 -17.29
N THR A 96 21.27 40.60 -17.04
CA THR A 96 22.02 41.45 -17.98
C THR A 96 22.97 40.66 -18.87
N GLN A 97 23.36 39.47 -18.42
CA GLN A 97 24.26 38.56 -19.12
C GLN A 97 23.63 37.16 -19.13
N VAL A 98 23.68 36.49 -20.29
CA VAL A 98 23.16 35.13 -20.46
C VAL A 98 24.33 34.17 -20.69
N PRO A 99 24.58 33.19 -19.79
CA PRO A 99 25.64 32.23 -19.98
C PRO A 99 25.34 31.27 -21.14
N VAL A 100 26.38 30.90 -21.88
CA VAL A 100 26.28 29.96 -23.00
C VAL A 100 26.87 28.62 -22.59
N ILE A 101 26.10 27.54 -22.73
CA ILE A 101 26.55 26.18 -22.42
C ILE A 101 27.74 25.77 -23.32
N PRO A 102 28.75 25.06 -22.78
CA PRO A 102 29.87 24.54 -23.56
C PRO A 102 29.43 23.72 -24.79
N PRO A 103 30.13 23.85 -25.95
CA PRO A 103 29.78 23.15 -27.19
C PRO A 103 29.63 21.63 -27.05
N ASP A 104 30.41 20.97 -26.20
CA ASP A 104 30.36 19.52 -26.01
C ASP A 104 29.02 19.03 -25.42
N LEU A 105 28.33 19.88 -24.66
CA LEU A 105 26.99 19.60 -24.13
C LEU A 105 25.88 19.94 -25.13
N ARG A 106 26.23 20.56 -26.27
CA ARG A 106 25.34 20.89 -27.41
C ARG A 106 26.02 20.53 -28.74
N PRO A 107 26.45 19.26 -28.91
CA PRO A 107 27.39 18.89 -29.95
C PRO A 107 26.79 19.08 -31.35
N LEU A 108 27.69 19.32 -32.30
CA LEU A 108 27.40 19.38 -33.73
C LEU A 108 28.14 18.20 -34.36
N VAL A 109 27.45 17.07 -34.48
CA VAL A 109 28.05 15.80 -34.87
C VAL A 109 27.88 15.62 -36.39
N PRO A 110 28.96 15.44 -37.17
CA PRO A 110 28.84 15.06 -38.56
C PRO A 110 28.22 13.66 -38.67
N LEU A 111 27.22 13.52 -39.52
CA LEU A 111 26.63 12.24 -39.91
C LEU A 111 27.18 11.82 -41.28
N ASP A 112 27.12 10.52 -41.55
CA ASP A 112 27.46 9.97 -42.87
C ASP A 112 26.64 10.68 -43.98
N GLY A 113 27.33 11.13 -45.03
CA GLY A 113 26.72 11.89 -46.14
C GLY A 113 26.78 13.42 -46.01
N GLY A 114 27.68 13.97 -45.19
CA GLY A 114 27.94 15.42 -45.12
C GLY A 114 26.85 16.24 -44.42
N ARG A 115 25.89 15.56 -43.77
CA ARG A 115 24.86 16.20 -42.94
C ARG A 115 25.39 16.39 -41.52
N PHE A 116 24.85 17.38 -40.81
CA PHE A 116 25.19 17.61 -39.40
C PHE A 116 23.95 17.41 -38.52
N ALA A 117 24.13 16.65 -37.44
CA ALA A 117 23.16 16.60 -36.35
C ALA A 117 23.47 17.74 -35.38
N THR A 118 22.57 18.72 -35.31
CA THR A 118 22.67 19.86 -34.41
C THR A 118 21.72 19.70 -33.23
N SER A 119 22.20 19.97 -32.00
CA SER A 119 21.33 20.12 -30.83
C SER A 119 20.33 21.27 -30.99
N ASP A 120 19.08 21.09 -30.54
CA ASP A 120 18.01 22.10 -30.53
C ASP A 120 18.44 23.41 -29.83
N LEU A 121 19.30 23.32 -28.80
CA LEU A 121 19.83 24.48 -28.08
C LEU A 121 20.62 25.42 -29.00
N ASN A 122 21.34 24.90 -29.99
CA ASN A 122 22.12 25.72 -30.91
C ASN A 122 21.21 26.66 -31.71
N ASP A 123 20.02 26.20 -32.08
CA ASP A 123 19.03 27.02 -32.77
C ASP A 123 18.46 28.12 -31.88
N LEU A 124 18.20 27.81 -30.60
CA LEU A 124 17.72 28.79 -29.62
C LEU A 124 18.80 29.85 -29.33
N TYR A 125 20.05 29.44 -29.08
CA TYR A 125 21.17 30.36 -28.89
C TYR A 125 21.40 31.25 -30.12
N ARG A 126 21.36 30.66 -31.33
CA ARG A 126 21.51 31.42 -32.58
C ARG A 126 20.43 32.52 -32.70
N ARG A 127 19.18 32.23 -32.32
CA ARG A 127 18.11 33.23 -32.32
C ARG A 127 18.40 34.36 -31.33
N VAL A 128 18.77 34.04 -30.09
CA VAL A 128 19.12 35.04 -29.06
C VAL A 128 20.27 35.93 -29.54
N ILE A 129 21.35 35.33 -30.05
CA ILE A 129 22.53 36.06 -30.54
C ILE A 129 22.15 36.98 -31.71
N ASN A 130 21.39 36.48 -32.68
CA ASN A 130 20.97 37.28 -33.84
C ASN A 130 20.08 38.47 -33.43
N ARG A 131 19.15 38.26 -32.49
CA ARG A 131 18.29 39.32 -31.95
C ARG A 131 19.07 40.35 -31.15
N ASN A 132 20.01 39.90 -30.31
CA ASN A 132 20.86 40.78 -29.52
C ASN A 132 21.78 41.63 -30.41
N ASN A 133 22.41 41.02 -31.41
CA ASN A 133 23.26 41.73 -32.38
C ASN A 133 22.45 42.74 -33.20
N ARG A 134 21.21 42.40 -33.58
CA ARG A 134 20.31 43.31 -34.27
C ARG A 134 19.91 44.48 -33.40
N LEU A 135 19.52 44.24 -32.15
CA LEU A 135 19.20 45.28 -31.17
C LEU A 135 20.38 46.23 -30.96
N LYS A 136 21.59 45.69 -30.80
CA LYS A 136 22.82 46.48 -30.65
C LYS A 136 23.05 47.41 -31.86
N ARG A 137 22.93 46.89 -33.08
CA ARG A 137 23.04 47.70 -34.31
C ARG A 137 21.96 48.77 -34.40
N LEU A 138 20.72 48.48 -33.98
CA LEU A 138 19.62 49.46 -34.00
C LEU A 138 19.87 50.62 -33.02
N ILE A 139 20.46 50.32 -31.85
CA ILE A 139 20.84 51.34 -30.86
C ILE A 139 22.00 52.19 -31.40
N GLU A 140 23.02 51.56 -32.00
CA GLU A 140 24.15 52.28 -32.63
C GLU A 140 23.69 53.21 -33.76
N LEU A 141 22.69 52.79 -34.54
CA LEU A 141 22.10 53.58 -35.63
C LEU A 141 21.07 54.63 -35.16
N ARG A 142 20.79 54.74 -33.85
CA ARG A 142 19.73 55.60 -33.29
C ARG A 142 18.38 55.42 -34.00
N ALA A 143 17.97 54.17 -34.22
CA ALA A 143 16.68 53.86 -34.84
C ALA A 143 15.50 54.35 -33.96
N PRO A 144 14.30 54.58 -34.53
CA PRO A 144 13.12 54.99 -33.77
C PRO A 144 12.77 54.02 -32.62
N ASP A 145 12.28 54.57 -31.50
CA ASP A 145 11.99 53.82 -30.28
C ASP A 145 11.00 52.69 -30.47
N ILE A 146 10.03 52.81 -31.39
CA ILE A 146 9.07 51.75 -31.69
C ILE A 146 9.80 50.48 -32.16
N ILE A 147 10.84 50.62 -32.98
CA ILE A 147 11.62 49.50 -33.51
C ILE A 147 12.48 48.90 -32.40
N ILE A 148 13.12 49.74 -31.59
CA ILE A 148 13.93 49.30 -30.45
C ILE A 148 13.06 48.55 -29.43
N ARG A 149 11.88 49.08 -29.07
CA ARG A 149 10.92 48.42 -28.17
C ARG A 149 10.46 47.07 -28.71
N ASN A 150 10.17 46.98 -30.00
CA ASN A 150 9.80 45.72 -30.63
C ASN A 150 10.96 44.72 -30.60
N GLU A 151 12.19 45.13 -30.92
CA GLU A 151 13.34 44.22 -30.89
C GLU A 151 13.72 43.80 -29.45
N LYS A 152 13.58 44.69 -28.44
CA LYS A 152 13.68 44.34 -27.01
C LYS A 152 12.67 43.25 -26.65
N ARG A 153 11.41 43.37 -27.10
CA ARG A 153 10.37 42.34 -26.91
C ARG A 153 10.74 41.01 -27.58
N MET A 154 11.23 41.05 -28.83
CA MET A 154 11.64 39.84 -29.55
C MET A 154 12.86 39.17 -28.92
N LEU A 155 13.80 39.94 -28.37
CA LEU A 155 14.92 39.42 -27.61
C LEU A 155 14.45 38.73 -26.33
N GLN A 156 13.53 39.37 -25.58
CA GLN A 156 12.94 38.76 -24.38
C GLN A 156 12.25 37.43 -24.72
N GLU A 157 11.45 37.38 -25.79
CA GLU A 157 10.79 36.14 -26.23
C GLU A 157 11.79 35.04 -26.60
N ALA A 158 12.90 35.40 -27.27
CA ALA A 158 13.95 34.45 -27.63
C ALA A 158 14.70 33.91 -26.39
N VAL A 159 14.95 34.76 -25.40
CA VAL A 159 15.58 34.38 -24.13
C VAL A 159 14.63 33.50 -23.30
N ASP A 160 13.36 33.88 -23.20
CA ASP A 160 12.33 33.09 -22.52
C ASP A 160 12.23 31.69 -23.14
N ALA A 161 12.23 31.58 -24.48
CA ALA A 161 12.19 30.31 -25.18
C ALA A 161 13.47 29.46 -25.02
N LEU A 162 14.64 30.09 -24.82
CA LEU A 162 15.88 29.38 -24.49
C LEU A 162 15.78 28.70 -23.11
N PHE A 163 15.26 29.43 -22.11
CA PHE A 163 15.12 28.91 -20.74
C PHE A 163 13.96 27.94 -20.59
N ASP A 164 12.75 28.31 -21.01
CA ASP A 164 11.54 27.45 -20.96
C ASP A 164 10.60 27.71 -22.13
N ASN A 165 10.70 26.86 -23.17
CA ASN A 165 9.92 26.99 -24.39
C ASN A 165 8.46 26.57 -24.14
N GLY A 166 7.53 27.52 -24.20
CA GLY A 166 6.09 27.28 -24.08
C GLY A 166 5.43 27.87 -22.83
N ARG A 167 6.19 28.48 -21.90
CA ARG A 167 5.62 29.09 -20.68
C ARG A 167 4.81 30.37 -20.96
N ARG A 168 5.22 31.16 -21.95
CA ARG A 168 4.72 32.53 -22.18
C ARG A 168 3.89 32.69 -23.46
N GLY A 169 3.70 31.63 -24.25
CA GLY A 169 2.98 31.71 -25.53
C GLY A 169 3.27 30.56 -26.49
N ARG A 170 3.26 30.87 -27.80
CA ARG A 170 3.42 29.89 -28.88
C ARG A 170 4.81 29.26 -28.84
N VAL A 171 4.84 27.94 -28.85
CA VAL A 171 6.08 27.17 -28.80
C VAL A 171 6.89 27.40 -30.07
N ILE A 172 8.19 27.69 -29.91
CA ILE A 172 9.10 27.83 -31.04
C ILE A 172 9.37 26.44 -31.62
N THR A 173 9.10 26.28 -32.91
CA THR A 173 9.31 25.03 -33.65
C THR A 173 10.50 25.12 -34.61
N GLY A 174 11.12 23.96 -34.84
CA GLY A 174 12.13 23.77 -35.87
C GLY A 174 11.50 23.48 -37.25
N ALA A 175 12.35 23.19 -38.25
CA ALA A 175 11.91 22.85 -39.61
C ALA A 175 10.90 21.69 -39.66
N ASN A 176 11.02 20.73 -38.73
CA ASN A 176 10.15 19.55 -38.64
C ASN A 176 8.83 19.81 -37.88
N LYS A 177 8.46 21.06 -37.60
CA LYS A 177 7.30 21.47 -36.78
C LYS A 177 7.28 20.95 -35.33
N ARG A 178 8.31 20.20 -34.92
CA ARG A 178 8.53 19.80 -33.53
C ARG A 178 8.97 21.00 -32.69
N PRO A 179 8.50 21.15 -31.44
CA PRO A 179 9.01 22.15 -30.52
C PRO A 179 10.48 21.89 -30.17
N LEU A 180 11.30 22.95 -30.20
CA LEU A 180 12.71 22.87 -29.81
C LEU A 180 12.83 22.66 -28.30
N LYS A 181 13.70 21.75 -27.87
CA LYS A 181 13.97 21.53 -26.43
C LYS A 181 14.70 22.73 -25.81
N SER A 182 14.14 23.27 -24.73
CA SER A 182 14.74 24.33 -23.92
C SER A 182 15.67 23.79 -22.82
N LEU A 183 16.36 24.68 -22.10
CA LEU A 183 17.18 24.31 -20.95
C LEU A 183 16.37 23.64 -19.84
N ALA A 184 15.18 24.17 -19.53
CA ALA A 184 14.29 23.57 -18.55
C ALA A 184 13.82 22.17 -18.99
N ASP A 185 13.53 21.97 -20.29
CA ASP A 185 13.13 20.65 -20.83
C ASP A 185 14.24 19.59 -20.73
N MET A 186 15.51 20.00 -20.71
CA MET A 186 16.63 19.08 -20.45
C MET A 186 16.69 18.63 -19.00
N LEU A 187 16.13 19.40 -18.07
CA LEU A 187 16.10 19.07 -16.64
C LEU A 187 14.81 18.38 -16.23
N LYS A 188 13.65 18.86 -16.72
CA LYS A 188 12.32 18.40 -16.30
C LYS A 188 11.80 17.21 -17.13
N GLY A 189 10.83 16.50 -16.57
CA GLY A 189 10.12 15.42 -17.25
C GLY A 189 10.85 14.07 -17.26
N LYS A 190 10.26 13.07 -17.94
CA LYS A 190 10.79 11.69 -17.99
C LYS A 190 12.11 11.59 -18.75
N GLN A 191 12.28 12.40 -19.80
CA GLN A 191 13.53 12.49 -20.58
C GLN A 191 14.55 13.49 -19.99
N GLY A 192 14.21 14.13 -18.87
CA GLY A 192 15.11 15.08 -18.21
C GLY A 192 16.28 14.36 -17.54
N ARG A 193 17.39 15.08 -17.37
CA ARG A 193 18.66 14.55 -16.83
C ARG A 193 18.48 13.87 -15.47
N PHE A 194 17.72 14.47 -14.55
CA PHE A 194 17.47 13.89 -13.22
C PHE A 194 16.94 12.46 -13.29
N ARG A 195 16.00 12.17 -14.20
CA ARG A 195 15.35 10.86 -14.26
C ARG A 195 16.03 9.89 -15.23
N GLN A 196 16.39 10.35 -16.42
CA GLN A 196 16.87 9.45 -17.48
C GLN A 196 18.38 9.17 -17.41
N ASN A 197 19.17 10.10 -16.86
CA ASN A 197 20.64 10.03 -16.92
C ASN A 197 21.33 10.00 -15.56
N LEU A 198 20.70 10.53 -14.50
CA LEU A 198 21.27 10.55 -13.16
C LEU A 198 20.79 9.35 -12.34
N LEU A 199 19.47 9.15 -12.25
CA LEU A 199 18.89 8.00 -11.54
C LEU A 199 18.88 6.73 -12.41
N GLY A 200 18.43 6.84 -13.67
CA GLY A 200 18.60 5.79 -14.66
C GLY A 200 19.92 6.00 -15.40
N LYS A 201 20.73 4.94 -15.56
CA LYS A 201 21.96 4.97 -16.34
C LYS A 201 22.07 3.72 -17.19
N ARG A 202 22.67 3.85 -18.38
CA ARG A 202 23.19 2.68 -19.10
C ARG A 202 24.47 2.25 -18.41
N VAL A 203 24.62 0.95 -18.21
CA VAL A 203 25.73 0.37 -17.44
C VAL A 203 26.46 -0.61 -18.34
N ASP A 204 27.78 -0.48 -18.41
CA ASP A 204 28.65 -1.46 -19.07
C ASP A 204 28.68 -2.78 -18.28
N TYR A 205 29.28 -3.83 -18.83
CA TYR A 205 29.33 -5.16 -18.20
C TYR A 205 27.94 -5.71 -17.85
N SER A 206 26.98 -5.43 -18.73
CA SER A 206 25.63 -5.94 -18.64
C SER A 206 25.16 -6.57 -19.95
N GLY A 207 24.26 -7.54 -19.85
CA GLY A 207 23.67 -8.25 -20.99
C GLY A 207 22.22 -8.61 -20.71
N ARG A 208 21.44 -8.96 -21.74
CA ARG A 208 20.07 -9.48 -21.56
C ARG A 208 19.82 -10.64 -22.49
N SER A 209 19.06 -11.62 -22.03
CA SER A 209 18.58 -12.72 -22.87
C SER A 209 17.26 -13.28 -22.35
N VAL A 210 16.61 -14.11 -23.18
CA VAL A 210 15.41 -14.86 -22.81
C VAL A 210 15.75 -15.87 -21.71
N ILE A 211 14.85 -16.02 -20.74
CA ILE A 211 15.00 -16.99 -19.67
C ILE A 211 14.36 -18.34 -20.03
N VAL A 212 14.99 -19.41 -19.57
CA VAL A 212 14.51 -20.79 -19.65
C VAL A 212 14.66 -21.47 -18.30
N VAL A 213 13.92 -22.55 -18.08
CA VAL A 213 13.96 -23.30 -16.82
C VAL A 213 15.26 -24.09 -16.69
N GLY A 214 15.92 -24.02 -15.54
CA GLY A 214 17.09 -24.84 -15.20
C GLY A 214 16.83 -25.69 -13.94
N PRO A 215 16.15 -26.85 -14.05
CA PRO A 215 15.74 -27.65 -12.89
C PRO A 215 16.91 -28.38 -12.20
N GLU A 216 18.05 -28.55 -12.88
CA GLU A 216 19.26 -29.18 -12.33
C GLU A 216 20.15 -28.21 -11.55
N LEU A 217 19.88 -26.91 -11.65
CA LEU A 217 20.63 -25.88 -10.94
C LEU A 217 20.32 -25.96 -9.44
N LYS A 218 21.27 -25.56 -8.60
CA LYS A 218 21.03 -25.31 -7.17
C LYS A 218 20.48 -23.90 -6.96
N LEU A 219 19.89 -23.63 -5.80
CA LEU A 219 19.26 -22.33 -5.53
C LEU A 219 20.17 -21.11 -5.75
N HIS A 220 21.47 -21.22 -5.43
CA HIS A 220 22.46 -20.15 -5.59
C HIS A 220 23.03 -20.03 -7.01
N GLN A 221 22.64 -20.88 -7.96
CA GLN A 221 23.25 -20.96 -9.28
C GLN A 221 22.31 -20.42 -10.37
N CYS A 222 22.91 -19.88 -11.44
CA CYS A 222 22.21 -19.56 -12.67
C CYS A 222 23.00 -20.05 -13.89
N GLY A 223 22.31 -20.46 -14.96
CA GLY A 223 22.99 -20.86 -16.18
C GLY A 223 23.26 -19.65 -17.08
N LEU A 224 24.53 -19.41 -17.39
CA LEU A 224 25.00 -18.31 -18.22
C LEU A 224 25.53 -18.82 -19.57
N PRO A 225 24.99 -18.34 -20.71
CA PRO A 225 25.50 -18.72 -22.03
C PRO A 225 26.99 -18.41 -22.20
N LYS A 226 27.76 -19.37 -22.69
CA LYS A 226 29.20 -19.23 -22.95
C LYS A 226 29.59 -17.96 -23.70
N LYS A 227 28.88 -17.60 -24.77
CA LYS A 227 29.14 -16.38 -25.56
C LYS A 227 28.86 -15.10 -24.78
N MET A 228 27.82 -15.11 -23.95
CA MET A 228 27.49 -13.95 -23.12
C MET A 228 28.51 -13.78 -21.99
N ALA A 229 28.89 -14.88 -21.34
CA ALA A 229 29.94 -14.90 -20.34
C ALA A 229 31.28 -14.39 -20.92
N LEU A 230 31.65 -14.86 -22.12
CA LEU A 230 32.86 -14.41 -22.81
C LEU A 230 32.88 -12.88 -23.01
N GLU A 231 31.75 -12.28 -23.40
CA GLU A 231 31.63 -10.83 -23.60
C GLU A 231 31.69 -10.05 -22.29
N LEU A 232 30.97 -10.52 -21.26
CA LEU A 232 30.88 -9.86 -19.96
C LEU A 232 32.21 -9.87 -19.20
N PHE A 233 32.98 -10.96 -19.30
CA PHE A 233 34.22 -11.14 -18.55
C PHE A 233 35.49 -10.82 -19.35
N LYS A 234 35.40 -10.21 -20.54
CA LYS A 234 36.56 -9.90 -21.41
C LYS A 234 37.78 -9.30 -20.69
N PRO A 235 37.67 -8.26 -19.85
CA PRO A 235 38.85 -7.67 -19.22
C PRO A 235 39.56 -8.65 -18.27
N PHE A 236 38.80 -9.46 -17.53
CA PHE A 236 39.34 -10.46 -16.61
C PHE A 236 40.07 -11.57 -17.37
N ILE A 237 39.52 -11.99 -18.51
CA ILE A 237 40.14 -12.98 -19.38
C ILE A 237 41.46 -12.44 -19.94
N TYR A 238 41.49 -11.18 -20.41
CA TYR A 238 42.73 -10.56 -20.90
C TYR A 238 43.81 -10.50 -19.82
N SER A 239 43.45 -10.09 -18.61
CA SER A 239 44.39 -10.04 -17.48
C SER A 239 44.92 -11.42 -17.10
N ARG A 240 44.06 -12.46 -17.10
CA ARG A 240 44.46 -13.84 -16.77
C ARG A 240 45.29 -14.51 -17.87
N LEU A 241 44.99 -14.25 -19.15
CA LEU A 241 45.78 -14.74 -20.28
C LEU A 241 47.22 -14.21 -20.25
N ASP A 242 47.37 -12.94 -19.89
CA ASP A 242 48.67 -12.28 -19.69
C ASP A 242 49.39 -12.87 -18.47
N ALA A 243 48.70 -12.98 -17.33
CA ALA A 243 49.28 -13.56 -16.10
C ALA A 243 49.76 -15.01 -16.26
N LYS A 244 49.11 -15.82 -17.11
CA LYS A 244 49.53 -17.19 -17.43
C LYS A 244 50.59 -17.28 -18.54
N GLY A 245 50.98 -16.17 -19.15
CA GLY A 245 51.94 -16.12 -20.26
C GLY A 245 51.43 -16.73 -21.57
N LEU A 246 50.12 -16.97 -21.70
CA LEU A 246 49.50 -17.49 -22.93
C LEU A 246 49.38 -16.41 -24.02
N SER A 247 49.48 -15.14 -23.62
CA SER A 247 49.60 -13.99 -24.52
C SER A 247 50.67 -13.05 -24.02
N THR A 248 51.50 -12.51 -24.92
CA THR A 248 52.53 -11.52 -24.56
C THR A 248 52.02 -10.08 -24.64
N THR A 249 50.88 -9.85 -25.31
CA THR A 249 50.27 -8.53 -25.48
C THR A 249 48.75 -8.60 -25.41
N VAL A 250 48.10 -7.54 -24.94
CA VAL A 250 46.63 -7.41 -24.94
C VAL A 250 46.03 -7.57 -26.34
N LYS A 251 46.73 -7.13 -27.39
CA LYS A 251 46.29 -7.30 -28.79
C LYS A 251 46.29 -8.76 -29.21
N GLN A 252 47.27 -9.55 -28.76
CA GLN A 252 47.28 -10.99 -28.98
C GLN A 252 46.19 -11.67 -28.17
N ALA A 253 46.01 -11.31 -26.89
CA ALA A 253 44.91 -11.80 -26.05
C ALA A 253 43.53 -11.56 -26.69
N LYS A 254 43.31 -10.34 -27.22
CA LYS A 254 42.11 -9.99 -27.99
C LYS A 254 41.89 -10.91 -29.18
N LYS A 255 42.93 -11.19 -29.97
CA LYS A 255 42.85 -12.15 -31.10
C LYS A 255 42.55 -13.58 -30.65
N LEU A 256 43.06 -14.02 -29.50
CA LEU A 256 42.80 -15.37 -28.96
C LEU A 256 41.33 -15.50 -28.52
N VAL A 257 40.81 -14.48 -27.84
CA VAL A 257 39.41 -14.40 -27.40
C VAL A 257 38.45 -14.30 -28.59
N GLU A 258 38.75 -13.46 -29.59
CA GLU A 258 37.92 -13.34 -30.82
C GLU A 258 37.89 -14.63 -31.64
N LYS A 259 38.95 -15.46 -31.57
CA LYS A 259 39.02 -16.77 -32.22
C LYS A 259 38.42 -17.91 -31.38
N GLU A 260 37.92 -17.62 -30.17
CA GLU A 260 37.29 -18.60 -29.26
C GLU A 260 38.15 -19.87 -29.05
N LYS A 261 39.47 -19.70 -28.87
CA LYS A 261 40.39 -20.85 -28.65
C LYS A 261 40.03 -21.65 -27.39
N PRO A 262 40.30 -22.96 -27.34
CA PRO A 262 40.04 -23.82 -26.17
C PRO A 262 40.58 -23.27 -24.84
N GLU A 263 41.81 -22.75 -24.85
CA GLU A 263 42.49 -22.14 -23.69
C GLU A 263 41.67 -21.01 -23.03
N VAL A 264 40.83 -20.32 -23.80
CA VAL A 264 39.99 -19.23 -23.31
C VAL A 264 38.84 -19.77 -22.45
N TRP A 265 38.31 -20.95 -22.76
CA TRP A 265 37.22 -21.56 -22.00
C TRP A 265 37.68 -22.02 -20.62
N ASP A 266 38.89 -22.58 -20.53
CA ASP A 266 39.48 -23.00 -19.24
C ASP A 266 39.72 -21.79 -18.32
N ILE A 267 40.17 -20.67 -18.90
CA ILE A 267 40.36 -19.41 -18.16
C ILE A 267 39.01 -18.79 -17.78
N LEU A 268 38.02 -18.87 -18.66
CA LEU A 268 36.68 -18.37 -18.37
C LEU A 268 36.06 -19.11 -17.19
N ASP A 269 36.19 -20.43 -17.14
CA ASP A 269 35.70 -21.24 -16.02
C ASP A 269 36.41 -20.88 -14.70
N GLU A 270 37.73 -20.65 -14.73
CA GLU A 270 38.48 -20.17 -13.57
C GLU A 270 38.04 -18.78 -13.10
N VAL A 271 37.80 -17.85 -14.04
CA VAL A 271 37.38 -16.47 -13.72
C VAL A 271 35.96 -16.43 -13.15
N ILE A 272 35.07 -17.30 -13.64
CA ILE A 272 33.68 -17.35 -13.21
C ILE A 272 33.53 -17.99 -11.83
N ARG A 273 34.46 -18.88 -11.46
CA ARG A 273 34.43 -19.54 -10.16
C ARG A 273 34.50 -18.52 -9.03
N GLU A 274 33.53 -18.59 -8.12
CA GLU A 274 33.35 -17.67 -6.99
C GLU A 274 33.06 -16.20 -7.39
N HIS A 275 32.75 -15.91 -8.66
CA HIS A 275 32.37 -14.57 -9.12
C HIS A 275 30.84 -14.46 -9.26
N PRO A 276 30.11 -13.85 -8.30
CA PRO A 276 28.66 -13.74 -8.38
C PRO A 276 28.24 -12.80 -9.50
N VAL A 277 27.11 -13.09 -10.15
CA VAL A 277 26.44 -12.21 -11.12
C VAL A 277 25.07 -11.80 -10.61
N LEU A 278 24.63 -10.60 -10.96
CA LEU A 278 23.31 -10.10 -10.59
C LEU A 278 22.34 -10.36 -11.73
N LEU A 279 21.23 -11.04 -11.44
CA LEU A 279 20.11 -11.18 -12.35
C LEU A 279 19.01 -10.18 -11.97
N ASN A 280 18.46 -9.50 -12.96
CA ASN A 280 17.41 -8.50 -12.80
C ASN A 280 16.26 -8.74 -13.79
N ARG A 281 15.02 -8.80 -13.29
CA ARG A 281 13.81 -8.78 -14.12
C ARG A 281 13.14 -7.41 -14.04
N ALA A 282 12.98 -6.76 -15.20
CA ALA A 282 12.30 -5.48 -15.30
C ALA A 282 10.79 -5.69 -15.56
N PRO A 283 9.89 -4.90 -14.93
CA PRO A 283 10.16 -3.83 -13.95
C PRO A 283 10.44 -4.36 -12.53
N THR A 284 11.45 -3.79 -11.87
CA THR A 284 11.82 -4.15 -10.48
C THR A 284 10.88 -3.45 -9.49
N LEU A 285 9.85 -4.15 -9.01
CA LEU A 285 8.85 -3.60 -8.07
C LEU A 285 9.27 -3.72 -6.59
N HIS A 286 10.05 -4.75 -6.27
CA HIS A 286 10.58 -5.03 -4.93
C HIS A 286 12.05 -5.47 -5.01
N ARG A 287 12.76 -5.49 -3.88
CA ARG A 287 14.18 -5.91 -3.81
C ARG A 287 14.46 -7.30 -4.39
N LEU A 288 13.55 -8.25 -4.27
CA LEU A 288 13.72 -9.62 -4.79
C LEU A 288 13.75 -9.71 -6.33
N GLY A 289 13.43 -8.60 -7.02
CA GLY A 289 13.55 -8.52 -8.48
C GLY A 289 15.00 -8.38 -8.96
N ILE A 290 15.95 -8.24 -8.03
CA ILE A 290 17.40 -8.33 -8.28
C ILE A 290 18.00 -9.29 -7.25
N GLN A 291 18.65 -10.35 -7.71
CA GLN A 291 19.36 -11.29 -6.83
C GLN A 291 20.70 -11.69 -7.43
N ALA A 292 21.64 -12.09 -6.57
CA ALA A 292 22.94 -12.60 -6.96
C ALA A 292 22.91 -14.13 -7.09
N PHE A 293 23.63 -14.64 -8.08
CA PHE A 293 23.80 -16.06 -8.36
C PHE A 293 25.24 -16.34 -8.79
N GLU A 294 25.69 -17.57 -8.61
CA GLU A 294 26.94 -18.06 -9.20
C GLU A 294 26.68 -18.58 -10.62
N PRO A 295 27.46 -18.13 -11.64
CA PRO A 295 27.23 -18.56 -13.02
C PRO A 295 27.71 -19.98 -13.25
N VAL A 296 26.90 -20.77 -13.96
CA VAL A 296 27.26 -22.06 -14.53
C VAL A 296 27.28 -21.91 -16.05
N LEU A 297 28.38 -22.26 -16.69
CA LEU A 297 28.51 -22.15 -18.13
C LEU A 297 27.58 -23.15 -18.85
N ILE A 298 26.70 -22.64 -19.70
CA ILE A 298 25.77 -23.46 -20.50
C ILE A 298 25.92 -23.19 -21.99
N GLU A 299 25.52 -24.18 -22.78
CA GLU A 299 25.39 -24.05 -24.23
C GLU A 299 24.12 -23.27 -24.61
N GLY A 300 24.15 -22.65 -25.79
CA GLY A 300 23.02 -21.87 -26.32
C GLY A 300 23.13 -20.37 -26.05
N LYS A 301 21.98 -19.68 -26.04
CA LYS A 301 21.88 -18.22 -25.89
C LYS A 301 20.93 -17.76 -24.79
N ALA A 302 20.15 -18.66 -24.20
CA ALA A 302 19.15 -18.35 -23.18
C ALA A 302 19.74 -18.50 -21.77
N ILE A 303 19.29 -17.66 -20.84
CA ILE A 303 19.71 -17.74 -19.42
C ILE A 303 18.87 -18.81 -18.73
N GLN A 304 19.48 -19.75 -18.01
CA GLN A 304 18.73 -20.69 -17.19
C GLN A 304 18.51 -20.12 -15.78
N LEU A 305 17.26 -20.14 -15.34
CA LEU A 305 16.84 -19.67 -14.03
C LEU A 305 16.34 -20.85 -13.18
N HIS A 306 16.68 -20.81 -11.89
CA HIS A 306 16.22 -21.79 -10.92
C HIS A 306 14.70 -21.69 -10.67
N PRO A 307 13.92 -22.79 -10.68
CA PRO A 307 12.45 -22.74 -10.56
C PRO A 307 11.92 -22.07 -9.28
N LEU A 308 12.57 -22.27 -8.13
CA LEU A 308 12.11 -21.70 -6.85
C LEU A 308 12.24 -20.17 -6.77
N VAL A 309 13.10 -19.54 -7.58
CA VAL A 309 13.22 -18.07 -7.59
C VAL A 309 12.25 -17.40 -8.57
N CYS A 310 11.58 -18.17 -9.44
CA CYS A 310 10.62 -17.61 -10.39
C CYS A 310 9.47 -16.86 -9.69
N ALA A 311 9.01 -17.37 -8.53
CA ALA A 311 7.99 -16.70 -7.73
C ALA A 311 8.50 -15.34 -7.22
N ALA A 312 9.77 -15.26 -6.81
CA ALA A 312 10.39 -14.03 -6.33
C ALA A 312 10.63 -13.01 -7.46
N PHE A 313 10.99 -13.46 -8.67
CA PHE A 313 11.09 -12.56 -9.84
C PHE A 313 9.74 -12.25 -10.49
N ASN A 314 8.67 -12.94 -10.08
CA ASN A 314 7.38 -13.02 -10.78
C ASN A 314 7.57 -13.35 -12.26
N ALA A 315 8.50 -14.27 -12.57
CA ALA A 315 8.97 -14.57 -13.92
C ALA A 315 8.22 -15.76 -14.51
N ASP A 316 7.80 -15.60 -15.77
CA ASP A 316 7.17 -16.65 -16.56
C ASP A 316 8.08 -17.05 -17.73
N PHE A 317 7.90 -18.25 -18.28
CA PHE A 317 8.74 -18.79 -19.37
C PHE A 317 8.08 -18.66 -20.75
N ASP A 318 7.41 -17.54 -21.03
CA ASP A 318 6.69 -17.25 -22.27
C ASP A 318 7.46 -16.34 -23.25
N GLY A 319 8.72 -16.03 -22.95
CA GLY A 319 9.57 -15.13 -23.72
C GLY A 319 10.14 -13.96 -22.91
N ASP A 320 9.86 -13.93 -21.61
CA ASP A 320 10.48 -13.01 -20.66
C ASP A 320 12.01 -12.98 -20.79
N GLN A 321 12.57 -11.81 -20.50
CA GLN A 321 14.00 -11.56 -20.58
C GLN A 321 14.50 -11.01 -19.26
N MET A 322 15.68 -11.48 -18.84
CA MET A 322 16.38 -10.96 -17.68
C MET A 322 17.70 -10.30 -18.10
N ALA A 323 18.05 -9.25 -17.36
CA ALA A 323 19.35 -8.60 -17.48
C ALA A 323 20.34 -9.23 -16.49
N VAL A 324 21.59 -9.33 -16.92
CA VAL A 324 22.73 -9.79 -16.11
C VAL A 324 23.67 -8.61 -15.92
N HIS A 325 24.18 -8.41 -14.71
CA HIS A 325 25.21 -7.44 -14.39
C HIS A 325 26.37 -8.11 -13.65
N VAL A 326 27.61 -7.76 -14.00
CA VAL A 326 28.81 -8.30 -13.34
C VAL A 326 29.34 -7.29 -12.31
N PRO A 327 29.35 -7.63 -11.01
CA PRO A 327 30.01 -6.82 -9.99
C PRO A 327 31.53 -6.87 -10.21
N LEU A 328 32.17 -5.70 -10.36
CA LEU A 328 33.59 -5.61 -10.70
C LEU A 328 34.49 -5.47 -9.46
N SER A 329 34.15 -4.57 -8.53
CA SER A 329 34.96 -4.36 -7.33
C SER A 329 34.81 -5.50 -6.33
N LEU A 330 35.83 -5.70 -5.50
CA LEU A 330 35.81 -6.76 -4.48
C LEU A 330 34.70 -6.51 -3.45
N GLU A 331 34.48 -5.25 -3.08
CA GLU A 331 33.41 -4.86 -2.17
C GLU A 331 32.03 -5.20 -2.76
N ALA A 332 31.81 -4.94 -4.05
CA ALA A 332 30.54 -5.26 -4.71
C ALA A 332 30.32 -6.77 -4.83
N GLN A 333 31.38 -7.55 -5.05
CA GLN A 333 31.30 -9.01 -5.07
C GLN A 333 30.96 -9.58 -3.68
N LEU A 334 31.60 -9.05 -2.63
CA LEU A 334 31.30 -9.42 -1.24
C LEU A 334 29.88 -9.02 -0.85
N GLU A 335 29.46 -7.81 -1.19
CA GLU A 335 28.09 -7.32 -0.93
C GLU A 335 27.05 -8.19 -1.65
N ALA A 336 27.28 -8.52 -2.92
CA ALA A 336 26.42 -9.41 -3.69
C ALA A 336 26.32 -10.79 -3.02
N ARG A 337 27.43 -11.36 -2.56
CA ARG A 337 27.48 -12.68 -1.92
C ARG A 337 26.83 -12.70 -0.53
N VAL A 338 27.03 -11.66 0.27
CA VAL A 338 26.53 -11.59 1.66
C VAL A 338 25.09 -11.11 1.73
N LEU A 339 24.68 -10.15 0.91
CA LEU A 339 23.34 -9.53 1.01
C LEU A 339 22.38 -9.99 -0.09
N MET A 340 22.85 -10.10 -1.33
CA MET A 340 21.98 -10.27 -2.50
C MET A 340 21.83 -11.73 -2.97
N MET A 341 22.64 -12.66 -2.45
CA MET A 341 22.57 -14.06 -2.84
C MET A 341 21.15 -14.61 -2.64
N SER A 342 20.67 -15.40 -3.61
CA SER A 342 19.33 -15.99 -3.57
C SER A 342 19.08 -16.81 -2.30
N THR A 343 20.11 -17.49 -1.78
CA THR A 343 20.03 -18.28 -0.55
C THR A 343 19.76 -17.45 0.69
N ASN A 344 20.09 -16.15 0.68
CA ASN A 344 19.92 -15.25 1.83
C ASN A 344 18.55 -14.56 1.82
N ASN A 345 17.82 -14.62 0.70
CA ASN A 345 16.57 -13.91 0.50
C ASN A 345 15.41 -14.92 0.33
N ILE A 346 15.15 -15.67 1.40
CA ILE A 346 14.17 -16.79 1.47
C ILE A 346 12.78 -16.34 1.87
N LEU A 347 12.68 -15.29 2.69
CA LEU A 347 11.41 -14.78 3.21
C LEU A 347 10.95 -13.55 2.43
N HIS A 348 9.64 -13.34 2.44
CA HIS A 348 9.01 -12.19 1.83
C HIS A 348 9.10 -10.97 2.77
N PRO A 349 9.66 -9.82 2.33
CA PRO A 349 9.85 -8.64 3.19
C PRO A 349 8.55 -8.03 3.75
N ALA A 350 7.41 -8.24 3.10
CA ALA A 350 6.14 -7.63 3.53
C ALA A 350 5.52 -8.31 4.78
N ASN A 351 5.72 -9.62 4.96
CA ASN A 351 4.98 -10.40 5.96
C ASN A 351 5.82 -11.50 6.66
N GLY A 352 7.05 -11.78 6.18
CA GLY A 352 7.92 -12.80 6.75
C GLY A 352 7.59 -14.24 6.36
N SER A 353 6.63 -14.48 5.47
CA SER A 353 6.36 -15.84 4.96
C SER A 353 7.43 -16.26 3.94
N PRO A 354 7.78 -17.56 3.83
CA PRO A 354 8.69 -18.03 2.78
C PRO A 354 8.20 -17.66 1.37
N ILE A 355 9.08 -17.11 0.54
CA ILE A 355 8.79 -16.79 -0.87
C ILE A 355 9.26 -17.88 -1.83
N ILE A 356 10.30 -18.63 -1.45
CA ILE A 356 10.86 -19.76 -2.23
C ILE A 356 9.99 -21.03 -2.14
N VAL A 357 8.68 -20.86 -2.06
CA VAL A 357 7.73 -21.96 -1.96
C VAL A 357 7.68 -22.67 -3.32
N PRO A 358 7.75 -24.02 -3.34
CA PRO A 358 7.46 -24.80 -4.52
C PRO A 358 6.20 -24.32 -5.24
N SER A 359 6.27 -24.24 -6.56
CA SER A 359 5.17 -23.76 -7.39
C SER A 359 4.67 -24.87 -8.32
N GLN A 360 3.40 -24.78 -8.69
CA GLN A 360 2.76 -25.55 -9.75
C GLN A 360 3.08 -27.05 -9.67
N ASP A 361 3.83 -27.58 -10.64
CA ASP A 361 4.11 -29.00 -10.82
C ASP A 361 4.82 -29.63 -9.61
N ILE A 362 5.70 -28.88 -8.94
CA ILE A 362 6.41 -29.37 -7.75
C ILE A 362 5.38 -29.66 -6.64
N VAL A 363 4.46 -28.72 -6.40
CA VAL A 363 3.38 -28.89 -5.42
C VAL A 363 2.51 -30.09 -5.77
N LEU A 364 2.16 -30.23 -7.06
CA LEU A 364 1.34 -31.35 -7.52
C LEU A 364 2.01 -32.71 -7.31
N GLY A 365 3.33 -32.79 -7.55
CA GLY A 365 4.13 -33.98 -7.31
C GLY A 365 4.21 -34.38 -5.84
N LEU A 366 4.44 -33.40 -4.94
CA LEU A 366 4.44 -33.64 -3.49
C LEU A 366 3.04 -34.00 -2.97
N TYR A 367 2.01 -33.31 -3.47
CA TYR A 367 0.62 -33.59 -3.16
C TYR A 367 0.28 -35.03 -3.52
N TYR A 368 0.56 -35.44 -4.76
CA TYR A 368 0.36 -36.82 -5.24
C TYR A 368 1.05 -37.82 -4.32
N LEU A 369 2.32 -37.59 -4.02
CA LEU A 369 3.12 -38.45 -3.14
C LEU A 369 2.54 -38.57 -1.72
N SER A 370 1.85 -37.54 -1.21
CA SER A 370 1.24 -37.52 0.12
C SER A 370 -0.18 -38.12 0.22
N ILE A 371 -0.79 -38.51 -0.91
CA ILE A 371 -2.13 -39.13 -0.95
C ILE A 371 -2.11 -40.47 -0.21
N MET A 372 -3.17 -40.72 0.55
CA MET A 372 -3.42 -41.97 1.26
C MET A 372 -4.67 -42.62 0.69
N SER A 373 -4.56 -43.86 0.21
CA SER A 373 -5.68 -44.64 -0.30
C SER A 373 -6.28 -45.50 0.82
N GLU A 374 -7.58 -45.77 0.75
CA GLU A 374 -8.28 -46.65 1.69
C GLU A 374 -8.75 -47.93 1.00
N GLY A 375 -8.67 -49.05 1.72
CA GLY A 375 -9.15 -50.35 1.25
C GLY A 375 -8.21 -51.07 0.30
N ASP A 376 -6.91 -50.72 0.27
CA ASP A 376 -5.94 -51.44 -0.56
C ASP A 376 -5.69 -52.85 0.05
N PRO A 377 -5.85 -53.95 -0.73
CA PRO A 377 -5.57 -55.30 -0.25
C PRO A 377 -4.15 -55.49 0.34
N ARG A 378 -3.22 -54.59 0.01
CA ARG A 378 -1.81 -54.56 0.43
C ARG A 378 -1.55 -53.74 1.69
N GLU A 379 -2.59 -53.18 2.32
CA GLU A 379 -2.47 -52.42 3.57
C GLU A 379 -1.89 -53.24 4.72
N TRP A 380 -1.27 -52.50 5.64
CA TRP A 380 -0.78 -53.08 6.89
C TRP A 380 -1.91 -53.82 7.62
N LYS A 381 -1.65 -55.05 8.02
CA LYS A 381 -2.53 -55.84 8.88
C LYS A 381 -1.71 -56.49 9.96
N LEU A 382 -2.27 -56.46 11.17
CA LEU A 382 -1.74 -57.10 12.35
C LEU A 382 -2.83 -58.03 12.89
N ASP A 383 -2.90 -59.25 12.35
CA ASP A 383 -3.80 -60.29 12.84
C ASP A 383 -2.96 -61.26 13.69
N LEU A 384 -3.10 -61.17 15.01
CA LEU A 384 -2.42 -62.03 15.99
C LEU A 384 -3.47 -62.89 16.70
N HIS A 385 -3.43 -64.19 16.48
CA HIS A 385 -4.29 -65.18 17.13
C HIS A 385 -3.54 -65.94 18.23
N THR A 386 -4.18 -66.16 19.37
CA THR A 386 -3.66 -66.98 20.47
C THR A 386 -3.63 -68.47 20.08
N GLU A 387 -2.77 -69.29 20.70
CA GLU A 387 -2.65 -70.73 20.35
C GLU A 387 -3.98 -71.50 20.42
N GLU A 388 -4.88 -71.13 21.34
CA GLU A 388 -6.22 -71.74 21.47
C GLU A 388 -7.17 -71.38 20.31
N GLN A 389 -7.00 -70.20 19.70
CA GLN A 389 -7.83 -69.73 18.58
C GLN A 389 -7.38 -70.34 17.24
N LEU A 390 -6.08 -70.57 17.08
CA LEU A 390 -5.49 -71.29 15.93
C LEU A 390 -5.90 -72.77 15.90
N LYS A 391 -6.07 -73.40 17.06
CA LYS A 391 -6.55 -74.79 17.18
C LYS A 391 -8.03 -74.97 16.83
N ARG A 392 -8.89 -73.96 17.06
CA ARG A 392 -10.32 -74.00 16.73
C ARG A 392 -10.64 -73.74 15.26
N ASP A 393 -9.77 -73.05 14.53
CA ASP A 393 -9.99 -72.63 13.14
C ASP A 393 -8.68 -72.73 12.34
N ALA A 394 -8.43 -73.87 11.68
CA ALA A 394 -7.17 -74.15 10.97
C ALA A 394 -6.89 -73.24 9.74
N LYS A 395 -7.86 -72.39 9.37
CA LYS A 395 -7.73 -71.41 8.27
C LYS A 395 -7.20 -70.04 8.71
N LYS A 396 -7.20 -69.72 10.00
CA LYS A 396 -6.67 -68.45 10.52
C LYS A 396 -5.15 -68.56 10.66
N LYS A 397 -4.41 -67.59 10.11
CA LYS A 397 -2.94 -67.51 10.20
C LYS A 397 -2.58 -66.18 10.84
N ASN A 398 -1.51 -66.15 11.63
CA ASN A 398 -0.95 -64.88 12.08
C ASN A 398 -0.35 -64.16 10.86
N ILE A 399 -0.82 -62.95 10.58
CA ILE A 399 -0.37 -62.15 9.45
C ILE A 399 0.16 -60.83 10.02
N VAL A 400 1.48 -60.65 9.92
CA VAL A 400 2.15 -59.36 10.14
C VAL A 400 2.61 -58.87 8.77
N ARG A 401 1.95 -57.84 8.25
CA ARG A 401 2.29 -57.26 6.95
C ARG A 401 2.21 -55.73 7.01
N GLY A 402 3.02 -55.06 6.19
CA GLY A 402 3.01 -53.60 6.07
C GLY A 402 3.73 -52.83 7.19
N PHE A 403 4.63 -53.49 7.94
CA PHE A 403 5.52 -52.85 8.91
C PHE A 403 6.92 -52.71 8.28
N TYR A 404 7.44 -51.49 8.26
CA TYR A 404 8.74 -51.18 7.66
C TYR A 404 9.63 -50.43 8.63
N ARG A 405 10.92 -50.79 8.62
CA ARG A 405 11.92 -50.20 9.51
C ARG A 405 12.61 -49.00 8.87
N ASN A 406 13.03 -49.14 7.61
CA ASN A 406 13.86 -48.17 6.91
C ASN A 406 13.30 -47.88 5.51
N LEU A 407 13.67 -46.74 4.92
CA LEU A 407 13.28 -46.35 3.56
C LEU A 407 13.70 -47.40 2.51
N SER A 408 14.89 -48.01 2.64
CA SER A 408 15.37 -49.01 1.67
C SER A 408 14.46 -50.25 1.58
N GLU A 409 13.83 -50.66 2.68
CA GLU A 409 12.85 -51.77 2.66
C GLU A 409 11.58 -51.37 1.90
N ILE A 410 11.16 -50.11 2.05
CA ILE A 410 10.00 -49.54 1.35
C ILE A 410 10.30 -49.43 -0.16
N GLU A 411 11.48 -48.94 -0.53
CA GLU A 411 11.90 -48.85 -1.93
C GLU A 411 11.97 -50.23 -2.60
N HIS A 412 12.54 -51.23 -1.91
CA HIS A 412 12.55 -52.60 -2.40
C HIS A 412 11.12 -53.14 -2.57
N ALA A 413 10.23 -52.92 -1.59
CA ALA A 413 8.84 -53.33 -1.66
C ALA A 413 8.04 -52.61 -2.77
N LEU A 414 8.38 -51.36 -3.10
CA LEU A 414 7.81 -50.62 -4.23
C LEU A 414 8.30 -51.17 -5.57
N GLN A 415 9.58 -51.52 -5.68
CA GLN A 415 10.16 -52.13 -6.90
C GLN A 415 9.55 -53.51 -7.19
N GLU A 416 9.39 -54.34 -6.15
CA GLU A 416 8.70 -55.65 -6.21
C GLU A 416 7.18 -55.51 -6.40
N LYS A 417 6.65 -54.27 -6.39
CA LYS A 417 5.21 -53.95 -6.47
C LYS A 417 4.39 -54.61 -5.37
N ALA A 418 5.01 -54.96 -4.23
CA ALA A 418 4.35 -55.51 -3.05
C ALA A 418 3.45 -54.47 -2.37
N ILE A 419 3.86 -53.21 -2.42
CA ILE A 419 3.09 -52.03 -1.96
C ILE A 419 3.00 -50.99 -3.08
N GLY A 420 2.02 -50.09 -3.01
CA GLY A 420 1.93 -48.90 -3.85
C GLY A 420 2.32 -47.63 -3.08
N LEU A 421 2.54 -46.52 -3.79
CA LEU A 421 2.94 -45.23 -3.19
C LEU A 421 1.94 -44.71 -2.15
N HIS A 422 0.65 -44.97 -2.34
CA HIS A 422 -0.45 -44.49 -1.48
C HIS A 422 -0.98 -45.53 -0.50
N THR A 423 -0.40 -46.73 -0.47
CA THR A 423 -0.83 -47.82 0.43
C THR A 423 -0.55 -47.44 1.88
N LYS A 424 -1.49 -47.69 2.80
CA LYS A 424 -1.26 -47.46 4.25
C LYS A 424 -0.25 -48.45 4.79
N ILE A 425 0.79 -47.92 5.44
CA ILE A 425 1.87 -48.69 6.08
C ILE A 425 2.11 -48.19 7.52
N LYS A 426 2.74 -49.04 8.35
CA LYS A 426 3.36 -48.61 9.60
C LYS A 426 4.87 -48.47 9.42
N TYR A 427 5.36 -47.25 9.66
CA TYR A 427 6.77 -46.92 9.54
C TYR A 427 7.35 -46.57 10.91
N ARG A 428 8.55 -47.08 11.19
CA ARG A 428 9.29 -46.73 12.39
C ARG A 428 10.18 -45.52 12.11
N TRP A 429 9.77 -44.35 12.57
CA TRP A 429 10.58 -43.14 12.48
C TRP A 429 11.65 -43.12 13.59
N GLU A 430 12.87 -42.74 13.22
CA GLU A 430 13.97 -42.50 14.16
C GLU A 430 14.27 -40.99 14.17
N GLY A 431 13.97 -40.33 15.28
CA GLY A 431 14.16 -38.90 15.50
C GLY A 431 15.11 -38.61 16.66
N VAL A 432 15.21 -37.33 17.04
CA VAL A 432 16.06 -36.86 18.14
C VAL A 432 15.16 -36.12 19.15
N ASP A 433 15.33 -36.34 20.46
CA ASP A 433 14.63 -35.57 21.49
C ASP A 433 15.31 -34.22 21.80
N GLU A 434 14.71 -33.40 22.68
CA GLU A 434 15.26 -32.12 23.15
C GLU A 434 16.65 -32.25 23.82
N GLN A 435 17.03 -33.46 24.24
CA GLN A 435 18.30 -33.77 24.91
C GLN A 435 19.34 -34.40 23.94
N GLY A 436 19.00 -34.58 22.66
CA GLY A 436 19.90 -35.16 21.66
C GLY A 436 19.86 -36.69 21.55
N ASN A 437 18.98 -37.39 22.28
CA ASN A 437 18.88 -38.85 22.24
C ASN A 437 17.98 -39.34 21.10
N PRO A 438 18.29 -40.50 20.49
CA PRO A 438 17.48 -41.06 19.43
C PRO A 438 16.16 -41.64 19.96
N VAL A 439 15.02 -41.07 19.52
CA VAL A 439 13.67 -41.56 19.86
C VAL A 439 13.12 -42.36 18.68
N ARG A 440 12.50 -43.52 18.98
CA ARG A 440 11.83 -44.37 17.98
C ARG A 440 10.34 -44.38 18.20
N GLN A 441 9.58 -43.99 17.19
CA GLN A 441 8.11 -43.99 17.23
C GLN A 441 7.53 -44.62 15.97
N TRP A 442 6.41 -45.32 16.12
CA TRP A 442 5.68 -45.91 15.00
C TRP A 442 4.59 -44.96 14.53
N PHE A 443 4.64 -44.59 13.25
CA PHE A 443 3.62 -43.77 12.60
C PHE A 443 2.83 -44.58 11.57
N GLU A 444 1.54 -44.36 11.52
CA GLU A 444 0.71 -44.78 10.40
C GLU A 444 0.82 -43.73 9.28
N THR A 445 1.30 -44.16 8.12
CA THR A 445 1.70 -43.26 7.02
C THR A 445 1.68 -43.98 5.67
N THR A 446 2.18 -43.34 4.61
CA THR A 446 2.33 -43.94 3.28
C THR A 446 3.81 -43.97 2.85
N PRO A 447 4.22 -44.89 1.95
CA PRO A 447 5.57 -44.89 1.38
C PRO A 447 6.00 -43.52 0.85
N GLY A 448 5.08 -42.82 0.20
CA GLY A 448 5.34 -41.46 -0.29
C GLY A 448 5.67 -40.49 0.84
N ARG A 449 4.82 -40.37 1.87
CA ARG A 449 5.10 -39.49 3.03
C ARG A 449 6.43 -39.84 3.73
N VAL A 450 6.84 -41.12 3.75
CA VAL A 450 8.15 -41.52 4.28
C VAL A 450 9.30 -41.01 3.41
N MET A 451 9.18 -41.08 2.08
CA MET A 451 10.16 -40.47 1.16
C MET A 451 10.30 -38.97 1.39
N LEU A 452 9.20 -38.28 1.67
CA LEU A 452 9.24 -36.84 1.99
C LEU A 452 9.86 -36.59 3.38
N GLY A 453 9.59 -37.46 4.34
CA GLY A 453 10.15 -37.38 5.69
C GLY A 453 11.66 -37.63 5.75
N ASP A 454 12.23 -38.40 4.82
CA ASP A 454 13.69 -38.59 4.71
C ASP A 454 14.43 -37.33 4.28
N VAL A 455 13.74 -36.43 3.57
CA VAL A 455 14.30 -35.14 3.15
C VAL A 455 14.37 -34.15 4.30
N LEU A 456 13.57 -34.32 5.36
CA LEU A 456 13.58 -33.42 6.52
C LEU A 456 14.95 -33.37 7.21
N PRO A 457 15.39 -32.19 7.66
CA PRO A 457 16.57 -32.08 8.49
C PRO A 457 16.35 -32.79 9.84
N ARG A 458 17.36 -33.54 10.29
CA ARG A 458 17.34 -34.24 11.57
C ARG A 458 17.59 -33.24 12.70
N SER A 459 16.53 -32.64 13.22
CA SER A 459 16.56 -31.70 14.34
C SER A 459 15.55 -32.11 15.42
N SER A 460 15.85 -31.80 16.67
CA SER A 460 15.01 -32.14 17.83
C SER A 460 13.63 -31.49 17.81
N LYS A 461 13.50 -30.33 17.14
CA LYS A 461 12.27 -29.56 17.04
C LYS A 461 11.39 -29.92 15.83
N ILE A 462 11.82 -30.86 14.99
CA ILE A 462 11.08 -31.28 13.79
C ILE A 462 10.59 -32.72 13.97
N SER A 463 9.27 -32.88 14.06
CA SER A 463 8.63 -34.19 14.13
C SER A 463 8.17 -34.68 12.75
N PHE A 464 8.01 -35.99 12.60
CA PHE A 464 7.45 -36.59 11.39
C PHE A 464 5.99 -36.19 11.11
N GLU A 465 5.27 -35.69 12.12
CA GLU A 465 3.87 -35.27 11.98
C GLU A 465 3.68 -34.08 11.04
N ILE A 466 4.72 -33.27 10.85
CA ILE A 466 4.72 -32.13 9.92
C ILE A 466 4.46 -32.63 8.49
N VAL A 467 5.03 -33.79 8.15
CA VAL A 467 4.95 -34.42 6.83
C VAL A 467 3.82 -35.44 6.73
N ASN A 468 3.31 -35.94 7.87
CA ASN A 468 2.24 -36.92 7.88
C ASN A 468 0.84 -36.33 7.63
N LYS A 469 0.75 -35.40 6.68
CA LYS A 469 -0.46 -34.72 6.26
C LYS A 469 -0.55 -34.76 4.74
N LEU A 470 -1.71 -34.38 4.20
CA LEU A 470 -1.85 -34.16 2.77
C LEU A 470 -1.17 -32.82 2.44
N MET A 471 -0.15 -32.86 1.59
CA MET A 471 0.72 -31.72 1.34
C MET A 471 0.12 -30.82 0.26
N THR A 472 -0.76 -29.88 0.62
CA THR A 472 -1.15 -28.79 -0.30
C THR A 472 -0.09 -27.68 -0.26
N LYS A 473 -0.20 -26.71 -1.16
CA LYS A 473 0.66 -25.51 -1.19
C LYS A 473 0.76 -24.82 0.17
N ARG A 474 -0.34 -24.80 0.95
CA ARG A 474 -0.38 -24.18 2.27
C ARG A 474 0.44 -24.96 3.30
N GLU A 475 0.26 -26.28 3.39
CA GLU A 475 1.05 -27.12 4.30
C GLU A 475 2.52 -27.16 3.91
N ILE A 476 2.86 -27.15 2.60
CA ILE A 476 4.24 -27.09 2.14
C ILE A 476 4.91 -25.78 2.58
N SER A 477 4.21 -24.65 2.45
CA SER A 477 4.72 -23.35 2.92
C SER A 477 4.92 -23.37 4.44
N SER A 478 3.95 -23.90 5.20
CA SER A 478 4.06 -24.06 6.66
C SER A 478 5.22 -24.98 7.07
N MET A 479 5.48 -26.04 6.31
CA MET A 479 6.59 -26.96 6.55
C MET A 479 7.94 -26.25 6.33
N ILE A 480 8.09 -25.49 5.25
CA ILE A 480 9.31 -24.72 4.98
C ILE A 480 9.54 -23.66 6.07
N ASP A 481 8.47 -22.98 6.50
CA ASP A 481 8.53 -21.97 7.57
C ASP A 481 9.00 -22.58 8.90
N GLN A 482 8.48 -23.75 9.30
CA GLN A 482 8.93 -24.46 10.49
C GLN A 482 10.40 -24.89 10.38
N VAL A 483 10.82 -25.42 9.22
CA VAL A 483 12.22 -25.78 8.98
C VAL A 483 13.13 -24.57 9.09
N TYR A 484 12.73 -23.43 8.53
CA TYR A 484 13.50 -22.18 8.60
C TYR A 484 13.66 -21.68 10.04
N ARG A 485 12.57 -21.64 10.81
CA ARG A 485 12.59 -21.15 12.19
C ARG A 485 13.36 -22.06 13.15
N HIS A 486 13.32 -23.38 12.94
CA HIS A 486 13.93 -24.33 13.87
C HIS A 486 15.34 -24.83 13.47
N CYS A 487 15.67 -24.88 12.19
CA CYS A 487 16.99 -25.36 11.71
C CYS A 487 17.86 -24.26 11.09
N GLY A 488 17.30 -23.07 10.86
CA GLY A 488 17.99 -21.96 10.24
C GLY A 488 18.18 -22.11 8.74
N GLN A 489 18.81 -21.09 8.15
CA GLN A 489 18.79 -20.83 6.71
C GLN A 489 19.44 -21.92 5.86
N LYS A 490 20.61 -22.44 6.27
CA LYS A 490 21.40 -23.40 5.45
C LYS A 490 20.64 -24.70 5.22
N ASP A 491 20.05 -25.26 6.27
CA ASP A 491 19.31 -26.51 6.20
C ASP A 491 18.02 -26.33 5.40
N THR A 492 17.36 -25.17 5.50
CA THR A 492 16.20 -24.83 4.66
C THR A 492 16.53 -24.82 3.18
N VAL A 493 17.66 -24.25 2.78
CA VAL A 493 18.07 -24.22 1.35
C VAL A 493 18.27 -25.63 0.82
N ILE A 494 19.01 -26.46 1.55
CA ILE A 494 19.27 -27.86 1.16
C ILE A 494 17.95 -28.64 1.09
N PHE A 495 17.05 -28.40 2.04
CA PHE A 495 15.73 -28.99 2.09
C PHE A 495 14.88 -28.60 0.87
N CYS A 496 14.83 -27.32 0.52
CA CYS A 496 14.10 -26.82 -0.63
C CYS A 496 14.60 -27.39 -1.97
N ASP A 497 15.92 -27.48 -2.17
CA ASP A 497 16.51 -28.07 -3.39
C ASP A 497 16.13 -29.56 -3.53
N ARG A 498 16.19 -30.32 -2.42
CA ARG A 498 15.80 -31.74 -2.40
C ARG A 498 14.30 -31.93 -2.65
N ILE A 499 13.47 -31.08 -2.05
CA ILE A 499 12.02 -31.08 -2.27
C ILE A 499 11.68 -30.79 -3.73
N MET A 500 12.37 -29.82 -4.34
CA MET A 500 12.17 -29.49 -5.75
C MET A 500 12.43 -30.71 -6.64
N ALA A 501 13.59 -31.36 -6.45
CA ALA A 501 13.95 -32.56 -7.20
C ALA A 501 12.94 -33.71 -6.98
N LEU A 502 12.54 -33.95 -5.73
CA LEU A 502 11.55 -34.97 -5.40
C LEU A 502 10.18 -34.66 -6.02
N GLY A 503 9.73 -33.41 -5.97
CA GLY A 503 8.46 -32.97 -6.53
C GLY A 503 8.42 -33.14 -8.06
N PHE A 504 9.44 -32.68 -8.79
CA PHE A 504 9.49 -32.85 -10.24
C PHE A 504 9.52 -34.32 -10.67
N HIS A 505 10.34 -35.15 -10.00
CA HIS A 505 10.43 -36.58 -10.34
C HIS A 505 9.10 -37.30 -10.14
N ASN A 506 8.40 -37.01 -9.04
CA ASN A 506 7.12 -37.63 -8.76
C ASN A 506 5.98 -37.06 -9.59
N ALA A 507 6.02 -35.76 -9.95
CA ALA A 507 5.07 -35.18 -10.90
C ALA A 507 5.18 -35.85 -12.28
N PHE A 508 6.39 -36.06 -12.78
CA PHE A 508 6.64 -36.79 -14.02
C PHE A 508 6.11 -38.23 -13.96
N LYS A 509 6.40 -38.96 -12.87
CA LYS A 509 5.90 -40.34 -12.67
C LYS A 509 4.38 -40.43 -12.52
N ALA A 510 3.76 -39.42 -11.92
CA ALA A 510 2.31 -39.41 -11.70
C ALA A 510 1.52 -39.36 -13.01
N GLY A 511 2.11 -38.81 -14.08
CA GLY A 511 1.48 -38.76 -15.41
C GLY A 511 0.13 -38.05 -15.40
N ILE A 512 -0.05 -37.05 -14.53
CA ILE A 512 -1.32 -36.34 -14.36
C ILE A 512 -1.62 -35.59 -15.66
N SER A 513 -2.79 -35.86 -16.23
CA SER A 513 -3.24 -35.29 -17.50
C SER A 513 -4.54 -34.53 -17.30
N PHE A 514 -4.88 -33.69 -18.28
CA PHE A 514 -6.12 -32.94 -18.34
C PHE A 514 -6.90 -33.36 -19.58
N GLY A 515 -8.01 -34.07 -19.37
CA GLY A 515 -8.91 -34.55 -20.41
C GLY A 515 -10.27 -33.86 -20.40
N LYS A 516 -11.03 -34.07 -21.49
CA LYS A 516 -12.43 -33.60 -21.58
C LYS A 516 -13.33 -34.28 -20.53
N ASP A 517 -13.05 -35.54 -20.23
CA ASP A 517 -13.88 -36.36 -19.33
C ASP A 517 -13.62 -36.05 -17.85
N ASP A 518 -12.45 -35.47 -17.53
CA ASP A 518 -12.14 -35.02 -16.17
C ASP A 518 -13.05 -33.85 -15.73
N MET A 519 -13.60 -33.08 -16.67
CA MET A 519 -14.55 -32.01 -16.39
C MET A 519 -15.94 -32.58 -16.10
N VAL A 520 -16.25 -32.94 -14.86
CA VAL A 520 -17.53 -33.57 -14.50
C VAL A 520 -18.61 -32.51 -14.28
N VAL A 521 -19.66 -32.54 -15.12
CA VAL A 521 -20.82 -31.63 -14.99
C VAL A 521 -21.84 -32.24 -14.02
N PRO A 522 -22.35 -31.48 -13.04
CA PRO A 522 -23.34 -32.00 -12.09
C PRO A 522 -24.63 -32.43 -12.78
N THR A 523 -25.14 -33.61 -12.46
CA THR A 523 -26.44 -34.08 -12.99
C THR A 523 -27.62 -33.28 -12.43
N THR A 524 -27.45 -32.74 -11.22
CA THR A 524 -28.39 -31.86 -10.52
C THR A 524 -28.45 -30.44 -11.08
N LYS A 525 -27.49 -30.04 -11.92
CA LYS A 525 -27.37 -28.69 -12.50
C LYS A 525 -28.69 -28.19 -13.10
N TRP A 526 -29.32 -28.98 -13.97
CA TRP A 526 -30.56 -28.59 -14.64
C TRP A 526 -31.74 -28.40 -13.67
N LYS A 527 -31.80 -29.19 -12.59
CA LYS A 527 -32.83 -29.02 -11.55
C LYS A 527 -32.69 -27.68 -10.82
N ILE A 528 -31.46 -27.26 -10.52
CA ILE A 528 -31.18 -25.97 -9.87
C ILE A 528 -31.56 -24.82 -10.82
N ILE A 529 -31.15 -24.90 -12.08
CA ILE A 529 -31.45 -23.88 -13.10
C ILE A 529 -32.97 -23.74 -13.30
N ASP A 530 -33.70 -24.84 -13.41
CA ASP A 530 -35.15 -24.78 -13.63
C ASP A 530 -35.89 -24.22 -12.43
N LYS A 531 -35.42 -24.51 -11.20
CA LYS A 531 -35.92 -23.89 -9.98
C LYS A 531 -35.70 -22.36 -9.99
N THR A 532 -34.48 -21.91 -10.28
CA THR A 532 -34.14 -20.48 -10.33
C THR A 532 -34.86 -19.75 -11.46
N ARG A 533 -35.09 -20.40 -12.61
CA ARG A 533 -35.93 -19.85 -13.69
C ARG A 533 -37.37 -19.65 -13.23
N ALA A 534 -37.93 -20.59 -12.46
CA ALA A 534 -39.27 -20.46 -11.90
C ALA A 534 -39.35 -19.29 -10.91
N GLU A 535 -38.36 -19.16 -10.01
CA GLU A 535 -38.25 -18.03 -9.07
C GLU A 535 -38.11 -16.68 -9.80
N ALA A 536 -37.26 -16.61 -10.84
CA ALA A 536 -37.11 -15.39 -11.64
C ALA A 536 -38.41 -15.01 -12.38
N LYS A 537 -39.15 -16.00 -12.88
CA LYS A 537 -40.46 -15.80 -13.50
C LYS A 537 -41.51 -15.35 -12.48
N GLU A 538 -41.45 -15.86 -11.25
CA GLU A 538 -42.30 -15.40 -10.15
C GLU A 538 -42.00 -13.94 -9.80
N PHE A 539 -40.72 -13.53 -9.72
CA PHE A 539 -40.37 -12.12 -9.51
C PHE A 539 -40.83 -11.24 -10.68
N GLU A 540 -40.75 -11.74 -11.90
CA GLU A 540 -41.29 -11.03 -13.06
C GLU A 540 -42.81 -10.90 -12.99
N GLN A 541 -43.51 -11.91 -12.50
CA GLN A 541 -44.95 -11.86 -12.26
C GLN A 541 -45.30 -10.91 -11.09
N GLN A 542 -44.58 -10.98 -9.96
CA GLN A 542 -44.73 -10.04 -8.84
C GLN A 542 -44.49 -8.59 -9.29
N TYR A 543 -43.56 -8.37 -10.21
CA TYR A 543 -43.36 -7.06 -10.83
C TYR A 543 -44.57 -6.68 -11.68
N ASN A 544 -45.04 -7.55 -12.58
CA ASN A 544 -46.23 -7.27 -13.40
C ASN A 544 -47.51 -7.04 -12.56
N ASP A 545 -47.63 -7.73 -11.43
CA ASP A 545 -48.73 -7.61 -10.46
C ASP A 545 -48.55 -6.39 -9.51
N GLY A 546 -47.42 -5.68 -9.60
CA GLY A 546 -47.14 -4.45 -8.84
C GLY A 546 -46.60 -4.61 -7.43
N LEU A 547 -46.37 -5.84 -6.98
CA LEU A 547 -45.89 -6.15 -5.63
C LEU A 547 -44.44 -5.70 -5.37
N ILE A 548 -43.61 -5.57 -6.42
CA ILE A 548 -42.20 -5.15 -6.32
C ILE A 548 -41.86 -4.07 -7.35
N THR A 549 -40.81 -3.28 -7.10
CA THR A 549 -40.24 -2.31 -8.07
C THR A 549 -39.34 -2.99 -9.10
N GLN A 550 -39.07 -2.30 -10.22
CA GLN A 550 -38.10 -2.77 -11.23
C GLN A 550 -36.68 -2.92 -10.66
N GLY A 551 -36.26 -2.02 -9.76
CA GLY A 551 -34.96 -2.11 -9.09
C GLY A 551 -34.86 -3.31 -8.14
N GLU A 552 -35.91 -3.57 -7.36
CA GLU A 552 -35.99 -4.76 -6.50
C GLU A 552 -36.06 -6.05 -7.31
N LYS A 553 -36.80 -6.07 -8.43
CA LYS A 553 -36.81 -7.19 -9.37
C LYS A 553 -35.39 -7.49 -9.84
N TYR A 554 -34.67 -6.49 -10.34
CA TYR A 554 -33.30 -6.65 -10.81
C TYR A 554 -32.39 -7.25 -9.72
N ASN A 555 -32.42 -6.68 -8.51
CA ASN A 555 -31.60 -7.16 -7.39
C ASN A 555 -31.97 -8.60 -6.97
N LYS A 556 -33.27 -8.92 -6.87
CA LYS A 556 -33.74 -10.27 -6.51
C LYS A 556 -33.38 -11.31 -7.57
N VAL A 557 -33.50 -10.98 -8.86
CA VAL A 557 -33.12 -11.86 -9.97
C VAL A 557 -31.60 -12.11 -9.96
N VAL A 558 -30.80 -11.06 -9.79
CA VAL A 558 -29.34 -11.16 -9.67
C VAL A 558 -28.94 -12.02 -8.47
N ASP A 559 -29.55 -11.81 -7.30
CA ASP A 559 -29.28 -12.59 -6.09
C ASP A 559 -29.66 -14.09 -6.26
N ALA A 560 -30.84 -14.37 -6.82
CA ALA A 560 -31.28 -15.73 -7.10
C ALA A 560 -30.31 -16.47 -8.04
N TRP A 561 -29.85 -15.81 -9.11
CA TRP A 561 -28.85 -16.38 -10.02
C TRP A 561 -27.47 -16.53 -9.40
N SER A 562 -27.06 -15.63 -8.50
CA SER A 562 -25.81 -15.75 -7.76
C SER A 562 -25.85 -16.98 -6.84
N LYS A 563 -26.93 -17.14 -6.05
CA LYS A 563 -27.14 -18.30 -5.18
C LYS A 563 -27.17 -19.61 -5.96
N ALA A 564 -27.84 -19.64 -7.11
CA ALA A 564 -27.86 -20.80 -7.99
C ALA A 564 -26.46 -21.17 -8.50
N THR A 565 -25.68 -20.15 -8.88
CA THR A 565 -24.30 -20.33 -9.36
C THR A 565 -23.40 -20.92 -8.27
N ASP A 566 -23.55 -20.49 -7.03
CA ASP A 566 -22.78 -21.01 -5.89
C ASP A 566 -23.23 -22.43 -5.50
N GLN A 567 -24.54 -22.71 -5.47
CA GLN A 567 -25.07 -24.07 -5.24
C GLN A 567 -24.57 -25.08 -6.29
N ILE A 568 -24.54 -24.70 -7.57
CA ILE A 568 -24.01 -25.55 -8.65
C ILE A 568 -22.51 -25.79 -8.46
N ALA A 569 -21.77 -24.78 -7.97
CA ALA A 569 -20.34 -24.91 -7.71
C ALA A 569 -20.06 -25.88 -6.57
N ASP A 570 -20.81 -25.79 -5.47
CA ASP A 570 -20.66 -26.67 -4.31
C ASP A 570 -20.99 -28.12 -4.66
N GLU A 571 -22.06 -28.35 -5.41
CA GLU A 571 -22.46 -29.69 -5.85
C GLU A 571 -21.45 -30.29 -6.84
N MET A 572 -20.91 -29.48 -7.75
CA MET A 572 -19.80 -29.87 -8.63
C MET A 572 -18.56 -30.27 -7.82
N MET A 573 -18.20 -29.49 -6.81
CA MET A 573 -17.06 -29.78 -5.95
C MET A 573 -17.28 -31.05 -5.12
N HIS A 574 -18.49 -31.27 -4.63
CA HIS A 574 -18.86 -32.49 -3.92
C HIS A 574 -18.76 -33.71 -4.84
N GLN A 575 -19.28 -33.63 -6.06
CA GLN A 575 -19.23 -34.74 -7.01
C GLN A 575 -17.81 -35.05 -7.49
N ILE A 576 -17.00 -34.03 -7.81
CA ILE A 576 -15.63 -34.23 -8.32
C ILE A 576 -14.65 -34.70 -7.22
N SER A 577 -14.94 -34.39 -5.95
CA SER A 577 -14.17 -34.86 -4.79
C SER A 577 -14.59 -36.26 -4.32
N SER A 578 -15.79 -36.71 -4.68
CA SER A 578 -16.27 -38.05 -4.31
C SER A 578 -15.40 -39.13 -4.96
N VAL A 579 -14.88 -40.04 -4.14
CA VAL A 579 -13.98 -41.11 -4.56
C VAL A 579 -14.80 -42.30 -5.03
N GLU A 580 -14.83 -42.58 -6.33
CA GLU A 580 -15.45 -43.79 -6.86
C GLU A 580 -14.72 -45.04 -6.31
N ARG A 581 -15.46 -46.07 -5.91
CA ARG A 581 -14.87 -47.34 -5.46
C ARG A 581 -14.76 -48.28 -6.65
N VAL A 582 -13.54 -48.71 -6.97
CA VAL A 582 -13.29 -49.71 -8.01
C VAL A 582 -13.70 -51.10 -7.51
N GLU A 583 -14.06 -52.00 -8.43
CA GLU A 583 -14.30 -53.41 -8.13
C GLU A 583 -13.14 -53.99 -7.27
N ARG A 584 -13.49 -54.55 -6.10
CA ARG A 584 -12.62 -54.97 -4.96
C ARG A 584 -12.44 -53.98 -3.81
N GLY A 585 -13.20 -52.88 -3.75
CA GLY A 585 -13.26 -52.00 -2.57
C GLY A 585 -12.07 -51.03 -2.42
N ARG A 586 -11.25 -50.90 -3.46
CA ARG A 586 -10.15 -49.93 -3.53
C ARG A 586 -10.70 -48.58 -3.98
N SER A 587 -10.33 -47.51 -3.28
CA SER A 587 -10.58 -46.13 -3.72
C SER A 587 -9.95 -45.86 -5.09
N ALA A 588 -10.74 -45.37 -6.05
CA ALA A 588 -10.24 -44.93 -7.35
C ALA A 588 -9.29 -43.74 -7.20
N GLN A 589 -8.49 -43.50 -8.24
CA GLN A 589 -7.62 -42.34 -8.28
C GLN A 589 -8.47 -41.07 -8.39
N VAL A 590 -8.15 -40.08 -7.56
CA VAL A 590 -8.87 -38.81 -7.52
C VAL A 590 -8.71 -38.10 -8.87
N ASN A 591 -9.76 -37.40 -9.31
CA ASN A 591 -9.77 -36.65 -10.56
C ASN A 591 -8.61 -35.65 -10.65
N SER A 592 -7.94 -35.59 -11.81
CA SER A 592 -6.78 -34.72 -12.05
C SER A 592 -7.08 -33.23 -11.84
N ILE A 593 -8.24 -32.73 -12.29
CA ILE A 593 -8.64 -31.32 -12.15
C ILE A 593 -8.83 -30.98 -10.68
N TYR A 594 -9.48 -31.87 -9.93
CA TYR A 594 -9.64 -31.70 -8.50
C TYR A 594 -8.29 -31.70 -7.78
N MET A 595 -7.39 -32.63 -8.14
CA MET A 595 -6.03 -32.65 -7.58
C MET A 595 -5.28 -31.33 -7.84
N MET A 596 -5.36 -30.77 -9.05
CA MET A 596 -4.71 -29.50 -9.39
C MET A 596 -5.24 -28.33 -8.53
N SER A 597 -6.56 -28.25 -8.35
CA SER A 597 -7.15 -27.16 -7.58
C SER A 597 -7.02 -27.34 -6.06
N HIS A 598 -7.28 -28.54 -5.54
CA HIS A 598 -7.19 -28.84 -4.11
C HIS A 598 -5.74 -28.75 -3.59
N SER A 599 -4.76 -29.19 -4.39
CA SER A 599 -3.34 -29.01 -4.04
C SER A 599 -2.91 -27.54 -4.03
N GLY A 600 -3.66 -26.65 -4.67
CA GLY A 600 -3.28 -25.25 -4.86
C GLY A 600 -2.14 -25.07 -5.87
N ALA A 601 -1.81 -26.09 -6.66
CA ALA A 601 -0.81 -26.03 -7.72
C ALA A 601 -1.24 -25.07 -8.82
N ARG A 602 -2.46 -25.26 -9.35
CA ARG A 602 -3.09 -24.41 -10.37
C ARG A 602 -4.59 -24.67 -10.41
N GLY A 603 -5.39 -23.62 -10.57
CA GLY A 603 -6.84 -23.75 -10.62
C GLY A 603 -7.50 -23.30 -9.31
N SER A 604 -8.50 -22.44 -9.41
CA SER A 604 -9.37 -22.08 -8.28
C SER A 604 -10.75 -22.75 -8.41
N PRO A 605 -11.50 -22.89 -7.30
CA PRO A 605 -12.91 -23.32 -7.35
C PRO A 605 -13.75 -22.49 -8.32
N ALA A 606 -13.50 -21.18 -8.40
CA ALA A 606 -14.16 -20.29 -9.35
C ALA A 606 -13.83 -20.61 -10.83
N GLN A 607 -12.60 -21.05 -11.13
CA GLN A 607 -12.22 -21.49 -12.49
C GLN A 607 -12.85 -22.85 -12.83
N MET A 608 -12.86 -23.79 -11.88
CA MET A 608 -13.53 -25.08 -12.06
C MET A 608 -15.04 -24.90 -12.29
N ARG A 609 -15.66 -23.97 -11.57
CA ARG A 609 -17.07 -23.59 -11.75
C ARG A 609 -17.35 -23.17 -13.19
N GLN A 610 -16.47 -22.41 -13.82
CA GLN A 610 -16.62 -22.00 -15.22
C GLN A 610 -16.41 -23.16 -16.22
N LEU A 611 -15.57 -24.14 -15.87
CA LEU A 611 -15.28 -25.28 -16.74
C LEU A 611 -16.43 -26.29 -16.77
N ALA A 612 -16.99 -26.66 -15.61
CA ALA A 612 -17.96 -27.75 -15.51
C ALA A 612 -19.29 -27.39 -14.82
N GLY A 613 -19.36 -26.28 -14.08
CA GLY A 613 -20.60 -25.80 -13.47
C GLY A 613 -21.40 -24.92 -14.43
N MET A 614 -21.39 -23.63 -14.17
CA MET A 614 -21.90 -22.58 -15.06
C MET A 614 -21.00 -21.34 -14.95
N ARG A 615 -20.95 -20.51 -15.99
CA ARG A 615 -20.11 -19.31 -15.95
C ARG A 615 -20.70 -18.19 -15.07
N GLY A 616 -22.03 -18.11 -14.99
CA GLY A 616 -22.74 -17.19 -14.09
C GLY A 616 -22.97 -15.80 -14.68
N LEU A 617 -23.15 -14.82 -13.79
CA LEU A 617 -23.46 -13.44 -14.13
C LEU A 617 -22.21 -12.65 -14.54
N MET A 618 -22.33 -11.83 -15.59
CA MET A 618 -21.25 -11.01 -16.13
C MET A 618 -21.52 -9.51 -15.90
N ALA A 619 -20.46 -8.72 -15.74
CA ALA A 619 -20.57 -7.27 -15.66
C ALA A 619 -20.45 -6.57 -17.03
N LYS A 620 -21.27 -5.54 -17.24
CA LYS A 620 -21.13 -4.59 -18.35
C LYS A 620 -19.89 -3.72 -18.16
N PRO A 621 -19.42 -3.02 -19.22
CA PRO A 621 -18.34 -2.04 -19.08
C PRO A 621 -18.66 -0.92 -18.08
N SER A 622 -19.95 -0.58 -17.89
CA SER A 622 -20.42 0.37 -16.88
C SER A 622 -20.25 -0.11 -15.43
N GLY A 623 -20.10 -1.42 -15.21
CA GLY A 623 -20.05 -2.04 -13.88
C GLY A 623 -21.37 -2.70 -13.45
N GLU A 624 -22.49 -2.41 -14.11
CA GLU A 624 -23.76 -3.09 -13.87
C GLU A 624 -23.69 -4.57 -14.23
N ILE A 625 -24.36 -5.41 -13.44
CA ILE A 625 -24.46 -6.84 -13.70
C ILE A 625 -25.52 -7.08 -14.79
N ILE A 626 -25.25 -7.96 -15.73
CA ILE A 626 -26.23 -8.39 -16.74
C ILE A 626 -27.16 -9.40 -16.07
N GLU A 627 -28.47 -9.11 -16.05
CA GLU A 627 -29.50 -9.96 -15.44
C GLU A 627 -29.63 -11.35 -16.10
N THR A 628 -29.20 -11.47 -17.36
CA THR A 628 -29.18 -12.73 -18.10
C THR A 628 -27.85 -13.46 -17.86
N PRO A 629 -27.83 -14.56 -17.07
CA PRO A 629 -26.61 -15.30 -16.78
C PRO A 629 -26.17 -16.16 -17.97
N ILE A 630 -24.90 -16.53 -17.96
CA ILE A 630 -24.36 -17.57 -18.85
C ILE A 630 -24.53 -18.92 -18.14
N ILE A 631 -25.52 -19.69 -18.61
CA ILE A 631 -25.91 -20.98 -18.04
C ILE A 631 -24.94 -22.09 -18.49
N SER A 632 -24.45 -21.96 -19.72
CA SER A 632 -23.51 -22.90 -20.32
C SER A 632 -22.13 -22.82 -19.65
N ASN A 633 -21.39 -23.93 -19.68
CA ASN A 633 -19.99 -23.99 -19.25
C ASN A 633 -19.05 -24.23 -20.44
N PHE A 634 -17.73 -24.21 -20.20
CA PHE A 634 -16.76 -24.41 -21.29
C PHE A 634 -16.77 -25.84 -21.88
N LYS A 635 -17.19 -26.85 -21.11
CA LYS A 635 -17.33 -28.23 -21.63
C LYS A 635 -18.51 -28.37 -22.60
N GLU A 636 -19.63 -27.71 -22.30
CA GLU A 636 -20.85 -27.68 -23.10
C GLU A 636 -20.69 -26.78 -24.33
N GLY A 637 -19.89 -25.73 -24.21
CA GLY A 637 -19.70 -24.69 -25.22
C GLY A 637 -20.64 -23.49 -24.98
N LEU A 638 -20.25 -22.32 -25.49
CA LEU A 638 -21.01 -21.08 -25.33
C LEU A 638 -21.76 -20.76 -26.62
N SER A 639 -23.01 -20.31 -26.50
CA SER A 639 -23.72 -19.72 -27.64
C SER A 639 -23.08 -18.39 -28.06
N VAL A 640 -23.38 -17.91 -29.28
CA VAL A 640 -22.82 -16.64 -29.79
C VAL A 640 -23.16 -15.47 -28.86
N LEU A 641 -24.38 -15.43 -28.32
CA LEU A 641 -24.84 -14.35 -27.44
C LEU A 641 -24.17 -14.43 -26.05
N GLU A 642 -24.05 -15.62 -25.47
CA GLU A 642 -23.33 -15.83 -24.20
C GLU A 642 -21.84 -15.47 -24.34
N TYR A 643 -21.20 -15.88 -25.44
CA TYR A 643 -19.81 -15.53 -25.73
C TYR A 643 -19.65 -14.01 -25.90
N PHE A 644 -20.54 -13.36 -26.65
CA PHE A 644 -20.52 -11.91 -26.83
C PHE A 644 -20.69 -11.16 -25.50
N ASN A 645 -21.63 -11.57 -24.66
CA ASN A 645 -21.83 -10.98 -23.33
C ASN A 645 -20.57 -11.14 -22.46
N SER A 646 -19.92 -12.30 -22.51
CA SER A 646 -18.65 -12.53 -21.82
C SER A 646 -17.50 -11.65 -22.31
N THR A 647 -17.50 -11.20 -23.58
CA THR A 647 -16.37 -10.43 -24.12
C THR A 647 -16.24 -9.03 -23.49
N HIS A 648 -17.34 -8.46 -23.01
CA HIS A 648 -17.34 -7.14 -22.37
C HIS A 648 -16.51 -7.13 -21.08
N GLY A 649 -16.76 -8.07 -20.18
CA GLY A 649 -15.99 -8.24 -18.94
C GLY A 649 -14.52 -8.54 -19.22
N ALA A 650 -14.24 -9.47 -20.14
CA ALA A 650 -12.87 -9.83 -20.50
C ALA A 650 -12.07 -8.66 -21.09
N ARG A 651 -12.67 -7.88 -22.02
CA ARG A 651 -12.01 -6.71 -22.61
C ARG A 651 -11.78 -5.60 -21.58
N LYS A 652 -12.75 -5.35 -20.70
CA LYS A 652 -12.59 -4.38 -19.60
C LYS A 652 -11.46 -4.81 -18.66
N GLY A 653 -11.41 -6.08 -18.27
CA GLY A 653 -10.32 -6.62 -17.44
C GLY A 653 -8.93 -6.44 -18.06
N LEU A 654 -8.79 -6.69 -19.37
CA LEU A 654 -7.54 -6.44 -20.11
C LEU A 654 -7.17 -4.95 -20.17
N ALA A 655 -8.14 -4.08 -20.49
CA ALA A 655 -7.92 -2.64 -20.57
C ALA A 655 -7.54 -2.05 -19.20
N ASP A 656 -8.24 -2.46 -18.14
CA ASP A 656 -7.96 -2.06 -16.77
C ASP A 656 -6.57 -2.51 -16.33
N THR A 657 -6.17 -3.75 -16.64
CA THR A 657 -4.83 -4.25 -16.32
C THR A 657 -3.75 -3.40 -17.00
N ALA A 658 -3.92 -3.09 -18.29
CA ALA A 658 -2.97 -2.29 -19.05
C ALA A 658 -2.85 -0.84 -18.53
N LEU A 659 -3.97 -0.22 -18.13
CA LEU A 659 -3.99 1.17 -17.67
C LEU A 659 -3.61 1.32 -16.19
N LYS A 660 -4.14 0.45 -15.31
CA LYS A 660 -3.96 0.55 -13.85
C LYS A 660 -2.55 0.16 -13.40
N THR A 661 -1.83 -0.68 -14.15
CA THR A 661 -0.43 -1.02 -13.86
C THR A 661 0.47 0.22 -13.80
N ALA A 662 0.25 1.19 -14.70
CA ALA A 662 1.01 2.44 -14.70
C ALA A 662 0.76 3.28 -13.44
N ASN A 663 -0.48 3.29 -12.93
CA ASN A 663 -0.86 4.01 -11.71
C ASN A 663 -0.20 3.39 -10.48
N SER A 664 -0.12 2.05 -10.40
CA SER A 664 0.52 1.38 -9.26
C SER A 664 2.03 1.59 -9.21
N GLY A 665 2.72 1.48 -10.36
CA GLY A 665 4.14 1.80 -10.43
C GLY A 665 4.43 3.27 -10.08
N TYR A 666 3.51 4.17 -10.44
CA TYR A 666 3.60 5.58 -10.06
C TYR A 666 3.37 5.82 -8.56
N LEU A 667 2.42 5.10 -7.94
CA LEU A 667 2.21 5.15 -6.49
C LEU A 667 3.43 4.62 -5.74
N THR A 668 3.97 3.46 -6.15
CA THR A 668 5.18 2.86 -5.55
C THR A 668 6.33 3.85 -5.56
N ARG A 669 6.54 4.53 -6.69
CA ARG A 669 7.54 5.59 -6.81
C ARG A 669 7.32 6.71 -5.79
N ARG A 670 6.09 7.22 -5.67
CA ARG A 670 5.77 8.29 -4.70
C ARG A 670 6.02 7.86 -3.26
N LEU A 671 5.69 6.61 -2.93
CA LEU A 671 5.95 6.05 -1.61
C LEU A 671 7.46 6.01 -1.32
N VAL A 672 8.27 5.58 -2.29
CA VAL A 672 9.75 5.59 -2.15
C VAL A 672 10.26 7.02 -1.98
N ASP A 673 9.76 7.97 -2.78
CA ASP A 673 10.20 9.37 -2.73
C ASP A 673 9.91 10.05 -1.37
N VAL A 674 8.86 9.62 -0.66
CA VAL A 674 8.54 10.09 0.71
C VAL A 674 9.32 9.36 1.80
N ALA A 675 9.49 8.05 1.64
CA ALA A 675 9.99 7.18 2.70
C ALA A 675 11.50 6.94 2.66
N GLN A 676 12.20 7.35 1.60
CA GLN A 676 13.63 7.07 1.42
C GLN A 676 14.53 7.51 2.59
N ASP A 677 14.15 8.52 3.35
CA ASP A 677 14.96 9.04 4.46
C ASP A 677 14.75 8.25 5.77
N CYS A 678 13.82 7.28 5.79
CA CYS A 678 13.61 6.38 6.93
C CYS A 678 14.63 5.23 6.92
N ILE A 679 15.70 5.40 7.70
CA ILE A 679 16.79 4.43 7.90
C ILE A 679 16.88 4.09 9.39
N ILE A 680 17.33 2.87 9.72
CA ILE A 680 17.63 2.51 11.11
C ILE A 680 18.97 3.13 11.54
N THR A 681 18.92 4.09 12.47
CA THR A 681 20.09 4.89 12.90
C THR A 681 20.52 4.60 14.33
N THR A 682 19.60 4.15 15.17
CA THR A 682 19.79 3.90 16.61
C THR A 682 19.13 2.59 17.00
N GLU A 683 19.60 1.92 18.05
CA GLU A 683 18.96 0.67 18.53
C GLU A 683 17.68 0.96 19.30
N ASP A 684 17.71 1.93 20.21
CA ASP A 684 16.59 2.29 21.08
C ASP A 684 16.51 3.81 21.28
N CYS A 685 15.32 4.39 21.05
CA CYS A 685 15.06 5.80 21.36
C CYS A 685 14.63 6.06 22.82
N GLY A 686 14.39 5.02 23.63
CA GLY A 686 14.01 5.14 25.04
C GLY A 686 12.53 5.46 25.29
N THR A 687 11.71 5.64 24.26
CA THR A 687 10.28 5.96 24.44
C THR A 687 9.49 4.81 25.07
N SER A 688 8.60 5.14 26.00
CA SER A 688 7.57 4.26 26.56
C SER A 688 6.23 4.37 25.82
N ALA A 689 6.12 5.27 24.84
CA ALA A 689 4.90 5.45 24.06
C ALA A 689 4.70 4.29 23.08
N GLY A 690 3.46 3.78 23.03
CA GLY A 690 3.09 2.64 22.19
C GLY A 690 1.63 2.63 21.81
N ILE A 691 1.33 1.96 20.69
CA ILE A 691 0.01 1.87 20.08
C ILE A 691 -0.71 0.64 20.62
N LYS A 692 -2.01 0.78 20.93
CA LYS A 692 -2.88 -0.34 21.32
C LYS A 692 -3.28 -1.15 20.09
N VAL A 693 -2.99 -2.45 20.11
CA VAL A 693 -3.31 -3.39 19.04
C VAL A 693 -4.28 -4.45 19.55
N ARG A 694 -5.30 -4.73 18.75
CA ARG A 694 -6.33 -5.75 18.98
C ARG A 694 -6.50 -6.65 17.75
N ALA A 695 -7.10 -7.82 17.93
CA ALA A 695 -7.56 -8.64 16.81
C ALA A 695 -8.62 -7.87 15.99
N ILE A 696 -8.62 -8.07 14.67
CA ILE A 696 -9.58 -7.43 13.77
C ILE A 696 -10.66 -8.45 13.44
N ILE A 697 -11.88 -8.12 13.84
CA ILE A 697 -13.07 -8.94 13.68
C ILE A 697 -13.99 -8.20 12.69
N ASP A 698 -14.28 -8.83 11.56
CA ASP A 698 -15.20 -8.29 10.56
C ASP A 698 -16.35 -9.28 10.34
N ALA A 699 -17.58 -8.81 10.47
CA ALA A 699 -18.81 -9.61 10.38
C ALA A 699 -18.76 -10.93 11.20
N GLY A 700 -18.07 -10.93 12.34
CA GLY A 700 -17.90 -12.11 13.19
C GLY A 700 -16.75 -13.06 12.82
N THR A 701 -16.14 -12.89 11.65
CA THR A 701 -14.93 -13.62 11.29
C THR A 701 -13.68 -12.88 11.79
N VAL A 702 -12.75 -13.62 12.40
CA VAL A 702 -11.44 -13.07 12.78
C VAL A 702 -10.60 -12.97 11.51
N VAL A 703 -10.50 -11.76 10.94
CA VAL A 703 -9.74 -11.50 9.72
C VAL A 703 -8.24 -11.49 10.01
N ALA A 704 -7.85 -10.91 11.15
CA ALA A 704 -6.47 -10.92 11.63
C ALA A 704 -6.43 -11.18 13.14
N SER A 705 -5.74 -12.25 13.55
CA SER A 705 -5.49 -12.55 14.95
C SER A 705 -4.53 -11.53 15.57
N LEU A 706 -4.58 -11.40 16.91
CA LEU A 706 -3.63 -10.55 17.64
C LEU A 706 -2.18 -10.98 17.37
N GLU A 707 -1.95 -12.29 17.35
CA GLU A 707 -0.65 -12.93 17.13
C GLU A 707 0.03 -12.49 15.83
N SER A 708 -0.71 -12.47 14.72
CA SER A 708 -0.14 -12.13 13.41
C SER A 708 0.24 -10.65 13.31
N ARG A 709 -0.44 -9.78 14.07
CA ARG A 709 -0.15 -8.34 14.12
C ARG A 709 1.01 -8.01 15.04
N VAL A 710 1.14 -8.76 16.13
CA VAL A 710 2.10 -8.51 17.21
C VAL A 710 3.46 -9.19 16.95
N LEU A 711 3.49 -10.27 16.15
CA LEU A 711 4.73 -10.99 15.83
C LEU A 711 5.83 -10.05 15.28
N GLY A 712 7.01 -10.12 15.88
CA GLY A 712 8.17 -9.32 15.50
C GLY A 712 8.07 -7.84 15.87
N ARG A 713 7.21 -7.48 16.82
CA ARG A 713 7.11 -6.15 17.45
C ARG A 713 7.64 -6.18 18.88
N THR A 714 7.94 -5.02 19.42
CA THR A 714 8.44 -4.88 20.80
C THR A 714 7.31 -4.47 21.73
N ALA A 715 7.15 -5.14 22.87
CA ALA A 715 6.18 -4.76 23.89
C ALA A 715 6.53 -3.38 24.49
N ALA A 716 5.56 -2.48 24.59
CA ALA A 716 5.75 -1.17 25.22
C ALA A 716 5.56 -1.22 26.75
N GLU A 717 4.68 -2.11 27.22
CA GLU A 717 4.35 -2.33 28.63
C GLU A 717 4.47 -3.82 28.99
N ASP A 718 4.50 -4.12 30.30
CA ASP A 718 4.50 -5.50 30.79
C ASP A 718 3.17 -6.19 30.45
N VAL A 719 3.25 -7.33 29.77
CA VAL A 719 2.09 -8.14 29.40
C VAL A 719 1.74 -9.03 30.58
N ARG A 720 0.51 -8.87 31.09
CA ARG A 720 0.02 -9.65 32.23
C ARG A 720 -1.07 -10.62 31.80
N ASP A 721 -1.12 -11.77 32.46
CA ASP A 721 -2.22 -12.71 32.34
C ASP A 721 -3.52 -12.06 32.89
N PRO A 722 -4.62 -12.06 32.11
CA PRO A 722 -5.91 -11.55 32.58
C PRO A 722 -6.46 -12.26 33.82
N SER A 723 -6.09 -13.54 34.03
CA SER A 723 -6.62 -14.38 35.11
C SER A 723 -5.76 -14.36 36.38
N SER A 724 -4.44 -14.50 36.24
CA SER A 724 -3.50 -14.58 37.37
C SER A 724 -2.82 -13.25 37.71
N HIS A 725 -2.89 -12.24 36.83
CA HIS A 725 -2.15 -10.98 36.90
C HIS A 725 -0.61 -11.10 36.91
N ASP A 726 -0.07 -12.29 36.67
CA ASP A 726 1.38 -12.51 36.55
C ASP A 726 1.92 -11.92 35.25
N VAL A 727 3.14 -11.40 35.31
CA VAL A 727 3.85 -10.84 34.14
C VAL A 727 4.36 -11.98 33.28
N ILE A 728 3.78 -12.14 32.09
CA ILE A 728 4.16 -13.14 31.09
C ILE A 728 5.38 -12.63 30.31
N ILE A 729 5.35 -11.36 29.89
CA ILE A 729 6.38 -10.75 29.05
C ILE A 729 6.71 -9.36 29.60
N LYS A 730 7.99 -9.06 29.76
CA LYS A 730 8.46 -7.74 30.22
C LYS A 730 8.41 -6.70 29.11
N ALA A 731 8.23 -5.44 29.49
CA ALA A 731 8.36 -4.29 28.61
C ALA A 731 9.73 -4.28 27.90
N GLY A 732 9.74 -3.87 26.63
CA GLY A 732 10.96 -3.81 25.81
C GLY A 732 11.40 -5.15 25.21
N THR A 733 10.68 -6.25 25.45
CA THR A 733 10.97 -7.56 24.85
C THR A 733 10.46 -7.62 23.41
N LEU A 734 11.28 -8.16 22.50
CA LEU A 734 10.88 -8.46 21.13
C LEU A 734 10.00 -9.72 21.15
N LEU A 735 8.83 -9.64 20.52
CA LEU A 735 7.83 -10.71 20.54
C LEU A 735 8.13 -11.70 19.41
N GLU A 736 8.71 -12.84 19.77
CA GLU A 736 8.96 -13.96 18.88
C GLU A 736 7.84 -15.01 19.02
N GLU A 737 7.99 -16.14 18.32
CA GLU A 737 7.00 -17.22 18.33
C GLU A 737 6.66 -17.76 19.73
N PRO A 738 7.60 -18.05 20.65
CA PRO A 738 7.27 -18.58 21.97
C PRO A 738 6.52 -17.56 22.83
N GLU A 739 6.86 -16.27 22.75
CA GLU A 739 6.14 -15.21 23.47
C GLU A 739 4.72 -15.05 22.93
N VAL A 740 4.55 -15.12 21.61
CA VAL A 740 3.23 -15.05 20.98
C VAL A 740 2.36 -16.25 21.35
N GLU A 741 2.94 -17.45 21.48
CA GLU A 741 2.23 -18.63 21.96
C GLU A 741 1.83 -18.51 23.44
N ALA A 742 2.67 -17.89 24.28
CA ALA A 742 2.32 -17.56 25.66
C ALA A 742 1.18 -16.53 25.73
N ILE A 743 1.18 -15.51 24.87
CA ILE A 743 0.09 -14.52 24.75
C ILE A 743 -1.23 -15.22 24.36
N ARG A 744 -1.16 -16.15 23.40
CA ARG A 744 -2.32 -16.96 22.98
C ARG A 744 -2.85 -17.80 24.14
N ALA A 745 -1.98 -18.52 24.84
CA ALA A 745 -2.35 -19.38 25.94
C ALA A 745 -3.02 -18.62 27.08
N ALA A 746 -2.56 -17.39 27.36
CA ALA A 746 -3.15 -16.51 28.36
C ALA A 746 -4.43 -15.79 27.90
N GLY A 747 -4.80 -15.87 26.61
CA GLY A 747 -6.04 -15.26 26.11
C GLY A 747 -6.05 -13.73 26.14
N VAL A 748 -4.89 -13.08 26.01
CA VAL A 748 -4.77 -11.61 26.00
C VAL A 748 -5.54 -11.02 24.81
N GLN A 749 -6.42 -10.04 25.06
CA GLN A 749 -7.24 -9.42 24.02
C GLN A 749 -6.59 -8.19 23.36
N GLU A 750 -5.86 -7.40 24.16
CA GLU A 750 -5.21 -6.17 23.71
C GLU A 750 -3.77 -6.08 24.22
N LEU A 751 -2.90 -5.45 23.43
CA LEU A 751 -1.50 -5.25 23.77
C LEU A 751 -1.02 -3.88 23.31
N ARG A 752 -0.21 -3.20 24.13
CA ARG A 752 0.54 -2.00 23.73
C ARG A 752 1.91 -2.38 23.18
N ILE A 753 2.15 -2.03 21.92
CA ILE A 753 3.43 -2.27 21.23
C ILE A 753 4.12 -0.97 20.88
N ARG A 754 5.44 -0.99 20.79
CA ARG A 754 6.21 0.12 20.21
C ARG A 754 5.96 0.17 18.70
N SER A 755 5.86 1.39 18.17
CA SER A 755 5.63 1.64 16.76
C SER A 755 6.63 2.65 16.22
N VAL A 756 6.81 2.64 14.90
CA VAL A 756 7.58 3.66 14.18
C VAL A 756 6.98 5.05 14.36
N LEU A 757 5.68 5.14 14.58
CA LEU A 757 4.95 6.41 14.76
C LEU A 757 5.24 7.10 16.10
N THR A 758 5.45 6.32 17.16
CA THR A 758 5.74 6.83 18.51
C THR A 758 7.25 7.00 18.76
N CYS A 759 8.07 6.78 17.75
CA CYS A 759 9.52 6.81 17.88
C CYS A 759 10.07 8.24 17.93
N GLU A 760 10.80 8.56 18.99
CA GLU A 760 11.36 9.89 19.28
C GLU A 760 12.73 10.16 18.64
N THR A 761 13.29 9.23 17.87
CA THR A 761 14.56 9.44 17.15
C THR A 761 14.44 10.61 16.16
N THR A 762 15.40 11.54 16.22
CA THR A 762 15.47 12.76 15.38
C THR A 762 15.78 12.46 13.92
N SER A 763 16.76 11.60 13.65
CA SER A 763 17.13 11.15 12.30
C SER A 763 16.82 9.66 12.12
N GLY A 764 15.91 9.33 11.22
CA GLY A 764 15.50 7.95 10.96
C GLY A 764 14.63 7.32 12.06
N VAL A 765 14.78 6.01 12.27
CA VAL A 765 13.94 5.21 13.18
C VAL A 765 14.85 4.33 14.05
N CYS A 766 14.45 4.07 15.30
CA CYS A 766 15.18 3.12 16.13
C CYS A 766 14.80 1.65 15.84
N GLY A 767 15.74 0.73 16.07
CA GLY A 767 15.56 -0.71 15.89
C GLY A 767 14.39 -1.28 16.70
N LYS A 768 14.24 -0.92 17.98
CA LYS A 768 13.17 -1.44 18.84
C LYS A 768 11.76 -0.98 18.44
N CYS A 769 11.60 0.24 17.93
CA CYS A 769 10.30 0.72 17.44
C CYS A 769 9.87 0.04 16.12
N TYR A 770 10.84 -0.36 15.29
CA TYR A 770 10.57 -1.13 14.07
C TYR A 770 10.38 -2.64 14.35
N GLY A 771 11.18 -3.17 15.28
CA GLY A 771 11.20 -4.57 15.70
C GLY A 771 12.04 -5.46 14.78
N ARG A 772 11.45 -6.57 14.36
CA ARG A 772 12.09 -7.61 13.54
C ARG A 772 12.13 -7.24 12.05
N ASP A 773 13.24 -7.55 11.38
CA ASP A 773 13.31 -7.61 9.92
C ASP A 773 12.63 -8.88 9.42
N LEU A 774 11.56 -8.70 8.64
CA LEU A 774 10.75 -9.79 8.12
C LEU A 774 11.47 -10.59 7.01
N ALA A 775 12.48 -10.02 6.35
CA ALA A 775 13.20 -10.70 5.28
C ALA A 775 14.21 -11.75 5.81
N ARG A 776 14.77 -11.50 7.00
CA ARG A 776 15.80 -12.37 7.62
C ARG A 776 15.33 -13.08 8.88
N GLY A 777 14.24 -12.62 9.48
CA GLY A 777 13.75 -13.16 10.74
C GLY A 777 14.62 -12.81 11.94
N THR A 778 15.54 -11.85 11.84
CA THR A 778 16.35 -11.31 12.95
C THR A 778 15.84 -9.93 13.37
N PRO A 779 16.27 -9.38 14.52
CA PRO A 779 16.14 -7.94 14.78
C PRO A 779 16.68 -7.12 13.59
N VAL A 780 16.06 -5.97 13.33
CA VAL A 780 16.47 -5.13 12.20
C VAL A 780 17.90 -4.65 12.37
N ASN A 781 18.68 -4.71 11.29
CA ASN A 781 20.08 -4.30 11.32
C ASN A 781 20.21 -2.78 11.24
N MET A 782 21.27 -2.27 11.86
CA MET A 782 21.66 -0.86 11.76
C MET A 782 21.98 -0.51 10.30
N GLY A 783 21.49 0.65 9.85
CA GLY A 783 21.64 1.13 8.48
C GLY A 783 20.64 0.53 7.48
N GLU A 784 19.72 -0.35 7.87
CA GLU A 784 18.72 -0.90 6.94
C GLU A 784 17.76 0.21 6.47
N ALA A 785 17.54 0.31 5.15
CA ALA A 785 16.66 1.31 4.54
C ALA A 785 15.17 0.90 4.60
N VAL A 786 14.62 0.89 5.82
CA VAL A 786 13.25 0.42 6.11
C VAL A 786 12.17 1.18 5.34
N GLY A 787 12.38 2.45 5.01
CA GLY A 787 11.42 3.22 4.23
C GLY A 787 11.27 2.76 2.78
N VAL A 788 12.38 2.39 2.13
CA VAL A 788 12.35 1.82 0.77
C VAL A 788 11.68 0.44 0.80
N ILE A 789 11.97 -0.38 1.82
CA ILE A 789 11.35 -1.69 2.00
C ILE A 789 9.85 -1.56 2.22
N ALA A 790 9.41 -0.60 3.04
CA ALA A 790 8.00 -0.33 3.29
C ALA A 790 7.26 0.10 2.01
N ALA A 791 7.83 1.04 1.25
CA ALA A 791 7.27 1.50 0.00
C ALA A 791 7.13 0.37 -1.04
N GLN A 792 8.14 -0.49 -1.16
CA GLN A 792 8.09 -1.67 -2.04
C GLN A 792 7.07 -2.70 -1.57
N SER A 793 7.00 -2.97 -0.27
CA SER A 793 6.08 -3.94 0.33
C SER A 793 4.60 -3.55 0.19
N ILE A 794 4.31 -2.26 -0.03
CA ILE A 794 2.97 -1.74 -0.33
C ILE A 794 2.74 -1.68 -1.85
N GLY A 795 3.73 -1.22 -2.61
CA GLY A 795 3.63 -0.96 -4.04
C GLY A 795 3.62 -2.20 -4.93
N GLU A 796 4.44 -3.20 -4.61
CA GLU A 796 4.52 -4.45 -5.38
C GLU A 796 3.19 -5.21 -5.33
N PRO A 797 2.59 -5.48 -4.16
CA PRO A 797 1.30 -6.14 -4.12
C PRO A 797 0.22 -5.26 -4.73
N GLY A 798 0.29 -3.93 -4.58
CA GLY A 798 -0.64 -3.00 -5.23
C GLY A 798 -0.66 -3.14 -6.75
N THR A 799 0.48 -3.47 -7.36
CA THR A 799 0.58 -3.75 -8.80
C THR A 799 -0.02 -5.12 -9.11
N GLN A 800 0.23 -6.12 -8.27
CA GLN A 800 -0.41 -7.44 -8.40
C GLN A 800 -1.94 -7.36 -8.27
N LEU A 801 -2.49 -6.51 -7.41
CA LEU A 801 -3.94 -6.33 -7.24
C LEU A 801 -4.61 -5.97 -8.57
N THR A 802 -3.96 -5.07 -9.34
CA THR A 802 -4.47 -4.64 -10.65
C THR A 802 -4.33 -5.72 -11.73
N MET A 803 -3.39 -6.65 -11.59
CA MET A 803 -3.22 -7.76 -12.51
C MET A 803 -4.14 -8.95 -12.18
N ARG A 804 -4.38 -9.25 -10.90
CA ARG A 804 -5.30 -10.33 -10.48
C ARG A 804 -6.75 -10.06 -10.84
N THR A 805 -7.13 -8.79 -11.01
CA THR A 805 -8.46 -8.40 -11.49
C THR A 805 -8.78 -9.00 -12.86
N PHE A 806 -7.77 -9.36 -13.67
CA PHE A 806 -7.94 -10.05 -14.95
C PHE A 806 -8.66 -11.41 -14.82
N HIS A 807 -8.37 -12.18 -13.76
CA HIS A 807 -8.97 -13.51 -13.58
C HIS A 807 -10.38 -13.47 -13.00
N ILE A 808 -10.72 -12.38 -12.31
CA ILE A 808 -12.01 -12.18 -11.65
C ILE A 808 -12.96 -11.34 -12.50
N GLY A 809 -12.43 -10.51 -13.42
CA GLY A 809 -13.12 -9.46 -14.19
C GLY A 809 -14.28 -9.89 -15.12
N GLY A 810 -14.76 -11.12 -15.00
CA GLY A 810 -16.04 -11.56 -15.53
C GLY A 810 -17.09 -11.83 -14.46
N ALA A 811 -16.74 -12.42 -13.32
CA ALA A 811 -17.71 -12.93 -12.34
C ALA A 811 -17.85 -11.98 -11.14
N ALA A 812 -19.06 -11.47 -10.92
CA ALA A 812 -19.40 -10.69 -9.74
C ALA A 812 -19.82 -11.64 -8.60
N GLN A 813 -19.34 -11.39 -7.37
CA GLN A 813 -19.90 -11.96 -6.15
C GLN A 813 -20.39 -10.82 -5.28
N ILE A 814 -21.65 -10.87 -4.88
CA ILE A 814 -22.25 -9.96 -3.91
C ILE A 814 -22.21 -10.71 -2.58
N SER A 815 -21.46 -10.19 -1.61
CA SER A 815 -21.44 -10.74 -0.25
C SER A 815 -21.79 -9.62 0.71
N GLU A 816 -23.09 -9.37 0.88
CA GLU A 816 -23.60 -8.64 2.04
C GLU A 816 -24.39 -9.63 2.90
N GLN A 817 -23.98 -9.78 4.16
CA GLN A 817 -24.72 -10.56 5.14
C GLN A 817 -25.75 -9.66 5.81
N SER A 818 -27.02 -10.10 5.81
CA SER A 818 -28.16 -9.37 6.38
C SER A 818 -28.46 -9.72 7.84
N PHE A 819 -27.52 -10.38 8.53
CA PHE A 819 -27.70 -10.89 9.88
C PHE A 819 -26.38 -10.92 10.67
N ILE A 820 -26.47 -10.91 12.00
CA ILE A 820 -25.34 -11.10 12.94
C ILE A 820 -25.49 -12.47 13.60
N GLU A 821 -24.43 -13.28 13.56
CA GLU A 821 -24.33 -14.55 14.29
C GLU A 821 -23.27 -14.48 15.39
N SER A 822 -23.50 -15.21 16.49
CA SER A 822 -22.53 -15.31 17.57
C SER A 822 -21.36 -16.22 17.20
N ASN A 823 -20.14 -15.79 17.48
CA ASN A 823 -18.94 -16.61 17.28
C ASN A 823 -18.50 -17.36 18.54
N PHE A 824 -19.10 -17.02 19.68
CA PHE A 824 -18.74 -17.53 20.99
C PHE A 824 -19.97 -18.02 21.74
N ASP A 825 -19.77 -19.02 22.59
CA ASP A 825 -20.76 -19.40 23.58
C ASP A 825 -20.69 -18.39 24.73
N GLY A 826 -21.84 -17.97 25.26
CA GLY A 826 -21.84 -16.99 26.34
C GLY A 826 -23.23 -16.50 26.73
N LYS A 827 -23.28 -15.60 27.72
CA LYS A 827 -24.50 -14.91 28.14
C LYS A 827 -24.59 -13.54 27.51
N ILE A 828 -25.77 -13.15 27.06
CA ILE A 828 -25.97 -11.83 26.46
C ILE A 828 -26.17 -10.76 27.53
N LYS A 829 -25.43 -9.66 27.40
CA LYS A 829 -25.67 -8.40 28.12
C LYS A 829 -25.90 -7.28 27.12
N ILE A 830 -27.03 -6.61 27.24
CA ILE A 830 -27.42 -5.52 26.34
C ILE A 830 -27.11 -4.19 27.02
N LYS A 831 -26.17 -3.41 26.47
CA LYS A 831 -25.90 -2.02 26.87
C LYS A 831 -26.79 -1.09 26.04
N ASN A 832 -27.34 -0.04 26.68
CA ASN A 832 -28.27 0.92 26.07
C ASN A 832 -29.53 0.27 25.49
N LYS A 833 -30.20 -0.55 26.31
CA LYS A 833 -31.42 -1.28 25.92
C LYS A 833 -32.56 -0.31 25.62
N GLY A 834 -33.00 -0.30 24.37
CA GLY A 834 -34.30 0.24 23.98
C GLY A 834 -34.85 -0.53 22.80
N VAL A 835 -35.65 -1.53 23.13
CA VAL A 835 -36.31 -2.44 22.20
C VAL A 835 -37.81 -2.31 22.37
N VAL A 836 -38.54 -2.47 21.27
CA VAL A 836 -40.00 -2.42 21.26
C VAL A 836 -40.53 -3.64 20.50
N LYS A 837 -41.70 -4.15 20.92
CA LYS A 837 -42.40 -5.22 20.22
C LYS A 837 -43.34 -4.64 19.19
N ASN A 838 -43.15 -5.01 17.93
CA ASN A 838 -43.97 -4.53 16.83
C ASN A 838 -45.37 -5.18 16.79
N SER A 839 -46.25 -4.70 15.90
CA SER A 839 -47.59 -5.27 15.61
C SER A 839 -47.56 -6.78 15.31
N ASP A 840 -46.51 -7.25 14.64
CA ASP A 840 -46.24 -8.66 14.30
C ASP A 840 -45.61 -9.48 15.45
N GLY A 841 -45.43 -8.89 16.64
CA GLY A 841 -44.82 -9.57 17.81
C GLY A 841 -43.30 -9.69 17.77
N GLN A 842 -42.63 -9.14 16.76
CA GLN A 842 -41.17 -9.12 16.62
C GLN A 842 -40.52 -8.07 17.52
N VAL A 843 -39.37 -8.39 18.11
CA VAL A 843 -38.58 -7.44 18.93
C VAL A 843 -37.67 -6.64 18.01
N VAL A 844 -37.81 -5.31 18.01
CA VAL A 844 -37.08 -4.40 17.12
C VAL A 844 -36.24 -3.42 17.92
N ALA A 845 -35.00 -3.19 17.48
CA ALA A 845 -34.08 -2.24 18.10
C ALA A 845 -34.45 -0.79 17.75
N MET A 846 -34.79 0.03 18.75
CA MET A 846 -35.17 1.44 18.60
C MET A 846 -34.03 2.40 18.96
N VAL A 847 -32.98 1.92 19.64
CA VAL A 847 -31.82 2.74 20.03
C VAL A 847 -30.69 2.52 19.04
N ARG A 848 -30.12 3.61 18.52
CA ARG A 848 -29.05 3.58 17.51
C ARG A 848 -27.69 3.14 18.08
N ASN A 849 -27.46 3.38 19.38
CA ASN A 849 -26.24 3.01 20.09
C ASN A 849 -26.43 1.74 20.95
N MET A 850 -27.31 0.83 20.50
CA MET A 850 -27.56 -0.43 21.20
C MET A 850 -26.39 -1.40 20.98
N ILE A 851 -25.85 -1.91 22.06
CA ILE A 851 -24.71 -2.81 22.05
C ILE A 851 -25.10 -4.13 22.71
N VAL A 852 -24.92 -5.23 21.99
CA VAL A 852 -25.10 -6.60 22.49
C VAL A 852 -23.72 -7.18 22.78
N ALA A 853 -23.38 -7.30 24.05
CA ALA A 853 -22.14 -7.91 24.52
C ALA A 853 -22.38 -9.39 24.87
N VAL A 854 -21.48 -10.27 24.42
CA VAL A 854 -21.43 -11.68 24.79
C VAL A 854 -20.43 -11.84 25.93
N LEU A 855 -20.93 -12.24 27.10
CA LEU A 855 -20.17 -12.45 28.32
C LEU A 855 -19.77 -13.92 28.48
N ASP A 856 -18.56 -14.15 28.98
CA ASP A 856 -18.14 -15.44 29.51
C ASP A 856 -18.82 -15.76 30.86
N PRO A 857 -18.76 -17.03 31.33
CA PRO A 857 -19.18 -17.40 32.67
C PRO A 857 -18.53 -16.58 33.80
N ASP A 858 -17.31 -16.08 33.56
CA ASP A 858 -16.52 -15.27 34.50
C ASP A 858 -16.86 -13.77 34.47
N GLY A 859 -17.81 -13.34 33.62
CA GLY A 859 -18.30 -11.96 33.56
C GLY A 859 -17.48 -10.99 32.69
N THR A 860 -16.45 -11.48 32.00
CA THR A 860 -15.67 -10.73 31.01
C THR A 860 -16.38 -10.64 29.66
N GLU A 861 -16.27 -9.49 28.98
CA GLU A 861 -16.85 -9.26 27.65
C GLU A 861 -15.97 -9.90 26.57
N ARG A 862 -16.50 -10.90 25.85
CA ARG A 862 -15.79 -11.57 24.74
C ARG A 862 -16.03 -10.96 23.37
N ALA A 863 -17.27 -10.57 23.11
CA ALA A 863 -17.65 -9.97 21.84
C ALA A 863 -18.66 -8.86 22.09
N VAL A 864 -18.55 -7.79 21.31
CA VAL A 864 -19.40 -6.60 21.43
C VAL A 864 -19.93 -6.28 20.04
N HIS A 865 -21.23 -6.49 19.84
CA HIS A 865 -21.91 -6.25 18.58
C HIS A 865 -22.76 -4.98 18.67
N ARG A 866 -22.48 -3.99 17.82
CA ARG A 866 -23.36 -2.83 17.66
C ARG A 866 -24.53 -3.22 16.76
N ILE A 867 -25.75 -3.03 17.24
CA ILE A 867 -26.97 -3.38 16.52
C ILE A 867 -27.48 -2.17 15.75
N GLN A 868 -27.87 -2.38 14.49
CA GLN A 868 -28.42 -1.33 13.65
C GLN A 868 -29.85 -0.96 14.07
N TYR A 869 -30.21 0.31 13.90
CA TYR A 869 -31.57 0.79 14.12
C TYR A 869 -32.56 0.05 13.22
N GLY A 870 -33.63 -0.46 13.81
CA GLY A 870 -34.65 -1.24 13.12
C GLY A 870 -34.28 -2.67 12.78
N ALA A 871 -33.13 -3.16 13.25
CA ALA A 871 -32.83 -4.59 13.21
C ALA A 871 -33.78 -5.37 14.13
N ARG A 872 -34.20 -6.54 13.66
CA ARG A 872 -34.98 -7.50 14.44
C ARG A 872 -34.03 -8.29 15.34
N LEU A 873 -34.27 -8.25 16.63
CA LEU A 873 -33.52 -9.02 17.63
C LEU A 873 -34.15 -10.39 17.82
N LEU A 874 -33.32 -11.42 17.77
CA LEU A 874 -33.71 -12.83 17.96
C LEU A 874 -33.37 -13.35 19.36
N VAL A 875 -32.74 -12.52 20.18
CA VAL A 875 -32.20 -12.88 21.50
C VAL A 875 -32.49 -11.78 22.51
N ASP A 876 -32.73 -12.18 23.77
CA ASP A 876 -33.05 -11.28 24.87
C ASP A 876 -31.88 -11.17 25.89
N GLU A 877 -31.98 -10.20 26.79
CA GLU A 877 -30.96 -9.97 27.82
C GLU A 877 -30.91 -11.11 28.84
N GLY A 878 -29.71 -11.68 29.06
CA GLY A 878 -29.50 -12.82 29.94
C GLY A 878 -29.56 -14.19 29.25
N ASP A 879 -29.92 -14.24 27.96
CA ASP A 879 -29.97 -15.49 27.19
C ASP A 879 -28.58 -16.11 27.04
N THR A 880 -28.53 -17.43 27.15
CA THR A 880 -27.35 -18.24 26.82
C THR A 880 -27.38 -18.60 25.34
N ILE A 881 -26.38 -18.13 24.60
CA ILE A 881 -26.24 -18.37 23.15
C ILE A 881 -25.13 -19.37 22.86
N LYS A 882 -25.33 -20.14 21.79
CA LYS A 882 -24.31 -21.03 21.21
C LYS A 882 -23.66 -20.40 19.99
N ARG A 883 -22.43 -20.82 19.69
CA ARG A 883 -21.72 -20.47 18.46
C ARG A 883 -22.55 -20.81 17.22
N GLY A 884 -22.71 -19.84 16.33
CA GLY A 884 -23.52 -19.91 15.12
C GLY A 884 -25.00 -19.51 15.31
N GLN A 885 -25.42 -19.14 16.53
CA GLN A 885 -26.79 -18.67 16.76
C GLN A 885 -26.94 -17.21 16.30
N ARG A 886 -28.03 -16.93 15.57
CA ARG A 886 -28.36 -15.59 15.09
C ARG A 886 -28.80 -14.68 16.23
N ILE A 887 -28.20 -13.49 16.29
CA ILE A 887 -28.45 -12.44 17.28
C ILE A 887 -29.46 -11.43 16.73
N ALA A 888 -29.26 -10.95 15.50
CA ALA A 888 -30.12 -9.96 14.87
C ALA A 888 -30.16 -10.10 13.34
N GLU A 889 -31.25 -9.65 12.71
CA GLU A 889 -31.46 -9.64 11.25
C GLU A 889 -32.05 -8.30 10.78
N TRP A 890 -31.74 -7.87 9.54
CA TRP A 890 -32.29 -6.66 8.93
C TRP A 890 -32.38 -6.77 7.39
N ASP A 891 -33.04 -5.80 6.76
CA ASP A 891 -33.07 -5.66 5.30
C ASP A 891 -31.84 -4.83 4.83
N PRO A 892 -30.96 -5.37 3.96
CA PRO A 892 -29.77 -4.64 3.48
C PRO A 892 -30.08 -3.53 2.47
N TYR A 893 -31.27 -3.51 1.85
CA TYR A 893 -31.61 -2.58 0.76
C TYR A 893 -32.48 -1.42 1.21
N THR A 894 -33.12 -1.52 2.37
CA THR A 894 -33.97 -0.47 2.89
C THR A 894 -33.72 -0.23 4.37
N ARG A 895 -33.66 1.05 4.74
CA ARG A 895 -33.67 1.44 6.16
C ARG A 895 -35.08 1.77 6.58
N PRO A 896 -35.66 1.02 7.53
CA PRO A 896 -36.98 1.32 8.05
C PRO A 896 -36.92 2.54 8.97
N MET A 897 -37.78 3.52 8.73
CA MET A 897 -38.13 4.54 9.71
C MET A 897 -39.25 3.99 10.58
N LEU A 898 -38.97 3.84 11.88
CA LEU A 898 -39.88 3.27 12.86
C LEU A 898 -40.50 4.32 13.77
N THR A 899 -41.66 4.01 14.33
CA THR A 899 -42.37 4.82 15.31
C THR A 899 -42.07 4.38 16.74
N GLU A 900 -41.84 5.31 17.67
CA GLU A 900 -41.64 4.99 19.10
C GLU A 900 -42.96 4.93 19.89
N VAL A 901 -44.04 5.48 19.35
CA VAL A 901 -45.33 5.65 20.04
C VAL A 901 -46.47 5.11 19.19
N GLU A 902 -47.50 4.59 19.86
CA GLU A 902 -48.74 4.12 19.24
C GLU A 902 -49.70 5.30 19.00
N GLY A 903 -50.31 5.37 17.81
CA GLY A 903 -51.27 6.42 17.47
C GLY A 903 -51.67 6.44 15.99
N THR A 904 -52.32 7.54 15.57
CA THR A 904 -52.79 7.72 14.19
C THR A 904 -51.82 8.59 13.39
N ILE A 905 -51.57 8.21 12.14
CA ILE A 905 -50.65 8.92 11.24
C ILE A 905 -51.29 10.19 10.68
N GLY A 906 -50.56 11.29 10.74
CA GLY A 906 -50.84 12.52 9.98
C GLY A 906 -49.66 12.89 9.09
N PHE A 907 -49.96 13.46 7.93
CA PHE A 907 -48.96 14.04 7.03
C PHE A 907 -48.84 15.55 7.30
N GLU A 908 -47.61 16.03 7.45
CA GLU A 908 -47.26 17.44 7.62
C GLU A 908 -46.34 17.85 6.47
N ASP A 909 -46.67 18.92 5.75
CA ASP A 909 -45.92 19.45 4.60
C ASP A 909 -45.62 18.45 3.45
N LEU A 910 -46.38 17.35 3.38
CA LEU A 910 -46.38 16.38 2.27
C LEU A 910 -47.50 16.73 1.28
N VAL A 911 -47.15 17.47 0.24
CA VAL A 911 -48.03 17.96 -0.81
C VAL A 911 -47.65 17.30 -2.14
N GLU A 912 -48.65 16.70 -2.78
CA GLU A 912 -48.50 16.04 -4.07
C GLU A 912 -47.99 17.03 -5.15
N GLY A 913 -46.98 16.62 -5.92
CA GLY A 913 -46.32 17.41 -6.95
C GLY A 913 -45.29 18.45 -6.45
N GLN A 914 -45.18 18.68 -5.13
CA GLN A 914 -44.19 19.60 -4.53
C GLN A 914 -43.19 18.91 -3.62
N SER A 915 -43.67 18.16 -2.61
CA SER A 915 -42.83 17.42 -1.64
C SER A 915 -43.07 15.92 -1.67
N MET A 916 -44.12 15.47 -2.34
CA MET A 916 -44.42 14.06 -2.58
C MET A 916 -44.82 13.90 -4.04
N SER A 917 -44.34 12.86 -4.71
CA SER A 917 -44.86 12.44 -6.02
C SER A 917 -45.49 11.08 -5.87
N GLU A 918 -46.70 10.92 -6.41
CA GLU A 918 -47.26 9.62 -6.69
C GLU A 918 -46.69 9.15 -8.03
N ALA A 919 -45.66 8.31 -7.96
CA ALA A 919 -45.11 7.64 -9.13
C ALA A 919 -46.00 6.42 -9.42
N LEU A 920 -46.79 6.52 -10.48
CA LEU A 920 -47.44 5.36 -11.09
C LEU A 920 -46.36 4.56 -11.81
N ASP A 921 -46.17 3.33 -11.35
CA ASP A 921 -45.29 2.37 -12.02
C ASP A 921 -45.95 2.01 -13.36
N GLU A 922 -45.36 2.44 -14.50
CA GLU A 922 -45.96 2.40 -15.85
C GLU A 922 -46.44 1.00 -16.27
N SER A 923 -45.88 -0.05 -15.66
CA SER A 923 -46.24 -1.45 -15.92
C SER A 923 -47.33 -2.02 -15.01
N THR A 924 -47.55 -1.48 -13.81
CA THR A 924 -48.32 -2.16 -12.74
C THR A 924 -49.53 -1.37 -12.25
N GLY A 925 -49.55 -0.06 -12.50
CA GLY A 925 -50.65 0.83 -12.11
C GLY A 925 -50.76 1.07 -10.60
N ILE A 926 -49.81 0.59 -9.78
CA ILE A 926 -49.77 0.87 -8.34
C ILE A 926 -49.05 2.20 -8.10
N ALA A 927 -49.72 3.11 -7.37
CA ALA A 927 -49.16 4.39 -6.99
C ALA A 927 -48.18 4.23 -5.81
N LYS A 928 -46.89 4.51 -6.05
CA LYS A 928 -45.87 4.61 -5.00
C LYS A 928 -45.70 6.07 -4.62
N ARG A 929 -45.88 6.39 -3.32
CA ARG A 929 -45.63 7.72 -2.77
C ARG A 929 -44.16 7.88 -2.43
N VAL A 930 -43.45 8.65 -3.24
CA VAL A 930 -42.03 8.96 -3.05
C VAL A 930 -41.88 10.43 -2.68
N VAL A 931 -41.09 10.71 -1.65
CA VAL A 931 -40.75 12.09 -1.29
C VAL A 931 -39.80 12.65 -2.33
N ILE A 932 -40.20 13.72 -3.01
CA ILE A 932 -39.37 14.39 -4.04
C ILE A 932 -38.63 15.58 -3.43
N ASP A 933 -37.57 16.07 -4.09
CA ASP A 933 -36.83 17.23 -3.58
C ASP A 933 -37.70 18.50 -3.65
N TRP A 934 -38.33 18.83 -2.53
CA TRP A 934 -39.16 20.02 -2.35
C TRP A 934 -38.35 21.32 -2.45
N ARG A 935 -37.01 21.25 -2.41
CA ARG A 935 -36.10 22.41 -2.50
C ARG A 935 -35.98 22.95 -3.93
N THR A 936 -36.35 22.16 -4.93
CA THR A 936 -36.32 22.56 -6.35
C THR A 936 -37.41 23.59 -6.68
N HIS A 937 -38.48 23.62 -5.89
CA HIS A 937 -39.59 24.56 -6.04
C HIS A 937 -39.29 25.87 -5.28
N ARG A 938 -39.14 26.98 -6.01
CA ARG A 938 -38.87 28.30 -5.43
C ARG A 938 -40.07 28.77 -4.58
N GLY A 939 -39.86 28.91 -3.26
CA GLY A 939 -40.78 29.66 -2.38
C GLY A 939 -41.47 28.87 -1.27
N ALA A 940 -41.21 27.56 -1.11
CA ALA A 940 -41.86 26.75 -0.09
C ALA A 940 -40.83 26.24 0.95
N ASP A 941 -40.90 26.73 2.19
CA ASP A 941 -40.07 26.25 3.32
C ASP A 941 -40.72 24.98 3.92
N LEU A 942 -41.08 24.03 3.06
CA LEU A 942 -41.77 22.79 3.41
C LEU A 942 -40.84 21.88 4.22
N ARG A 943 -41.38 21.21 5.24
CA ARG A 943 -40.67 20.22 6.06
C ARG A 943 -41.44 18.90 6.06
N PRO A 944 -41.40 18.12 4.96
CA PRO A 944 -42.19 16.90 4.85
C PRO A 944 -41.90 15.97 6.02
N ALA A 945 -42.93 15.67 6.79
CA ALA A 945 -42.83 14.86 8.00
C ALA A 945 -44.09 14.03 8.22
N ILE A 946 -43.90 12.86 8.83
CA ILE A 946 -44.96 12.04 9.37
C ILE A 946 -45.09 12.36 10.85
N VAL A 947 -46.29 12.73 11.28
CA VAL A 947 -46.60 13.00 12.69
C VAL A 947 -47.54 11.96 13.25
N ILE A 948 -47.35 11.58 14.51
CA ILE A 948 -48.25 10.65 15.21
C ILE A 948 -49.13 11.44 16.15
N LYS A 949 -50.45 11.27 15.98
CA LYS A 949 -51.49 11.97 16.72
C LYS A 949 -52.23 11.02 17.65
N ASP A 950 -52.72 11.58 18.75
CA ASP A 950 -53.63 10.91 19.68
C ASP A 950 -55.09 10.97 19.16
N LYS A 951 -56.02 10.27 19.82
CA LYS A 951 -57.47 10.26 19.54
C LYS A 951 -58.10 11.67 19.53
N HIS A 952 -57.44 12.66 20.13
CA HIS A 952 -57.84 14.08 20.14
C HIS A 952 -57.08 14.97 19.13
N ASN A 953 -56.40 14.37 18.13
CA ASN A 953 -55.71 15.06 17.04
C ASN A 953 -54.53 15.97 17.48
N LYS A 954 -54.03 15.80 18.71
CA LYS A 954 -52.81 16.45 19.24
C LYS A 954 -51.58 15.56 19.02
N LEU A 955 -50.43 16.19 18.78
CA LEU A 955 -49.14 15.50 18.63
C LEU A 955 -48.75 14.79 19.93
N LEU A 956 -48.40 13.52 19.84
CA LEU A 956 -47.85 12.76 20.97
C LEU A 956 -46.44 13.25 21.29
N LYS A 957 -46.03 13.13 22.57
CA LYS A 957 -44.65 13.44 23.00
C LYS A 957 -43.83 12.16 23.08
N LEU A 958 -42.59 12.23 22.63
CA LEU A 958 -41.61 11.14 22.72
C LEU A 958 -41.09 11.03 24.17
N GLY A 959 -40.69 9.82 24.59
CA GLY A 959 -40.16 9.57 25.94
C GLY A 959 -38.84 10.29 26.26
N ARG A 960 -38.13 10.78 25.23
CA ARG A 960 -36.85 11.50 25.33
C ARG A 960 -36.98 13.02 25.37
N GLY A 961 -38.20 13.54 25.27
CA GLY A 961 -38.47 14.98 25.10
C GLY A 961 -38.48 15.37 23.63
N GLY A 962 -39.64 15.85 23.14
CA GLY A 962 -39.87 16.19 21.73
C GLY A 962 -41.27 15.80 21.27
N GLU A 963 -41.74 16.37 20.15
CA GLU A 963 -42.99 15.96 19.49
C GLU A 963 -42.73 14.71 18.63
N ALA A 964 -43.70 13.79 18.51
CA ALA A 964 -43.64 12.58 17.67
C ALA A 964 -43.74 12.93 16.18
N ARG A 965 -42.73 13.66 15.69
CA ARG A 965 -42.56 14.17 14.33
C ARG A 965 -41.33 13.52 13.70
N TYR A 966 -41.56 12.75 12.66
CA TYR A 966 -40.53 12.03 11.90
C TYR A 966 -40.35 12.72 10.55
N GLN A 967 -39.27 13.48 10.41
CA GLN A 967 -38.94 14.15 9.15
C GLN A 967 -38.55 13.13 8.08
N LEU A 968 -39.09 13.26 6.88
CA LEU A 968 -38.80 12.36 5.76
C LEU A 968 -37.64 12.91 4.92
N ALA A 969 -36.79 12.00 4.46
CA ALA A 969 -35.73 12.30 3.50
C ALA A 969 -36.27 12.33 2.06
N VAL A 970 -35.53 12.98 1.17
CA VAL A 970 -35.76 12.85 -0.28
C VAL A 970 -35.54 11.38 -0.67
N ASP A 971 -36.35 10.88 -1.60
CA ASP A 971 -36.39 9.49 -2.06
C ASP A 971 -36.92 8.48 -1.02
N ALA A 972 -37.39 8.94 0.15
CA ALA A 972 -38.08 8.07 1.09
C ALA A 972 -39.41 7.58 0.49
N ILE A 973 -39.63 6.27 0.56
CA ILE A 973 -40.85 5.61 0.13
C ILE A 973 -41.79 5.54 1.33
N ILE A 974 -42.90 6.25 1.25
CA ILE A 974 -43.90 6.27 2.32
C ILE A 974 -44.67 4.95 2.29
N SER A 975 -44.65 4.21 3.41
CA SER A 975 -45.22 2.86 3.49
C SER A 975 -46.62 2.83 4.13
N VAL A 976 -47.15 3.99 4.52
CA VAL A 976 -48.37 4.10 5.33
C VAL A 976 -49.30 5.19 4.78
N ASP A 977 -50.60 4.99 4.98
CA ASP A 977 -51.63 5.94 4.57
C ASP A 977 -51.96 6.96 5.66
N PRO A 978 -52.39 8.18 5.27
CA PRO A 978 -52.86 9.17 6.23
C PRO A 978 -54.09 8.66 6.98
N GLY A 979 -54.08 8.73 8.31
CA GLY A 979 -55.14 8.24 9.19
C GLY A 979 -55.02 6.76 9.59
N ALA A 980 -54.03 6.02 9.07
CA ALA A 980 -53.79 4.65 9.51
C ALA A 980 -53.29 4.60 10.96
N HIS A 981 -53.65 3.53 11.68
CA HIS A 981 -53.24 3.31 13.06
C HIS A 981 -51.97 2.47 13.09
N VAL A 982 -50.94 2.92 13.80
CA VAL A 982 -49.64 2.22 13.94
C VAL A 982 -49.33 1.96 15.40
N LYS A 983 -48.65 0.84 15.68
CA LYS A 983 -48.07 0.54 16.98
C LYS A 983 -46.63 1.01 17.04
N ALA A 984 -46.06 1.04 18.24
CA ALA A 984 -44.64 1.33 18.41
C ALA A 984 -43.82 0.18 17.78
N GLY A 985 -42.81 0.53 16.97
CA GLY A 985 -41.98 -0.39 16.21
C GLY A 985 -42.43 -0.63 14.76
N ASP A 986 -43.54 -0.02 14.31
CA ASP A 986 -44.03 -0.18 12.94
C ASP A 986 -43.27 0.72 11.96
N VAL A 987 -43.13 0.26 10.71
CA VAL A 987 -42.41 0.99 9.65
C VAL A 987 -43.33 2.04 9.02
N ILE A 988 -42.99 3.32 9.17
CA ILE A 988 -43.72 4.45 8.55
C ILE A 988 -43.20 4.84 7.16
N ALA A 989 -41.89 4.70 6.95
CA ALA A 989 -41.27 4.96 5.65
C ALA A 989 -40.03 4.08 5.49
N ARG A 990 -39.64 3.84 4.24
CA ARG A 990 -38.42 3.11 3.90
C ARG A 990 -37.52 4.02 3.10
N ILE A 991 -36.27 4.14 3.54
CA ILE A 991 -35.25 4.87 2.79
C ILE A 991 -34.46 3.82 2.00
N PRO A 992 -34.51 3.83 0.66
CA PRO A 992 -33.68 2.94 -0.14
C PRO A 992 -32.20 3.28 0.10
N THR A 993 -31.40 2.30 0.47
CA THR A 993 -29.96 2.48 0.61
C THR A 993 -29.27 2.16 -0.72
N GLU A 994 -28.39 3.05 -1.17
CA GLU A 994 -27.54 2.79 -2.35
C GLU A 994 -26.47 1.69 -2.11
N SER A 995 -26.58 0.91 -1.02
CA SER A 995 -25.68 -0.18 -0.64
C SER A 995 -25.48 -1.22 -1.75
N ALA A 996 -26.44 -1.36 -2.68
CA ALA A 996 -26.33 -2.24 -3.83
C ALA A 996 -25.23 -1.84 -4.85
N LYS A 997 -24.62 -0.66 -4.76
CA LYS A 997 -23.36 -0.40 -5.48
C LYS A 997 -22.28 -1.26 -4.83
N THR A 998 -21.98 -2.40 -5.45
CA THR A 998 -20.87 -3.28 -5.12
C THR A 998 -19.69 -2.46 -4.61
N ARG A 999 -19.22 -2.71 -3.37
CA ARG A 999 -17.91 -2.20 -2.92
C ARG A 999 -16.92 -2.63 -3.98
N ASP A 1000 -16.57 -1.68 -4.85
CA ASP A 1000 -15.95 -2.01 -6.11
C ASP A 1000 -14.54 -2.50 -5.81
N ILE A 1001 -14.38 -3.82 -5.82
CA ILE A 1001 -13.10 -4.53 -5.74
C ILE A 1001 -12.09 -3.90 -6.72
N THR A 1002 -12.58 -3.36 -7.86
CA THR A 1002 -11.73 -2.74 -8.89
C THR A 1002 -11.30 -1.30 -8.56
N GLY A 1003 -11.88 -0.67 -7.53
CA GLY A 1003 -11.56 0.67 -7.03
C GLY A 1003 -10.52 0.71 -5.90
N GLY A 1004 -10.01 -0.44 -5.46
CA GLY A 1004 -9.12 -0.56 -4.29
C GLY A 1004 -7.86 0.32 -4.35
N LEU A 1005 -7.11 0.29 -5.45
CA LEU A 1005 -5.87 1.09 -5.57
C LEU A 1005 -6.13 2.61 -5.61
N PRO A 1006 -7.11 3.14 -6.37
CA PRO A 1006 -7.51 4.55 -6.26
C PRO A 1006 -7.86 4.98 -4.83
N ARG A 1007 -8.53 4.12 -4.05
CA ARG A 1007 -8.84 4.41 -2.65
C ARG A 1007 -7.58 4.48 -1.77
N VAL A 1008 -6.65 3.54 -1.93
CA VAL A 1008 -5.35 3.57 -1.25
C VAL A 1008 -4.57 4.84 -1.61
N ALA A 1009 -4.59 5.24 -2.88
CA ALA A 1009 -3.96 6.49 -3.32
C ALA A 1009 -4.65 7.73 -2.73
N GLU A 1010 -5.98 7.73 -2.59
CA GLU A 1010 -6.73 8.81 -1.94
C GLU A 1010 -6.33 8.99 -0.46
N LEU A 1011 -6.19 7.87 0.26
CA LEU A 1011 -5.78 7.83 1.66
C LEU A 1011 -4.34 8.33 1.84
N PHE A 1012 -3.39 7.86 1.04
CA PHE A 1012 -2.00 8.36 1.09
C PHE A 1012 -1.84 9.80 0.61
N GLU A 1013 -2.71 10.30 -0.26
CA GLU A 1013 -2.73 11.72 -0.63
C GLU A 1013 -3.47 12.58 0.39
N ALA A 1014 -3.96 12.00 1.49
CA ALA A 1014 -4.75 12.66 2.53
C ALA A 1014 -5.87 13.53 1.94
N ARG A 1015 -6.52 13.07 0.86
CA ARG A 1015 -7.57 13.86 0.22
C ARG A 1015 -8.82 13.85 1.09
N ARG A 1016 -9.47 15.01 1.19
CA ARG A 1016 -10.82 15.08 1.76
C ARG A 1016 -11.78 14.34 0.82
N PRO A 1017 -12.52 13.34 1.31
CA PRO A 1017 -13.55 12.67 0.52
C PRO A 1017 -14.56 13.70 0.00
N LYS A 1018 -15.08 13.49 -1.22
CA LYS A 1018 -16.12 14.37 -1.79
C LYS A 1018 -17.35 14.46 -0.88
N GLU A 1019 -17.71 13.34 -0.29
CA GLU A 1019 -18.76 13.22 0.72
C GLU A 1019 -18.14 12.89 2.08
N ALA A 1020 -17.39 13.86 2.63
CA ALA A 1020 -16.82 13.72 3.97
C ALA A 1020 -17.93 13.64 5.03
N ALA A 1021 -17.80 12.66 5.93
CA ALA A 1021 -18.55 12.63 7.17
C ALA A 1021 -18.08 13.77 8.09
N ILE A 1022 -19.03 14.38 8.78
CA ILE A 1022 -18.76 15.40 9.80
C ILE A 1022 -18.73 14.68 11.13
N ILE A 1023 -17.66 14.87 11.90
CA ILE A 1023 -17.45 14.21 13.19
C ILE A 1023 -17.68 15.22 14.32
N ALA A 1024 -18.25 14.76 15.45
CA ALA A 1024 -18.42 15.57 16.65
C ALA A 1024 -17.08 15.91 17.31
N GLU A 1025 -16.82 17.20 17.57
CA GLU A 1025 -15.62 17.70 18.25
C GLU A 1025 -15.72 17.56 19.77
N THR A 1026 -16.93 17.64 20.31
CA THR A 1026 -17.25 17.56 21.73
C THR A 1026 -18.33 16.50 21.98
N SER A 1027 -18.33 15.91 23.17
CA SER A 1027 -19.39 15.01 23.62
C SER A 1027 -20.56 15.84 24.15
N GLY A 1028 -21.79 15.48 23.81
CA GLY A 1028 -22.94 16.26 24.26
C GLY A 1028 -24.28 15.83 23.67
N THR A 1029 -25.29 16.67 23.87
CA THR A 1029 -26.63 16.49 23.33
C THR A 1029 -26.82 17.34 22.08
N ILE A 1030 -27.41 16.73 21.05
CA ILE A 1030 -27.67 17.39 19.76
C ILE A 1030 -28.91 18.27 19.87
N ARG A 1031 -28.78 19.53 19.45
CA ARG A 1031 -29.91 20.43 19.20
C ARG A 1031 -29.91 20.99 17.79
N PHE A 1032 -31.07 20.98 17.15
CA PHE A 1032 -31.25 21.65 15.85
C PHE A 1032 -31.48 23.15 16.04
N GLY A 1033 -30.52 23.96 15.56
CA GLY A 1033 -30.61 25.42 15.57
C GLY A 1033 -31.43 25.98 14.40
N ARG A 1034 -31.56 27.31 14.33
CA ARG A 1034 -32.20 27.99 13.21
C ARG A 1034 -31.38 27.82 11.92
N ASP A 1035 -32.04 27.40 10.85
CA ASP A 1035 -31.43 27.24 9.53
C ASP A 1035 -30.80 28.54 9.02
N TYR A 1036 -29.66 28.41 8.35
CA TYR A 1036 -28.96 29.54 7.74
C TYR A 1036 -28.79 29.30 6.23
N LYS A 1037 -29.57 30.02 5.42
CA LYS A 1037 -29.63 29.85 3.96
C LYS A 1037 -29.91 28.38 3.59
N ASN A 1038 -29.05 27.76 2.76
CA ASN A 1038 -29.15 26.36 2.32
C ASN A 1038 -28.43 25.37 3.25
N LYS A 1039 -28.06 25.79 4.47
CA LYS A 1039 -27.41 24.94 5.48
C LYS A 1039 -28.26 24.83 6.74
N ARG A 1040 -28.39 23.62 7.26
CA ARG A 1040 -28.99 23.28 8.54
C ARG A 1040 -27.95 23.46 9.64
N ARG A 1041 -28.32 24.13 10.73
CA ARG A 1041 -27.44 24.37 11.88
C ARG A 1041 -27.69 23.30 12.93
N ILE A 1042 -26.65 22.60 13.34
CA ILE A 1042 -26.67 21.68 14.47
C ILE A 1042 -25.78 22.26 15.55
N VAL A 1043 -26.27 22.29 16.79
CA VAL A 1043 -25.52 22.71 17.97
C VAL A 1043 -25.33 21.47 18.85
N ILE A 1044 -24.12 21.22 19.29
CA ILE A 1044 -23.83 20.22 20.33
C ILE A 1044 -23.71 20.97 21.64
N GLU A 1045 -24.63 20.72 22.57
CA GLU A 1045 -24.55 21.21 23.94
C GLU A 1045 -23.75 20.20 24.79
N PRO A 1046 -22.54 20.56 25.25
CA PRO A 1046 -21.73 19.65 26.06
C PRO A 1046 -22.39 19.34 27.40
N ASN A 1047 -22.09 18.15 27.94
CA ASN A 1047 -22.60 17.76 29.26
C ASN A 1047 -21.93 18.53 30.41
N ASP A 1048 -20.70 18.98 30.20
CA ASP A 1048 -19.97 19.85 31.12
C ASP A 1048 -20.29 21.33 30.86
N LYS A 1049 -20.63 22.06 31.92
CA LYS A 1049 -21.07 23.47 31.83
C LYS A 1049 -19.94 24.46 31.54
N ASP A 1050 -18.68 24.04 31.63
CA ASP A 1050 -17.50 24.88 31.38
C ASP A 1050 -17.08 24.86 29.90
N GLU A 1051 -17.62 23.96 29.07
CA GLU A 1051 -17.35 23.93 27.62
C GLU A 1051 -18.39 24.72 26.81
N GLU A 1052 -17.92 25.51 25.84
CA GLU A 1052 -18.81 26.27 24.95
C GLU A 1052 -19.52 25.35 23.93
N PRO A 1053 -20.80 25.61 23.59
CA PRO A 1053 -21.53 24.86 22.57
C PRO A 1053 -20.86 24.96 21.19
N ARG A 1054 -20.70 23.82 20.51
CA ARG A 1054 -20.09 23.74 19.18
C ARG A 1054 -21.15 23.66 18.09
N GLU A 1055 -20.96 24.45 17.02
CA GLU A 1055 -21.96 24.58 15.96
C GLU A 1055 -21.46 24.06 14.60
N TYR A 1056 -22.32 23.29 13.94
CA TYR A 1056 -22.06 22.68 12.63
C TYR A 1056 -23.06 23.17 11.59
N LEU A 1057 -22.56 23.59 10.43
CA LEU A 1057 -23.38 24.03 9.30
C LEU A 1057 -23.39 22.96 8.20
N ILE A 1058 -24.45 22.14 8.19
CA ILE A 1058 -24.59 20.98 7.30
C ILE A 1058 -25.45 21.36 6.09
N PRO A 1059 -25.04 21.09 4.83
CA PRO A 1059 -25.90 21.34 3.67
C PRO A 1059 -27.24 20.59 3.80
N LYS A 1060 -28.37 21.27 3.52
CA LYS A 1060 -29.72 20.68 3.65
C LYS A 1060 -29.95 19.40 2.83
N GLY A 1061 -29.12 19.14 1.81
CA GLY A 1061 -29.18 17.93 0.98
C GLY A 1061 -28.50 16.69 1.57
N LYS A 1062 -27.71 16.82 2.65
CA LYS A 1062 -27.08 15.66 3.29
C LYS A 1062 -28.04 15.03 4.29
N HIS A 1063 -28.16 13.70 4.24
CA HIS A 1063 -28.95 12.94 5.19
C HIS A 1063 -28.26 12.92 6.57
N ILE A 1064 -28.94 13.43 7.58
CA ILE A 1064 -28.51 13.38 8.98
C ILE A 1064 -29.34 12.28 9.64
N HIS A 1065 -28.67 11.27 10.17
CA HIS A 1065 -29.37 10.18 10.81
C HIS A 1065 -29.81 10.56 12.23
N LEU A 1066 -29.09 11.43 12.93
CA LEU A 1066 -29.35 11.82 14.33
C LEU A 1066 -30.60 12.68 14.51
N GLN A 1067 -31.27 12.53 15.65
CA GLN A 1067 -32.47 13.27 16.04
C GLN A 1067 -32.17 14.30 17.15
N ASP A 1068 -33.12 15.19 17.40
CA ASP A 1068 -33.03 16.20 18.46
C ASP A 1068 -33.04 15.51 19.83
N GLY A 1069 -32.06 15.82 20.68
CA GLY A 1069 -31.89 15.17 21.99
C GLY A 1069 -31.08 13.87 21.99
N ASP A 1070 -30.54 13.41 20.85
CA ASP A 1070 -29.60 12.29 20.82
C ASP A 1070 -28.28 12.67 21.52
N VAL A 1071 -27.74 11.73 22.30
CA VAL A 1071 -26.44 11.85 22.97
C VAL A 1071 -25.36 11.28 22.06
N ILE A 1072 -24.32 12.07 21.83
CA ILE A 1072 -23.16 11.67 21.01
C ILE A 1072 -21.86 11.84 21.78
N GLU A 1073 -20.92 10.94 21.53
CA GLU A 1073 -19.58 11.04 22.07
C GLU A 1073 -18.66 11.79 21.10
N LYS A 1074 -17.62 12.43 21.65
CA LYS A 1074 -16.54 13.04 20.88
C LYS A 1074 -16.00 12.00 19.89
N GLY A 1075 -16.05 12.35 18.61
CA GLY A 1075 -15.58 11.45 17.55
C GLY A 1075 -16.65 10.62 16.84
N ASP A 1076 -17.93 10.76 17.20
CA ASP A 1076 -19.05 10.13 16.49
C ASP A 1076 -19.39 10.89 15.20
N SER A 1077 -19.78 10.14 14.16
CA SER A 1077 -20.16 10.72 12.87
C SER A 1077 -21.57 11.30 12.93
N ILE A 1078 -21.71 12.59 12.66
CA ILE A 1078 -22.99 13.30 12.57
C ILE A 1078 -23.70 13.01 11.25
N VAL A 1079 -22.92 12.94 10.18
CA VAL A 1079 -23.38 12.68 8.81
C VAL A 1079 -22.68 11.44 8.29
N GLU A 1080 -23.40 10.63 7.52
CA GLU A 1080 -22.83 9.43 6.92
C GLU A 1080 -21.80 9.78 5.84
N GLY A 1081 -20.82 8.90 5.72
CA GLY A 1081 -19.70 9.06 4.79
C GLY A 1081 -18.40 8.61 5.43
N ASN A 1082 -17.32 8.72 4.66
CA ASN A 1082 -15.99 8.44 5.18
C ASN A 1082 -15.47 9.66 5.94
N PRO A 1083 -14.98 9.49 7.18
CA PRO A 1083 -14.41 10.60 7.93
C PRO A 1083 -13.16 11.14 7.22
N ALA A 1084 -13.01 12.45 7.23
CA ALA A 1084 -11.81 13.08 6.66
C ALA A 1084 -10.62 12.85 7.61
N PRO A 1085 -9.46 12.39 7.10
CA PRO A 1085 -8.28 12.16 7.94
C PRO A 1085 -7.83 13.40 8.74
N HIS A 1086 -7.98 14.61 8.17
CA HIS A 1086 -7.65 15.85 8.87
C HIS A 1086 -8.53 16.12 10.09
N ASP A 1087 -9.81 15.74 10.02
CA ASP A 1087 -10.76 15.99 11.11
C ASP A 1087 -10.52 14.97 12.24
N ILE A 1088 -10.14 13.73 11.90
CA ILE A 1088 -9.68 12.73 12.88
C ILE A 1088 -8.44 13.22 13.62
N LEU A 1089 -7.46 13.79 12.91
CA LEU A 1089 -6.24 14.32 13.54
C LEU A 1089 -6.55 15.41 14.56
N ALA A 1090 -7.39 16.37 14.18
CA ALA A 1090 -7.74 17.52 15.03
C ALA A 1090 -8.54 17.10 16.27
N ILE A 1091 -9.40 16.09 16.15
CA ILE A 1091 -10.34 15.71 17.22
C ILE A 1091 -9.80 14.59 18.10
N LYS A 1092 -9.33 13.49 17.48
CA LYS A 1092 -8.92 12.25 18.17
C LYS A 1092 -7.41 12.12 18.36
N GLY A 1093 -6.61 12.97 17.69
CA GLY A 1093 -5.15 12.96 17.79
C GLY A 1093 -4.47 11.99 16.82
N VAL A 1094 -3.15 11.89 16.96
CA VAL A 1094 -2.25 11.17 16.04
C VAL A 1094 -2.44 9.66 16.08
N GLU A 1095 -2.61 9.08 17.28
CA GLU A 1095 -2.69 7.62 17.47
C GLU A 1095 -3.93 7.04 16.78
N GLU A 1096 -5.09 7.66 16.98
CA GLU A 1096 -6.36 7.24 16.38
C GLU A 1096 -6.38 7.47 14.85
N LEU A 1097 -5.79 8.58 14.38
CA LEU A 1097 -5.62 8.80 12.94
C LEU A 1097 -4.78 7.68 12.31
N ALA A 1098 -3.65 7.36 12.93
CA ALA A 1098 -2.75 6.36 12.40
C ALA A 1098 -3.40 4.98 12.40
N ALA A 1099 -4.10 4.60 13.49
CA ALA A 1099 -4.87 3.37 13.56
C ALA A 1099 -5.93 3.31 12.45
N TYR A 1100 -6.66 4.41 12.21
CA TYR A 1100 -7.63 4.50 11.13
C TYR A 1100 -6.99 4.31 9.75
N LEU A 1101 -5.91 5.04 9.43
CA LEU A 1101 -5.22 4.93 8.14
C LEU A 1101 -4.64 3.53 7.91
N VAL A 1102 -4.03 2.92 8.93
CA VAL A 1102 -3.48 1.57 8.85
C VAL A 1102 -4.60 0.55 8.58
N ASN A 1103 -5.70 0.61 9.34
CA ASN A 1103 -6.80 -0.34 9.16
C ASN A 1103 -7.49 -0.17 7.79
N GLU A 1104 -7.85 1.05 7.40
CA GLU A 1104 -8.51 1.29 6.10
C GLU A 1104 -7.66 0.86 4.91
N ILE A 1105 -6.36 1.13 4.94
CA ILE A 1105 -5.45 0.70 3.85
C ILE A 1105 -5.31 -0.82 3.88
N GLN A 1106 -5.13 -1.43 5.06
CA GLN A 1106 -5.02 -2.88 5.21
C GLN A 1106 -6.27 -3.60 4.73
N ASP A 1107 -7.46 -3.09 5.02
CA ASP A 1107 -8.71 -3.73 4.65
C ASP A 1107 -8.86 -3.83 3.12
N VAL A 1108 -8.35 -2.83 2.38
CA VAL A 1108 -8.27 -2.92 0.91
C VAL A 1108 -7.35 -4.05 0.44
N TYR A 1109 -6.17 -4.22 1.07
CA TYR A 1109 -5.24 -5.30 0.70
C TYR A 1109 -5.76 -6.69 1.14
N ARG A 1110 -6.35 -6.78 2.34
CA ARG A 1110 -6.91 -8.02 2.91
C ARG A 1110 -8.13 -8.51 2.17
N LEU A 1111 -9.01 -7.61 1.71
CA LEU A 1111 -10.15 -7.95 0.86
C LEU A 1111 -9.71 -8.65 -0.44
N GLN A 1112 -8.46 -8.45 -0.85
CA GLN A 1112 -7.84 -9.11 -2.01
C GLN A 1112 -6.95 -10.31 -1.63
N GLY A 1113 -6.94 -10.72 -0.37
CA GLY A 1113 -6.13 -11.82 0.15
C GLY A 1113 -4.64 -11.53 0.20
N VAL A 1114 -4.23 -10.26 0.24
CA VAL A 1114 -2.82 -9.86 0.39
C VAL A 1114 -2.57 -9.47 1.84
N ALA A 1115 -1.64 -10.16 2.49
CA ALA A 1115 -1.21 -9.84 3.85
C ALA A 1115 0.04 -8.96 3.82
N ILE A 1116 -0.06 -7.76 4.41
CA ILE A 1116 1.05 -6.83 4.63
C ILE A 1116 1.17 -6.62 6.13
N ASN A 1117 2.38 -6.49 6.68
CA ASN A 1117 2.55 -6.13 8.09
C ASN A 1117 2.29 -4.62 8.30
N ASP A 1118 1.59 -4.28 9.40
CA ASP A 1118 1.21 -2.90 9.75
C ASP A 1118 2.43 -1.94 9.77
N LYS A 1119 3.64 -2.43 10.06
CA LYS A 1119 4.86 -1.61 10.19
C LYS A 1119 5.18 -0.82 8.93
N HIS A 1120 4.89 -1.40 7.76
CA HIS A 1120 5.20 -0.76 6.49
C HIS A 1120 4.29 0.45 6.26
N ILE A 1121 3.02 0.37 6.64
CA ILE A 1121 2.09 1.49 6.51
C ILE A 1121 2.39 2.56 7.57
N GLU A 1122 2.73 2.14 8.80
CA GLU A 1122 3.17 3.04 9.87
C GLU A 1122 4.36 3.91 9.46
N VAL A 1123 5.35 3.34 8.76
CA VAL A 1123 6.51 4.10 8.23
C VAL A 1123 6.05 5.20 7.28
N ILE A 1124 5.11 4.92 6.37
CA ILE A 1124 4.60 5.94 5.44
C ILE A 1124 3.79 7.01 6.19
N VAL A 1125 2.93 6.60 7.12
CA VAL A 1125 2.09 7.53 7.91
C VAL A 1125 2.96 8.45 8.77
N ARG A 1126 4.08 7.97 9.32
CA ARG A 1126 5.06 8.82 10.02
C ARG A 1126 5.55 9.95 9.13
N GLN A 1127 5.91 9.65 7.90
CA GLN A 1127 6.40 10.66 6.95
C GLN A 1127 5.30 11.65 6.53
N MET A 1128 4.04 11.23 6.51
CA MET A 1128 2.90 12.12 6.27
C MET A 1128 2.65 13.12 7.41
N LEU A 1129 3.14 12.83 8.63
CA LEU A 1129 2.99 13.62 9.86
C LEU A 1129 4.27 14.36 10.26
N GLN A 1130 5.26 14.45 9.36
CA GLN A 1130 6.57 15.06 9.66
C GLN A 1130 6.49 16.58 9.93
N LYS A 1131 5.48 17.25 9.35
CA LYS A 1131 5.30 18.70 9.46
C LYS A 1131 4.35 19.09 10.59
N VAL A 1132 4.67 20.19 11.23
CA VAL A 1132 3.87 20.85 12.27
C VAL A 1132 3.53 22.27 11.81
N GLU A 1133 2.33 22.74 12.16
CA GLU A 1133 1.89 24.12 11.90
C GLU A 1133 1.90 24.91 13.20
N ILE A 1134 2.53 26.07 13.18
CA ILE A 1134 2.74 26.92 14.37
C ILE A 1134 1.44 27.63 14.73
N ASP A 1135 0.92 27.39 15.93
CA ASP A 1135 -0.25 28.07 16.48
C ASP A 1135 0.11 29.39 17.13
N ASP A 1136 1.18 29.38 17.93
CA ASP A 1136 1.72 30.56 18.59
C ASP A 1136 3.24 30.55 18.48
N ALA A 1137 3.79 31.60 17.87
CA ALA A 1137 5.23 31.76 17.71
C ALA A 1137 5.92 32.26 19.00
N ALA A 1138 5.15 32.73 19.98
CA ALA A 1138 5.65 33.30 21.24
C ALA A 1138 6.79 34.31 21.00
N GLU A 1139 7.98 34.07 21.57
CA GLU A 1139 9.17 34.93 21.44
C GLU A 1139 10.22 34.37 20.46
N THR A 1140 9.85 33.39 19.64
CA THR A 1140 10.72 32.80 18.62
C THR A 1140 10.65 33.57 17.30
N GLU A 1141 11.59 33.29 16.37
CA GLU A 1141 11.62 33.90 15.03
C GLU A 1141 10.55 33.32 14.07
N LEU A 1142 9.69 32.42 14.56
CA LEU A 1142 8.72 31.69 13.76
C LEU A 1142 7.49 32.52 13.40
N ILE A 1143 6.81 32.13 12.32
CA ILE A 1143 5.60 32.80 11.85
C ILE A 1143 4.38 31.94 12.15
N GLN A 1144 3.33 32.55 12.70
CA GLN A 1144 2.05 31.87 12.94
C GLN A 1144 1.44 31.33 11.63
N GLY A 1145 1.03 30.05 11.64
CA GLY A 1145 0.49 29.32 10.50
C GLY A 1145 1.57 28.84 9.50
N GLU A 1146 2.85 28.97 9.85
CA GLU A 1146 3.93 28.37 9.06
C GLU A 1146 4.06 26.87 9.33
N GLN A 1147 4.36 26.12 8.27
CA GLN A 1147 4.62 24.69 8.34
C GLN A 1147 6.12 24.44 8.31
N ILE A 1148 6.65 23.87 9.39
CA ILE A 1148 8.06 23.51 9.53
C ILE A 1148 8.20 22.02 9.87
N ASP A 1149 9.40 21.46 9.71
CA ASP A 1149 9.66 20.10 10.19
C ASP A 1149 9.61 20.07 11.73
N ARG A 1150 9.02 19.02 12.30
CA ARG A 1150 8.96 18.84 13.76
C ARG A 1150 10.35 18.93 14.41
N VAL A 1151 11.36 18.34 13.77
CA VAL A 1151 12.75 18.36 14.26
C VAL A 1151 13.31 19.78 14.30
N GLU A 1152 12.97 20.64 13.32
CA GLU A 1152 13.43 22.03 13.29
C GLU A 1152 12.75 22.86 14.39
N LEU A 1153 11.46 22.61 14.64
CA LEU A 1153 10.75 23.23 15.76
C LEU A 1153 11.39 22.84 17.10
N ASP A 1154 11.71 21.56 17.28
CA ASP A 1154 12.31 21.05 18.52
C ASP A 1154 13.69 21.68 18.76
N GLU A 1155 14.51 21.86 17.71
CA GLU A 1155 15.81 22.56 17.77
C GLU A 1155 15.67 24.06 18.06
N ILE A 1156 14.66 24.74 17.49
CA ILE A 1156 14.38 26.16 17.76
C ILE A 1156 13.89 26.35 19.19
N ASN A 1157 12.97 25.50 19.65
CA ASN A 1157 12.46 25.54 21.02
C ASN A 1157 13.55 25.20 22.05
N ALA A 1158 14.47 24.26 21.73
CA ALA A 1158 15.63 23.98 22.58
C ALA A 1158 16.51 25.23 22.74
N ARG A 1159 16.81 25.94 21.64
CA ARG A 1159 17.56 27.21 21.68
C ARG A 1159 16.82 28.30 22.46
N ALA A 1160 15.51 28.45 22.23
CA ALA A 1160 14.69 29.42 22.96
C ALA A 1160 14.70 29.13 24.48
N ARG A 1161 14.66 27.85 24.86
CA ARG A 1161 14.75 27.41 26.25
C ARG A 1161 16.11 27.71 26.88
N GLU A 1162 17.21 27.47 26.15
CA GLU A 1162 18.57 27.84 26.59
C GLU A 1162 18.73 29.35 26.79
N GLU A 1163 18.05 30.16 25.96
CA GLU A 1163 18.01 31.63 26.06
C GLU A 1163 16.98 32.16 27.08
N GLY A 1164 16.19 31.28 27.72
CA GLY A 1164 15.16 31.67 28.69
C GLY A 1164 13.90 32.34 28.10
N LYS A 1165 13.69 32.23 26.77
CA LYS A 1165 12.53 32.76 26.05
C LYS A 1165 11.35 31.78 26.08
N LYS A 1166 10.14 32.28 25.79
CA LYS A 1166 8.96 31.42 25.65
C LYS A 1166 8.99 30.61 24.35
N GLU A 1167 8.72 29.31 24.47
CA GLU A 1167 8.69 28.34 23.37
C GLU A 1167 7.48 28.55 22.45
N ALA A 1168 7.65 28.19 21.17
CA ALA A 1168 6.56 28.19 20.21
C ALA A 1168 5.69 26.93 20.36
N VAL A 1169 4.38 27.09 20.22
CA VAL A 1169 3.38 26.01 20.26
C VAL A 1169 2.94 25.70 18.84
N ALA A 1170 2.92 24.40 18.48
CA ALA A 1170 2.51 23.93 17.17
C ALA A 1170 1.70 22.64 17.27
N HIS A 1171 0.84 22.40 16.29
CA HIS A 1171 0.10 21.13 16.15
C HIS A 1171 0.54 20.36 14.90
N PRO A 1172 0.45 19.02 14.91
CA PRO A 1172 0.82 18.22 13.75
C PRO A 1172 -0.17 18.42 12.60
N VAL A 1173 0.35 18.46 11.37
CA VAL A 1173 -0.48 18.54 10.15
C VAL A 1173 -0.24 17.33 9.28
N LEU A 1174 -1.33 16.69 8.86
CA LEU A 1174 -1.28 15.60 7.90
C LEU A 1174 -1.09 16.15 6.48
N LEU A 1175 0.00 15.76 5.82
CA LEU A 1175 0.25 16.07 4.41
C LEU A 1175 0.14 14.82 3.54
N GLY A 1176 -0.44 14.97 2.36
CA GLY A 1176 -0.42 13.92 1.35
C GLY A 1176 0.99 13.66 0.83
N ILE A 1177 1.28 12.41 0.44
CA ILE A 1177 2.62 11.98 0.00
C ILE A 1177 3.24 12.86 -1.10
N THR A 1178 2.45 13.40 -2.03
CA THR A 1178 2.97 14.29 -3.09
C THR A 1178 3.45 15.62 -2.51
N LYS A 1179 2.72 16.19 -1.55
CA LYS A 1179 3.12 17.45 -0.90
C LYS A 1179 4.32 17.25 0.03
N ALA A 1180 4.31 16.16 0.81
CA ALA A 1180 5.42 15.80 1.69
C ALA A 1180 6.73 15.64 0.91
N SER A 1181 6.71 14.94 -0.24
CA SER A 1181 7.89 14.76 -1.12
C SER A 1181 8.50 16.07 -1.63
N LEU A 1182 7.66 17.08 -1.90
CA LEU A 1182 8.09 18.38 -2.44
C LEU A 1182 8.69 19.29 -1.36
N GLN A 1183 8.35 19.05 -0.08
CA GLN A 1183 8.79 19.84 1.07
C GLN A 1183 9.89 19.15 1.88
N THR A 1184 10.62 18.24 1.24
CA THR A 1184 11.81 17.59 1.80
C THR A 1184 12.94 18.61 2.02
N ARG A 1185 13.86 18.30 2.94
CA ARG A 1185 15.02 19.16 3.24
C ARG A 1185 15.94 19.29 2.01
N SER A 1186 16.22 18.17 1.33
CA SER A 1186 17.03 18.17 0.11
C SER A 1186 16.23 18.71 -1.09
N PHE A 1187 16.70 19.83 -1.63
CA PHE A 1187 16.16 20.36 -2.88
C PHE A 1187 16.57 19.51 -4.10
N ILE A 1188 17.69 18.78 -4.03
CA ILE A 1188 18.15 17.87 -5.11
C ILE A 1188 17.18 16.69 -5.24
N SER A 1189 16.80 16.10 -4.11
CA SER A 1189 15.80 15.03 -4.07
C SER A 1189 14.44 15.53 -4.56
N ALA A 1190 13.94 16.65 -4.01
CA ALA A 1190 12.67 17.26 -4.42
C ALA A 1190 12.64 17.60 -5.93
N ALA A 1191 13.72 18.15 -6.48
CA ALA A 1191 13.83 18.51 -7.90
C ALA A 1191 13.73 17.31 -8.85
N SER A 1192 14.22 16.14 -8.40
CA SER A 1192 14.14 14.89 -9.15
C SER A 1192 12.72 14.28 -9.14
N PHE A 1193 11.89 14.65 -8.16
CA PHE A 1193 10.52 14.19 -8.01
C PHE A 1193 9.60 14.84 -9.05
N GLN A 1194 9.09 16.06 -8.82
CA GLN A 1194 8.17 16.79 -9.70
C GLN A 1194 8.38 18.30 -9.57
N GLU A 1195 7.78 19.08 -10.48
CA GLU A 1195 7.87 20.55 -10.46
C GLU A 1195 9.31 21.09 -10.35
N THR A 1196 10.27 20.44 -11.01
CA THR A 1196 11.71 20.72 -10.94
C THR A 1196 12.04 22.21 -11.03
N THR A 1197 11.39 22.95 -11.93
CA THR A 1197 11.61 24.39 -12.10
C THR A 1197 11.19 25.20 -10.87
N ARG A 1198 10.06 24.87 -10.26
CA ARG A 1198 9.56 25.54 -9.05
C ARG A 1198 10.49 25.29 -7.87
N VAL A 1199 10.87 24.02 -7.64
CA VAL A 1199 11.77 23.62 -6.55
C VAL A 1199 13.13 24.32 -6.67
N LEU A 1200 13.73 24.31 -7.87
CA LEU A 1200 15.02 24.97 -8.08
C LEU A 1200 14.93 26.49 -7.95
N THR A 1201 13.82 27.11 -8.35
CA THR A 1201 13.61 28.55 -8.18
C THR A 1201 13.52 28.92 -6.71
N GLU A 1202 12.75 28.17 -5.92
CA GLU A 1202 12.62 28.39 -4.48
C GLU A 1202 13.93 28.14 -3.73
N ALA A 1203 14.66 27.09 -4.09
CA ALA A 1203 15.99 26.82 -3.54
C ALA A 1203 17.00 27.92 -3.87
N ALA A 1204 16.97 28.46 -5.10
CA ALA A 1204 17.85 29.54 -5.53
C ALA A 1204 17.56 30.85 -4.78
N VAL A 1205 16.29 31.23 -4.60
CA VAL A 1205 15.89 32.43 -3.85
C VAL A 1205 16.33 32.34 -2.39
N ASN A 1206 16.11 31.18 -1.76
CA ASN A 1206 16.47 30.93 -0.37
C ASN A 1206 17.97 30.67 -0.15
N GLY A 1207 18.78 30.56 -1.22
CA GLY A 1207 20.20 30.21 -1.10
C GLY A 1207 20.45 28.86 -0.42
N LYS A 1208 19.56 27.88 -0.62
CA LYS A 1208 19.61 26.60 0.11
C LYS A 1208 20.91 25.84 -0.14
N VAL A 1209 21.47 25.30 0.93
CA VAL A 1209 22.61 24.37 0.92
C VAL A 1209 22.08 22.96 1.20
N ASP A 1210 22.57 21.97 0.45
CA ASP A 1210 22.17 20.57 0.60
C ASP A 1210 23.28 19.79 1.32
N THR A 1211 22.93 19.07 2.40
CA THR A 1211 23.89 18.32 3.23
C THR A 1211 24.16 16.90 2.72
N LEU A 1212 23.43 16.42 1.69
CA LEU A 1212 23.57 15.09 1.11
C LEU A 1212 23.38 13.95 2.13
N GLU A 1213 22.46 14.10 3.08
CA GLU A 1213 22.12 13.09 4.08
C GLU A 1213 21.18 12.00 3.53
N GLY A 1214 20.50 12.26 2.42
CA GLY A 1214 19.52 11.35 1.83
C GLY A 1214 20.12 10.34 0.84
N LEU A 1215 19.34 9.31 0.52
CA LEU A 1215 19.72 8.28 -0.45
C LEU A 1215 19.90 8.87 -1.86
N LYS A 1216 18.94 9.69 -2.28
CA LYS A 1216 18.78 10.09 -3.69
C LYS A 1216 19.82 11.12 -4.13
N GLU A 1217 20.17 12.05 -3.26
CA GLU A 1217 21.22 13.02 -3.57
C GLU A 1217 22.55 12.31 -3.82
N ASN A 1218 22.90 11.35 -2.95
CA ASN A 1218 24.14 10.58 -3.08
C ASN A 1218 24.17 9.76 -4.38
N VAL A 1219 23.05 9.14 -4.79
CA VAL A 1219 22.95 8.46 -6.09
C VAL A 1219 23.15 9.43 -7.26
N ILE A 1220 22.56 10.62 -7.20
CA ILE A 1220 22.67 11.64 -8.25
C ILE A 1220 24.12 12.16 -8.38
N VAL A 1221 24.78 12.42 -7.25
CA VAL A 1221 26.16 12.90 -7.18
C VAL A 1221 27.17 11.78 -7.47
N GLY A 1222 26.80 10.51 -7.30
CA GLY A 1222 27.68 9.36 -7.51
C GLY A 1222 28.53 9.01 -6.29
N ARG A 1223 28.00 9.25 -5.08
CA ARG A 1223 28.60 8.85 -3.80
C ARG A 1223 27.94 7.59 -3.25
N LEU A 1224 28.58 6.99 -2.24
CA LEU A 1224 27.98 5.89 -1.47
C LEU A 1224 26.72 6.39 -0.77
N ILE A 1225 25.67 5.58 -0.80
CA ILE A 1225 24.41 5.91 -0.13
C ILE A 1225 24.58 5.80 1.40
N PRO A 1226 23.93 6.66 2.20
CA PRO A 1226 24.02 6.66 3.66
C PRO A 1226 23.14 5.56 4.30
N ALA A 1227 23.07 4.38 3.66
CA ALA A 1227 22.37 3.20 4.14
C ALA A 1227 23.23 1.95 3.90
N GLY A 1228 22.93 0.87 4.63
CA GLY A 1228 23.63 -0.41 4.53
C GLY A 1228 25.15 -0.25 4.72
N THR A 1229 25.92 -0.75 3.75
CA THR A 1229 27.39 -0.69 3.75
C THR A 1229 27.92 0.73 3.74
N GLY A 1230 27.25 1.66 3.05
CA GLY A 1230 27.68 3.06 2.98
C GLY A 1230 27.46 3.83 4.29
N ALA A 1231 26.41 3.52 5.05
CA ALA A 1231 26.21 4.10 6.38
C ALA A 1231 27.37 3.75 7.31
N MET A 1232 27.71 2.46 7.41
CA MET A 1232 28.82 1.98 8.24
C MET A 1232 30.16 2.59 7.81
N MET A 1233 30.39 2.71 6.50
CA MET A 1233 31.63 3.31 5.98
C MET A 1233 31.73 4.80 6.32
N ASN A 1234 30.63 5.53 6.33
CA ASN A 1234 30.59 6.93 6.77
C ASN A 1234 30.89 7.04 8.27
N THR A 1235 30.28 6.20 9.11
CA THR A 1235 30.56 6.19 10.55
C THR A 1235 32.04 5.89 10.84
N LEU A 1236 32.60 4.91 10.13
CA LEU A 1236 34.03 4.57 10.23
C LEU A 1236 34.92 5.74 9.79
N ARG A 1237 34.55 6.47 8.73
CA ARG A 1237 35.27 7.67 8.28
C ARG A 1237 35.18 8.80 9.29
N GLU A 1238 34.03 9.03 9.91
CA GLU A 1238 33.88 10.05 10.96
C GLU A 1238 34.72 9.73 12.19
N VAL A 1239 34.72 8.47 12.63
CA VAL A 1239 35.57 8.02 13.76
C VAL A 1239 37.05 8.15 13.42
N ALA A 1240 37.46 7.78 12.20
CA ALA A 1240 38.82 7.96 11.73
C ALA A 1240 39.22 9.44 11.70
N GLY A 1241 38.37 10.31 11.13
CA GLY A 1241 38.63 11.75 11.07
C GLY A 1241 38.74 12.41 12.44
N LYS A 1242 37.89 12.01 13.41
CA LYS A 1242 38.00 12.48 14.81
C LYS A 1242 39.32 12.03 15.45
N ARG A 1243 39.74 10.79 15.22
CA ARG A 1243 41.03 10.29 15.71
C ARG A 1243 42.20 11.02 15.06
N ASP A 1244 42.16 11.24 13.75
CA ASP A 1244 43.20 11.97 13.03
C ASP A 1244 43.30 13.42 13.53
N ALA A 1245 42.17 14.09 13.79
CA ALA A 1245 42.13 15.43 14.37
C ALA A 1245 42.74 15.47 15.79
N LEU A 1246 42.39 14.51 16.65
CA LEU A 1246 42.96 14.40 18.00
C LEU A 1246 44.48 14.15 17.94
N ILE A 1247 44.95 13.29 17.03
CA ILE A 1247 46.38 13.04 16.82
C ILE A 1247 47.10 14.31 16.32
N LEU A 1248 46.45 15.10 15.47
CA LEU A 1248 47.00 16.35 14.96
C LEU A 1248 47.09 17.41 16.07
N GLU A 1249 46.05 17.54 16.91
CA GLU A 1249 46.07 18.39 18.10
C GLU A 1249 47.14 17.96 19.12
N GLU A 1250 47.31 16.65 19.34
CA GLU A 1250 48.38 16.13 20.19
C GLU A 1250 49.75 16.44 19.61
N ARG A 1251 49.95 16.28 18.30
CA ARG A 1251 51.20 16.64 17.62
C ARG A 1251 51.48 18.14 17.64
N GLU A 1252 50.46 18.98 17.50
CA GLU A 1252 50.58 20.43 17.62
C GLU A 1252 50.94 20.83 19.06
N ARG A 1253 50.35 20.19 20.07
CA ARG A 1253 50.75 20.38 21.48
C ARG A 1253 52.17 19.92 21.74
N GLU A 1254 52.60 18.76 21.23
CA GLU A 1254 53.97 18.28 21.36
C GLU A 1254 54.97 19.17 20.63
N ALA A 1255 54.61 19.68 19.45
CA ALA A 1255 55.42 20.64 18.71
C ALA A 1255 55.54 21.97 19.47
N ALA A 1256 54.45 22.48 20.04
CA ALA A 1256 54.45 23.67 20.88
C ALA A 1256 55.28 23.47 22.16
N ALA A 1257 55.21 22.28 22.78
CA ALA A 1257 56.02 21.94 23.95
C ALA A 1257 57.53 21.86 23.61
N LYS A 1258 57.89 21.28 22.46
CA LYS A 1258 59.29 21.25 21.99
C LYS A 1258 59.84 22.62 21.62
N VAL A 1259 59.01 23.51 21.08
CA VAL A 1259 59.40 24.91 20.83
C VAL A 1259 59.60 25.65 22.17
N ALA A 1260 58.76 25.40 23.16
CA ALA A 1260 58.92 25.96 24.51
C ALA A 1260 60.17 25.44 25.25
N GLU A 1261 60.56 24.17 25.05
CA GLU A 1261 61.81 23.61 25.59
C GLU A 1261 63.06 24.17 24.89
N ALA A 1262 62.98 24.54 23.62
CA ALA A 1262 64.09 25.12 22.85
C ALA A 1262 64.38 26.60 23.18
N GLU A 1263 63.47 27.30 23.85
CA GLU A 1263 63.62 28.71 24.25
C GLU A 1263 64.25 28.91 25.64
N ILE A 1264 64.70 27.84 26.31
CA ILE A 1264 65.46 27.94 27.57
C ILE A 1264 66.96 28.09 27.23
N PRO A 1265 67.61 29.25 27.50
CA PRO A 1265 69.05 29.41 27.23
C PRO A 1265 69.87 28.59 28.22
N GLU A 1266 70.81 27.78 27.73
CA GLU A 1266 71.80 27.08 28.56
C GLU A 1266 72.59 28.07 29.43
N PRO A 1267 72.80 27.78 30.73
CA PRO A 1267 73.65 28.60 31.59
C PRO A 1267 75.13 28.43 31.19
N ALA A 1268 75.81 29.57 30.99
CA ALA A 1268 77.23 29.63 30.65
C ALA A 1268 78.11 28.84 31.66
N GLN A 1269 78.79 27.81 31.18
CA GLN A 1269 79.84 27.11 31.92
C GLN A 1269 81.14 27.93 31.88
N LEU A 1270 81.53 28.49 33.03
CA LEU A 1270 82.88 28.96 33.30
C LEU A 1270 83.85 27.76 33.41
N PRO A 1271 85.12 27.89 32.97
CA PRO A 1271 86.06 26.78 32.93
C PRO A 1271 86.57 26.44 34.34
N ALA A 1272 86.68 25.15 34.66
CA ALA A 1272 87.36 24.67 35.87
C ALA A 1272 88.80 24.25 35.55
N ALA A 1273 89.70 24.61 36.45
CA ALA A 1273 91.15 24.39 36.38
C ALA A 1273 91.55 22.94 36.78
N GLU A 1274 92.65 22.49 36.16
CA GLU A 1274 93.44 21.25 36.30
C GLU A 1274 92.79 19.89 35.97
#